data_AF-A0A4C1U900-F1
#
_entry.id   AF-A0A4C1U900-F1
#
_cell.length_a   1.000
_cell.length_b   1.000
_cell.length_c   1.000
_cell.angle_alpha   90.00
_cell.angle_beta   90.00
_cell.angle_gamma   90.00
#
_symmetry.space_group_name_H-M   'P 1'
#
loop_
_entity.id
_entity.type
_entity.pdbx_description
1 polymer ?
#
loop_
_entity_poly.entity_id
_entity_poly.type
_entity_poly.pdbx_seq_one_letter_code
_entity_poly.pdbx_strand_id
1 'polypeptide(L)'
;MHIKSIVLDGFKSYGNRVEITGFDPEFNAITGLNGTGKSNILDSICFVLGITNLSNVRAGSLQELIYKHGQAGIIKATVSITFDNRDKRQCPIGYENHDEITVTRQVVMGGKNKYLINGINVQNKRVSDLFCSVQLNVNNPHFLIMQGRITKVLNMKPPEILSMVEEAAGTRMYEAKKQAAQKTIEKKDAKLRELNDIIKEDIAPKLQKLQDERSQFQEHQKVVRELENITRLCVAWQYVKTKELLTTSEAQVREVTDEIQDKKDTIKNNENHSKQLDKEVTELNKKIDEESGNVLKELETELVALEKLEASASASQKAASEAVASHGKRARLLARSLTEDDAALTTKKRVLNEASSTFESLRAASDSSAKALAEAQERFLAVSSGLEAEVHRIFAETYGDNALSNTCRDWFQRFKNIDFELEDNERFGTPKKFKDEKLEELLNQNRCQTLRELGKTLQVDESTVSKRLKVLEMIQKQGLWVPYELKLRDIEWRFLTCKLLFQQQKRKVTKKEASEASTRITQNNMEKKHCEGRLKILEKEFNSTSTQFQKDQDNIGRMQADADLTKMNFSEERNETLKTTCRTLQNEIRSKRNMVDRLSATLHRCNFQYRDPYSNFDRSKVAGTVCKLIRVCDSVYCRALEKAAGGKLFNVVVDNEETSKMILQRGDIQGRVTLIPLNKISGSVIDRATLRLAQEVGGGPENVQLALDLISFDECHRVAMEWIFGNTLICNDLDTAKKVTFHPRIKRKCVTLCGDVTDPAGTLSGGAPPKTKPILLQLQELAELEQQLAVAEAQLSNHTKELKSMQQVAESYSATHQRYEVMSHELEVVKARLATTSHAQLYQEIESLREQAARLAASIEEDKIIQRDAATKANDLETKVKDIKGHREREFKKAEQALNVAKKAAEQNSGEWKRREQEFETLRLEVADLERTVATSRTQLENERAAEEQLKEQLQEAEQQLKVAKDNVKEVQNRIKSQKAEIASKNSNIAKLLRHKEELVKINNDLELKIKELEYKIKDLQTEATEREKKLEKLETDHSWISSEREYFGAAGGLYDFQARQANVAGARLQQLKERRDKLARGLNARAHTLLGKEEEQYQDVMRKKKIVEADRAKLVQVMAELDEKKKKTLITACEQVNRDFGSIFSMLLPGAQAKLKPPDGQTVLEGLEVKVGFNNTWKESLGELSGGQRSLVALSLVLAMLLFKPAPLYILDEVDAALDLSHTQNIGQMLKEHFKHSQFIIVSLKDGMFNNANVLFRTMFVDGMSSVQRTVNPRR
;
A
#
# COMPACT_ATOMS: atom_id res chain seq x y z
N MET A 1 -30.39 -31.02 2.82
CA MET A 1 -29.71 -31.10 4.14
C MET A 1 -29.85 -29.76 4.86
N HIS A 2 -30.40 -29.70 6.08
CA HIS A 2 -30.58 -28.44 6.83
C HIS A 2 -30.09 -28.58 8.29
N ILE A 3 -29.81 -27.47 8.97
CA ILE A 3 -29.36 -27.46 10.37
C ILE A 3 -30.54 -27.82 11.29
N LYS A 4 -30.35 -28.81 12.16
CA LYS A 4 -31.33 -29.27 13.15
C LYS A 4 -31.00 -28.75 14.55
N SER A 5 -29.73 -28.80 14.95
CA SER A 5 -29.24 -28.27 16.23
C SER A 5 -27.77 -27.85 16.19
N ILE A 6 -27.40 -26.94 17.10
CA ILE A 6 -26.04 -26.44 17.29
C ILE A 6 -25.68 -26.55 18.77
N VAL A 7 -24.52 -27.14 19.06
CA VAL A 7 -23.96 -27.25 20.41
C VAL A 7 -22.68 -26.42 20.49
N LEU A 8 -22.64 -25.47 21.43
CA LEU A 8 -21.52 -24.57 21.70
C LEU A 8 -20.94 -24.89 23.07
N ASP A 9 -19.63 -25.07 23.18
CA ASP A 9 -18.94 -25.33 24.44
C ASP A 9 -17.60 -24.57 24.45
N GLY A 10 -17.44 -23.63 25.38
CA GLY A 10 -16.24 -22.80 25.52
C GLY A 10 -15.95 -21.85 24.35
N PHE A 11 -16.98 -21.43 23.59
CA PHE A 11 -16.85 -20.67 22.35
C PHE A 11 -17.25 -19.18 22.53
N LYS A 12 -16.31 -18.25 22.30
CA LYS A 12 -16.48 -16.78 22.42
C LYS A 12 -17.14 -16.31 23.72
N SER A 13 -18.44 -16.00 23.70
CA SER A 13 -19.22 -15.56 24.88
C SER A 13 -19.98 -16.71 25.57
N TYR A 14 -19.95 -17.91 25.01
CA TYR A 14 -20.56 -19.12 25.55
C TYR A 14 -19.51 -19.91 26.36
N GLY A 15 -19.39 -19.59 27.64
CA GLY A 15 -18.45 -20.28 28.55
C GLY A 15 -18.89 -21.70 28.92
N ASN A 16 -20.19 -21.91 29.10
CA ASN A 16 -20.79 -23.21 29.39
C ASN A 16 -21.34 -23.87 28.11
N ARG A 17 -21.58 -25.18 28.17
CA ARG A 17 -22.24 -25.92 27.10
C ARG A 17 -23.68 -25.41 26.88
N VAL A 18 -23.93 -24.82 25.72
CA VAL A 18 -25.25 -24.33 25.28
C VAL A 18 -25.69 -25.12 24.06
N GLU A 19 -26.91 -25.65 24.10
CA GLU A 19 -27.52 -26.39 23.00
C GLU A 19 -28.71 -25.61 22.43
N ILE A 20 -28.63 -25.29 21.14
CA ILE A 20 -29.66 -24.57 20.38
C ILE A 20 -30.35 -25.60 19.50
N THR A 21 -31.59 -25.97 19.83
CA THR A 21 -32.39 -26.97 19.10
C THR A 21 -33.61 -26.36 18.42
N GLY A 22 -34.18 -27.08 17.45
CA GLY A 22 -35.49 -26.75 16.88
C GLY A 22 -35.47 -25.63 15.85
N PHE A 23 -34.43 -25.60 15.01
CA PHE A 23 -34.40 -24.79 13.79
C PHE A 23 -35.47 -25.25 12.80
N ASP A 24 -36.19 -24.31 12.20
CA ASP A 24 -37.14 -24.54 11.13
C ASP A 24 -36.40 -24.73 9.79
N PRO A 25 -36.90 -25.59 8.88
CA PRO A 25 -36.28 -25.79 7.56
C PRO A 25 -36.33 -24.57 6.64
N GLU A 26 -37.23 -23.60 6.88
CA GLU A 26 -37.44 -22.45 6.00
C GLU A 26 -36.86 -21.16 6.59
N PHE A 27 -37.42 -20.61 7.68
CA PHE A 27 -37.04 -19.28 8.15
C PHE A 27 -36.88 -19.16 9.66
N ASN A 28 -35.64 -18.88 10.09
CA ASN A 28 -35.21 -18.66 11.46
C ASN A 28 -34.67 -17.24 11.65
N ALA A 29 -35.08 -16.56 12.72
CA ALA A 29 -34.53 -15.28 13.12
C ALA A 29 -33.85 -15.35 14.50
N ILE A 30 -32.76 -14.60 14.66
CA ILE A 30 -32.02 -14.45 15.91
C ILE A 30 -32.08 -12.96 16.31
N THR A 31 -32.56 -12.68 17.51
CA THR A 31 -32.71 -11.33 18.06
C THR A 31 -32.20 -11.21 19.50
N GLY A 32 -32.06 -10.00 20.02
CA GLY A 32 -31.53 -9.70 21.35
C GLY A 32 -30.83 -8.34 21.43
N LEU A 33 -30.52 -7.87 22.64
CA LEU A 33 -29.83 -6.59 22.86
C LEU A 33 -28.41 -6.59 22.27
N ASN A 34 -27.85 -5.41 21.99
CA ASN A 34 -26.49 -5.32 21.46
C ASN A 34 -25.47 -5.89 22.47
N GLY A 35 -24.52 -6.69 21.99
CA GLY A 35 -23.51 -7.33 22.83
C GLY A 35 -23.92 -8.66 23.50
N THR A 36 -25.15 -9.16 23.32
CA THR A 36 -25.60 -10.43 23.96
C THR A 36 -25.08 -11.71 23.31
N GLY A 37 -24.26 -11.63 22.26
CA GLY A 37 -23.67 -12.79 21.57
C GLY A 37 -24.46 -13.32 20.36
N LYS A 38 -25.41 -12.54 19.80
CA LYS A 38 -26.19 -12.91 18.59
C LYS A 38 -25.32 -13.41 17.43
N SER A 39 -24.36 -12.59 17.00
CA SER A 39 -23.49 -12.92 15.86
C SER A 39 -22.52 -14.06 16.19
N ASN A 40 -22.27 -14.35 17.48
CA ASN A 40 -21.43 -15.48 17.86
C ASN A 40 -22.07 -16.83 17.48
N ILE A 41 -23.41 -16.89 17.36
CA ILE A 41 -24.10 -18.07 16.82
C ILE A 41 -23.77 -18.25 15.34
N LEU A 42 -23.77 -17.17 14.55
CA LEU A 42 -23.38 -17.22 13.13
C LEU A 42 -21.90 -17.55 12.96
N ASP A 43 -21.04 -16.96 13.80
CA ASP A 43 -19.61 -17.23 13.83
C ASP A 43 -19.34 -18.71 14.13
N SER A 44 -20.16 -19.36 14.96
CA SER A 44 -20.05 -20.79 15.24
C SER A 44 -20.34 -21.66 14.02
N ILE A 45 -21.32 -21.26 13.20
CA ILE A 45 -21.66 -21.93 11.94
C ILE A 45 -20.53 -21.76 10.93
N CYS A 46 -20.03 -20.52 10.76
CA CYS A 46 -18.90 -20.21 9.90
C CYS A 46 -17.63 -20.96 10.32
N PHE A 47 -17.42 -21.10 11.63
CA PHE A 47 -16.32 -21.85 12.21
C PHE A 47 -16.41 -23.34 11.85
N VAL A 48 -17.56 -24.00 12.01
CA VAL A 48 -17.69 -25.42 11.65
C VAL A 48 -17.62 -25.67 10.15
N LEU A 49 -18.18 -24.76 9.33
CA LEU A 49 -18.10 -24.86 7.88
C LEU A 49 -16.65 -24.76 7.36
N GLY A 50 -15.74 -24.17 8.14
CA GLY A 50 -14.31 -24.19 7.84
C GLY A 50 -13.82 -23.01 7.00
N ILE A 51 -14.47 -21.85 7.12
CA ILE A 51 -14.09 -20.63 6.41
C ILE A 51 -12.64 -20.26 6.75
N THR A 52 -11.80 -20.09 5.72
CA THR A 52 -10.36 -19.84 5.84
C THR A 52 -10.03 -18.39 6.24
N ASN A 53 -10.87 -17.44 5.82
CA ASN A 53 -10.72 -16.04 6.18
C ASN A 53 -11.34 -15.77 7.58
N LEU A 54 -10.50 -15.69 8.60
CA LEU A 54 -10.91 -15.49 10.00
C LEU A 54 -11.55 -14.13 10.27
N SER A 55 -11.31 -13.13 9.40
CA SER A 55 -12.01 -11.83 9.49
C SER A 55 -13.53 -11.97 9.36
N ASN A 56 -14.01 -12.94 8.56
CA ASN A 56 -15.44 -13.24 8.44
C ASN A 56 -16.02 -13.85 9.72
N VAL A 57 -15.18 -14.45 10.58
CA VAL A 57 -15.58 -15.02 11.89
C VAL A 57 -15.28 -14.02 13.02
N ARG A 58 -14.98 -12.75 12.68
CA ARG A 58 -14.71 -11.64 13.61
C ARG A 58 -13.64 -12.00 14.65
N ALA A 59 -12.55 -12.60 14.20
CA ALA A 59 -11.38 -12.97 15.02
C ALA A 59 -10.08 -12.82 14.20
N GLY A 60 -9.00 -12.36 14.84
CA GLY A 60 -7.65 -12.30 14.26
C GLY A 60 -6.89 -13.62 14.36
N SER A 61 -7.21 -14.42 15.37
CA SER A 61 -6.60 -15.74 15.62
C SER A 61 -7.64 -16.77 16.05
N LEU A 62 -7.39 -18.05 15.75
CA LEU A 62 -8.24 -19.16 16.20
C LEU A 62 -8.33 -19.26 17.73
N GLN A 63 -7.34 -18.74 18.46
CA GLN A 63 -7.31 -18.73 19.93
C GLN A 63 -8.32 -17.76 20.53
N GLU A 64 -8.66 -16.67 19.81
CA GLU A 64 -9.66 -15.69 20.24
C GLU A 64 -11.09 -16.24 20.20
N LEU A 65 -11.29 -17.38 19.54
CA LEU A 65 -12.58 -18.09 19.53
C LEU A 65 -12.84 -18.86 20.83
N ILE A 66 -11.81 -19.03 21.68
CA ILE A 66 -11.94 -19.67 22.99
C ILE A 66 -12.44 -18.64 24.01
N TYR A 67 -13.39 -19.03 24.85
CA TYR A 67 -13.98 -18.15 25.87
C TYR A 67 -12.91 -17.45 26.72
N LYS A 68 -12.96 -16.11 26.73
CA LYS A 68 -11.98 -15.22 27.40
C LYS A 68 -10.52 -15.57 27.09
N HIS A 69 -10.21 -16.05 25.87
CA HIS A 69 -8.85 -16.42 25.46
C HIS A 69 -8.18 -17.45 26.40
N GLY A 70 -8.97 -18.26 27.10
CA GLY A 70 -8.49 -19.26 28.06
C GLY A 70 -8.14 -18.74 29.46
N GLN A 71 -8.28 -17.44 29.75
CA GLN A 71 -8.00 -16.85 31.07
C GLN A 71 -8.92 -17.37 32.19
N ALA A 72 -10.10 -17.90 31.82
CA ALA A 72 -11.09 -18.44 32.75
C ALA A 72 -10.97 -19.96 32.99
N GLY A 73 -9.82 -20.58 32.67
CA GLY A 73 -9.59 -22.02 32.83
C GLY A 73 -10.18 -22.91 31.72
N ILE A 74 -10.92 -22.33 30.76
CA ILE A 74 -11.47 -23.03 29.59
C ILE A 74 -10.44 -23.01 28.46
N ILE A 75 -9.71 -24.11 28.28
CA ILE A 75 -8.58 -24.21 27.32
C ILE A 75 -8.98 -24.71 25.93
N LYS A 76 -10.24 -25.08 25.72
CA LYS A 76 -10.77 -25.63 24.47
C LYS A 76 -12.11 -25.01 24.12
N ALA A 77 -12.34 -24.81 22.82
CA ALA A 77 -13.64 -24.48 22.26
C ALA A 77 -14.10 -25.61 21.33
N THR A 78 -15.33 -26.06 21.50
CA THR A 78 -15.96 -27.10 20.69
C THR A 78 -17.28 -26.59 20.15
N VAL A 79 -17.45 -26.68 18.83
CA VAL A 79 -18.74 -26.41 18.18
C VAL A 79 -19.15 -27.65 17.41
N SER A 80 -20.37 -28.13 17.64
CA SER A 80 -20.96 -29.26 16.91
C SER A 80 -22.26 -28.84 16.26
N ILE A 81 -22.43 -29.14 14.97
CA ILE A 81 -23.67 -28.88 14.23
C ILE A 81 -24.21 -30.20 13.73
N THR A 82 -25.47 -30.46 14.05
CA THR A 82 -26.21 -31.62 13.57
C THR A 82 -27.10 -31.20 12.42
N PHE A 83 -26.92 -31.86 11.29
CA PHE A 83 -27.70 -31.65 10.07
C PHE A 83 -28.66 -32.81 9.84
N ASP A 84 -29.89 -32.49 9.43
CA ASP A 84 -30.85 -33.47 8.94
C ASP A 84 -30.51 -33.84 7.49
N ASN A 85 -30.33 -35.14 7.25
CA ASN A 85 -29.92 -35.73 5.98
C ASN A 85 -30.97 -36.74 5.44
N ARG A 86 -32.26 -36.55 5.76
CA ARG A 86 -33.35 -37.41 5.28
C ARG A 86 -33.61 -37.30 3.78
N ASP A 87 -33.33 -36.15 3.17
CA ASP A 87 -33.48 -35.97 1.72
C ASP A 87 -32.30 -36.59 0.95
N LYS A 88 -32.53 -37.81 0.42
CA LYS A 88 -31.52 -38.61 -0.29
C LYS A 88 -31.03 -37.98 -1.60
N ARG A 89 -31.77 -37.03 -2.18
CA ARG A 89 -31.33 -36.32 -3.39
C ARG A 89 -30.22 -35.30 -3.13
N GLN A 90 -30.13 -34.80 -1.90
CA GLN A 90 -29.18 -33.79 -1.46
C GLN A 90 -28.13 -34.35 -0.50
N CYS A 91 -28.03 -35.68 -0.38
CA CYS A 91 -27.07 -36.32 0.52
C CYS A 91 -25.63 -36.14 0.04
N PRO A 92 -24.70 -35.88 0.96
CA PRO A 92 -23.29 -35.90 0.63
C PRO A 92 -22.82 -37.32 0.30
N ILE A 93 -21.95 -37.43 -0.70
CA ILE A 93 -21.47 -38.71 -1.25
C ILE A 93 -20.77 -39.52 -0.16
N GLY A 94 -21.23 -40.75 0.07
CA GLY A 94 -20.69 -41.67 1.07
C GLY A 94 -21.36 -41.62 2.45
N TYR A 95 -22.40 -40.79 2.63
CA TYR A 95 -23.18 -40.69 3.87
C TYR A 95 -24.69 -40.94 3.68
N GLU A 96 -25.06 -41.60 2.58
CA GLU A 96 -26.45 -41.89 2.19
C GLU A 96 -27.22 -42.71 3.25
N ASN A 97 -26.51 -43.57 3.98
CA ASN A 97 -27.07 -44.43 5.03
C ASN A 97 -27.25 -43.73 6.39
N HIS A 98 -26.88 -42.45 6.51
CA HIS A 98 -27.02 -41.69 7.75
C HIS A 98 -28.13 -40.66 7.60
N ASP A 99 -29.16 -40.74 8.43
CA ASP A 99 -30.27 -39.79 8.44
C ASP A 99 -29.92 -38.47 9.15
N GLU A 100 -28.88 -38.48 9.99
CA GLU A 100 -28.32 -37.30 10.63
C GLU A 100 -26.78 -37.29 10.49
N ILE A 101 -26.23 -36.11 10.25
CA ILE A 101 -24.78 -35.90 10.13
C ILE A 101 -24.35 -34.84 11.14
N THR A 102 -23.45 -35.20 12.04
CA THR A 102 -22.89 -34.29 13.03
C THR A 102 -21.48 -33.89 12.64
N VAL A 103 -21.25 -32.61 12.41
CA VAL A 103 -19.93 -32.05 12.13
C VAL A 103 -19.46 -31.23 13.32
N THR A 104 -18.33 -31.62 13.90
CA THR A 104 -17.74 -30.98 15.08
C THR A 104 -16.38 -30.40 14.73
N ARG A 105 -16.11 -29.16 15.14
CA ARG A 105 -14.79 -28.53 15.07
C ARG A 105 -14.31 -28.17 16.47
N GLN A 106 -13.06 -28.53 16.77
CA GLN A 106 -12.43 -28.33 18.08
C GLN A 106 -11.12 -27.56 17.94
N VAL A 107 -10.96 -26.51 18.74
CA VAL A 107 -9.72 -25.75 18.87
C VAL A 107 -9.29 -25.75 20.33
N VAL A 108 -7.99 -26.01 20.55
CA VAL A 108 -7.37 -26.09 21.89
C VAL A 108 -6.21 -25.09 21.93
N MET A 109 -6.04 -24.39 23.05
CA MET A 109 -4.90 -23.48 23.26
C MET A 109 -3.57 -24.21 23.06
N GLY A 110 -2.73 -23.72 22.14
CA GLY A 110 -1.44 -24.35 21.78
C GLY A 110 -1.53 -25.72 21.07
N GLY A 111 -2.75 -26.23 20.82
CA GLY A 111 -3.00 -27.51 20.18
C GLY A 111 -3.35 -27.40 18.69
N LYS A 112 -3.45 -28.56 18.01
CA LYS A 112 -3.91 -28.63 16.61
C LYS A 112 -5.44 -28.59 16.55
N ASN A 113 -5.98 -27.82 15.60
CA ASN A 113 -7.41 -27.81 15.24
C ASN A 113 -7.83 -29.20 14.70
N LYS A 114 -8.95 -29.73 15.19
CA LYS A 114 -9.49 -31.05 14.81
C LYS A 114 -10.90 -30.90 14.24
N TYR A 115 -11.19 -31.65 13.19
CA TYR A 115 -12.53 -31.83 12.66
C TYR A 115 -13.00 -33.26 12.94
N LEU A 116 -14.24 -33.41 13.37
CA LEU A 116 -14.88 -34.69 13.54
C LEU A 116 -16.17 -34.74 12.73
N ILE A 117 -16.38 -35.80 11.96
CA ILE A 117 -17.67 -36.11 11.33
C ILE A 117 -18.20 -37.37 12.02
N ASN A 118 -19.39 -37.29 12.62
CA ASN A 118 -19.99 -38.36 13.42
C ASN A 118 -19.03 -38.94 14.48
N GLY A 119 -18.21 -38.07 15.09
CA GLY A 119 -17.22 -38.47 16.10
C GLY A 119 -15.88 -38.99 15.57
N ILE A 120 -15.73 -39.16 14.25
CA ILE A 120 -14.49 -39.64 13.62
C ILE A 120 -13.62 -38.44 13.19
N ASN A 121 -12.35 -38.42 13.61
CA ASN A 121 -11.41 -37.37 13.22
C ASN A 121 -11.10 -37.41 11.71
N VAL A 122 -11.27 -36.28 11.03
CA VAL A 122 -11.10 -36.15 9.58
C VAL A 122 -10.23 -34.95 9.21
N GLN A 123 -9.60 -35.00 8.03
CA GLN A 123 -8.86 -33.87 7.49
C GLN A 123 -9.81 -32.79 6.97
N ASN A 124 -9.39 -31.51 7.03
CA ASN A 124 -10.19 -30.36 6.56
C ASN A 124 -10.66 -30.53 5.10
N LYS A 125 -9.82 -31.08 4.23
CA LYS A 125 -10.20 -31.35 2.83
C LYS A 125 -11.44 -32.22 2.71
N ARG A 126 -11.58 -33.26 3.54
CA ARG A 126 -12.74 -34.16 3.53
C ARG A 126 -14.02 -33.46 3.97
N VAL A 127 -13.93 -32.53 4.94
CA VAL A 127 -15.05 -31.68 5.38
C VAL A 127 -15.45 -30.70 4.29
N SER A 128 -14.46 -30.08 3.62
CA SER A 128 -14.71 -29.20 2.47
C SER A 128 -15.38 -29.96 1.31
N ASP A 129 -14.93 -31.18 1.01
CA ASP A 129 -15.54 -32.05 -0.01
C ASP A 129 -16.99 -32.45 0.36
N LEU A 130 -17.24 -32.74 1.64
CA LEU A 130 -18.57 -33.02 2.18
C LEU A 130 -19.52 -31.85 1.91
N PHE A 131 -19.17 -30.63 2.33
CA PHE A 131 -20.03 -29.46 2.12
C PHE A 131 -20.15 -29.07 0.64
N CYS A 132 -19.08 -29.24 -0.15
CA CYS A 132 -19.12 -29.00 -1.60
C CYS A 132 -20.11 -29.93 -2.33
N SER A 133 -20.23 -31.19 -1.89
CA SER A 133 -21.21 -32.14 -2.47
C SER A 133 -22.67 -31.74 -2.24
N VAL A 134 -22.94 -30.98 -1.18
CA VAL A 134 -24.26 -30.39 -0.87
C VAL A 134 -24.35 -28.93 -1.36
N GLN A 135 -23.48 -28.55 -2.32
CA GLN A 135 -23.42 -27.22 -2.93
C GLN A 135 -23.08 -26.06 -1.97
N LEU A 136 -22.59 -26.36 -0.75
CA LEU A 136 -22.05 -25.38 0.20
C LEU A 136 -20.55 -25.22 -0.02
N ASN A 137 -20.15 -24.29 -0.88
CA ASN A 137 -18.74 -24.02 -1.15
C ASN A 137 -18.14 -23.09 -0.07
N VAL A 138 -17.30 -23.66 0.79
CA VAL A 138 -16.64 -22.97 1.91
C VAL A 138 -15.60 -21.94 1.43
N ASN A 139 -14.99 -22.17 0.26
CA ASN A 139 -13.93 -21.28 -0.27
C ASN A 139 -14.49 -19.99 -0.86
N ASN A 140 -15.76 -20.00 -1.27
CA ASN A 140 -16.48 -18.81 -1.71
C ASN A 140 -17.92 -18.84 -1.21
N PRO A 141 -18.18 -18.32 0.00
CA PRO A 141 -19.46 -18.49 0.65
C PRO A 141 -20.46 -17.46 0.09
N HIS A 142 -21.08 -17.76 -1.06
CA HIS A 142 -22.20 -16.97 -1.60
C HIS A 142 -23.42 -17.03 -0.69
N PHE A 143 -23.55 -18.12 0.07
CA PHE A 143 -24.63 -18.33 1.02
C PHE A 143 -24.51 -17.50 2.32
N LEU A 144 -23.39 -16.78 2.50
CA LEU A 144 -23.10 -15.99 3.70
C LEU A 144 -23.04 -14.50 3.35
N ILE A 145 -23.93 -13.70 3.93
CA ILE A 145 -23.93 -12.25 3.75
C ILE A 145 -23.71 -11.61 5.12
N MET A 146 -22.43 -11.29 5.37
CA MET A 146 -22.00 -10.58 6.56
C MET A 146 -22.26 -9.07 6.45
N GLN A 147 -22.32 -8.41 7.60
CA GLN A 147 -22.39 -6.96 7.70
C GLN A 147 -21.32 -6.28 6.84
N GLY A 148 -21.70 -5.25 6.07
CA GLY A 148 -20.81 -4.52 5.15
C GLY A 148 -20.53 -5.23 3.81
N ARG A 149 -20.94 -6.49 3.61
CA ARG A 149 -20.82 -7.13 2.29
C ARG A 149 -21.74 -6.49 1.25
N ILE A 150 -22.92 -6.03 1.65
CA ILE A 150 -23.90 -5.35 0.78
C ILE A 150 -23.35 -4.01 0.28
N THR A 151 -22.74 -3.21 1.16
CA THR A 151 -22.11 -1.93 0.77
C THR A 151 -20.89 -2.15 -0.14
N LYS A 152 -20.16 -3.25 0.05
CA LYS A 152 -19.06 -3.63 -0.85
C LYS A 152 -19.55 -3.96 -2.26
N VAL A 153 -20.63 -4.74 -2.40
CA VAL A 153 -21.22 -5.09 -3.71
C VAL A 153 -21.64 -3.85 -4.49
N LEU A 154 -22.06 -2.77 -3.80
CA LEU A 154 -22.43 -1.50 -4.44
C LEU A 154 -21.25 -0.74 -5.04
N ASN A 155 -20.05 -0.90 -4.48
CA ASN A 155 -18.85 -0.18 -4.89
C ASN A 155 -17.94 -1.05 -5.77
N MET A 156 -18.41 -2.22 -6.23
CA MET A 156 -17.63 -3.12 -7.07
C MET A 156 -17.49 -2.57 -8.49
N LYS A 157 -16.30 -2.78 -9.05
CA LYS A 157 -16.03 -2.43 -10.45
C LYS A 157 -16.71 -3.43 -11.40
N PRO A 158 -16.99 -3.05 -12.66
CA PRO A 158 -17.58 -3.95 -13.65
C PRO A 158 -16.93 -5.35 -13.80
N PRO A 159 -15.58 -5.51 -13.77
CA PRO A 159 -14.97 -6.84 -13.81
C PRO A 159 -15.16 -7.64 -12.51
N GLU A 160 -15.37 -6.98 -11.36
CA GLU A 160 -15.62 -7.65 -10.08
C GLU A 160 -17.05 -8.20 -10.03
N ILE A 161 -18.03 -7.46 -10.57
CA ILE A 161 -19.41 -7.94 -10.75
C ILE A 161 -19.44 -9.13 -11.71
N LEU A 162 -18.68 -9.07 -12.80
CA LEU A 162 -18.50 -10.22 -13.70
C LEU A 162 -17.90 -11.41 -12.97
N SER A 163 -16.84 -11.22 -12.18
CA SER A 163 -16.24 -12.29 -11.36
C SER A 163 -17.27 -12.90 -10.41
N MET A 164 -18.16 -12.11 -9.81
CA MET A 164 -19.24 -12.65 -8.97
C MET A 164 -20.23 -13.51 -9.77
N VAL A 165 -20.57 -13.10 -11.00
CA VAL A 165 -21.47 -13.86 -11.87
C VAL A 165 -20.80 -15.14 -12.37
N GLU A 166 -19.52 -15.09 -12.75
CA GLU A 166 -18.73 -16.26 -13.13
C GLU A 166 -18.61 -17.28 -11.99
N GLU A 167 -18.48 -16.80 -10.75
CA GLU A 167 -18.41 -17.66 -9.57
C GLU A 167 -19.74 -18.36 -9.28
N ALA A 168 -20.86 -17.63 -9.35
CA ALA A 168 -22.19 -18.24 -9.19
C ALA A 168 -22.52 -19.21 -10.33
N ALA A 169 -22.13 -18.87 -11.56
CA ALA A 169 -22.22 -19.77 -12.72
C ALA A 169 -21.28 -20.99 -12.63
N GLY A 170 -20.34 -20.99 -11.69
CA GLY A 170 -19.33 -22.04 -11.54
C GLY A 170 -18.34 -22.09 -12.70
N THR A 171 -18.26 -21.03 -13.52
CA THR A 171 -17.43 -20.99 -14.74
C THR A 171 -15.94 -20.91 -14.42
N ARG A 172 -15.57 -20.45 -13.22
CA ARG A 172 -14.18 -20.41 -12.72
C ARG A 172 -13.49 -21.79 -12.67
N MET A 173 -14.26 -22.88 -12.55
CA MET A 173 -13.71 -24.24 -12.62
C MET A 173 -13.17 -24.59 -14.02
N TYR A 174 -13.80 -24.08 -15.08
CA TYR A 174 -13.34 -24.30 -16.45
C TYR A 174 -11.98 -23.63 -16.68
N GLU A 175 -11.78 -22.45 -16.11
CA GLU A 175 -10.53 -21.70 -16.19
C GLU A 175 -9.39 -22.37 -15.41
N ALA A 176 -9.67 -22.88 -14.21
CA ALA A 176 -8.71 -23.70 -13.46
C ALA A 176 -8.33 -24.98 -14.21
N LYS A 177 -9.30 -25.67 -14.83
CA LYS A 177 -9.04 -26.86 -15.66
C LYS A 177 -8.24 -26.52 -16.92
N LYS A 178 -8.51 -25.38 -17.55
CA LYS A 178 -7.74 -24.87 -18.68
C LYS A 178 -6.29 -24.60 -18.31
N GLN A 179 -6.03 -23.92 -17.19
CA GLN A 179 -4.67 -23.69 -16.70
C GLN A 179 -3.92 -25.00 -16.38
N ALA A 180 -4.62 -26.00 -15.83
CA ALA A 180 -4.03 -27.33 -15.60
C ALA A 180 -3.70 -28.07 -16.91
N ALA A 181 -4.58 -27.98 -17.91
CA ALA A 181 -4.34 -28.53 -19.25
C ALA A 181 -3.15 -27.85 -19.94
N GLN A 182 -3.04 -26.52 -19.85
CA GLN A 182 -1.91 -25.73 -20.38
C GLN A 182 -0.57 -26.20 -19.79
N LYS A 183 -0.49 -26.37 -18.46
CA LYS A 183 0.73 -26.91 -17.80
C LYS A 183 1.08 -28.32 -18.26
N THR A 184 0.09 -29.12 -18.65
CA THR A 184 0.31 -30.48 -19.16
C THR A 184 0.80 -30.46 -20.60
N ILE A 185 0.31 -29.52 -21.42
CA ILE A 185 0.81 -29.28 -22.78
C ILE A 185 2.29 -28.88 -22.75
N GLU A 186 2.68 -27.94 -21.88
CA GLU A 186 4.09 -27.51 -21.74
C GLU A 186 5.02 -28.69 -21.41
N LYS A 187 4.58 -29.61 -20.53
CA LYS A 187 5.33 -30.83 -20.20
C LYS A 187 5.42 -31.79 -21.40
N LYS A 188 4.38 -31.88 -22.23
CA LYS A 188 4.38 -32.72 -23.44
C LYS A 188 5.27 -32.11 -24.54
N ASP A 189 5.29 -30.79 -24.68
CA ASP A 189 6.16 -30.06 -25.62
C ASP A 189 7.65 -30.18 -25.25
N ALA A 190 7.97 -30.21 -23.95
CA ALA A 190 9.33 -30.51 -23.48
C ALA A 190 9.77 -31.93 -23.87
N LYS A 191 8.92 -32.94 -23.62
CA LYS A 191 9.19 -34.34 -24.01
C LYS A 191 9.33 -34.52 -25.53
N LEU A 192 8.56 -33.78 -26.33
CA LEU A 192 8.69 -33.84 -27.79
C LEU A 192 10.03 -33.29 -28.26
N ARG A 193 10.57 -32.25 -27.62
CA ARG A 193 11.92 -31.75 -27.92
C ARG A 193 12.98 -32.80 -27.57
N GLU A 194 12.93 -33.35 -26.36
CA GLU A 194 13.85 -34.42 -25.93
C GLU A 194 13.84 -35.63 -26.90
N LEU A 195 12.66 -36.10 -27.31
CA LEU A 195 12.55 -37.21 -28.26
C LEU A 195 13.11 -36.86 -29.64
N ASN A 196 12.97 -35.62 -30.10
CA ASN A 196 13.54 -35.17 -31.37
C ASN A 196 15.07 -35.10 -31.32
N ASP A 197 15.62 -34.68 -30.18
CA ASP A 197 17.07 -34.59 -29.98
C ASP A 197 17.70 -36.00 -29.95
N ILE A 198 17.10 -36.94 -29.21
CA ILE A 198 17.54 -38.36 -29.19
C ILE A 198 17.55 -38.98 -30.60
N ILE A 199 16.52 -38.70 -31.42
CA ILE A 199 16.45 -39.22 -32.78
C ILE A 199 17.59 -38.67 -33.64
N LYS A 200 17.89 -37.37 -33.53
CA LYS A 200 18.88 -36.68 -34.37
C LYS A 200 20.32 -36.96 -33.95
N GLU A 201 20.59 -36.95 -32.65
CA GLU A 201 21.96 -36.99 -32.13
C GLU A 201 22.45 -38.42 -31.90
N ASP A 202 21.58 -39.34 -31.44
CA ASP A 202 22.02 -40.68 -31.01
C ASP A 202 21.72 -41.77 -32.04
N ILE A 203 20.47 -41.87 -32.53
CA ILE A 203 20.00 -43.05 -33.28
C ILE A 203 20.37 -42.96 -34.77
N ALA A 204 20.11 -41.81 -35.42
CA ALA A 204 20.37 -41.63 -36.84
C ALA A 204 21.83 -41.89 -37.29
N PRO A 205 22.87 -41.32 -36.65
CA PRO A 205 24.26 -41.54 -37.07
C PRO A 205 24.72 -42.99 -36.82
N LYS A 206 24.21 -43.65 -35.78
CA LYS A 206 24.54 -45.04 -35.45
C LYS A 206 24.00 -46.03 -36.49
N LEU A 207 22.78 -45.77 -36.98
CA LEU A 207 22.13 -46.59 -38.01
C LEU A 207 22.87 -46.50 -39.35
N GLN A 208 23.34 -45.31 -39.73
CA GLN A 208 24.14 -45.09 -40.92
C GLN A 208 25.49 -45.84 -40.84
N LYS A 209 26.17 -45.77 -39.70
CA LYS A 209 27.44 -46.48 -39.49
C LYS A 209 27.31 -48.00 -39.61
N LEU A 210 26.23 -48.59 -39.09
CA LEU A 210 26.00 -50.04 -39.16
C LEU A 210 25.65 -50.53 -40.58
N GLN A 211 25.06 -49.68 -41.42
CA GLN A 211 24.80 -49.98 -42.83
C GLN A 211 26.10 -50.12 -43.62
N ASP A 212 27.06 -49.23 -43.37
CA ASP A 212 28.39 -49.28 -44.00
C ASP A 212 29.17 -50.54 -43.60
N GLU A 213 29.12 -50.94 -42.32
CA GLU A 213 29.79 -52.15 -41.80
C GLU A 213 29.28 -53.46 -42.44
N ARG A 214 27.98 -53.55 -42.78
CA ARG A 214 27.41 -54.75 -43.44
C ARG A 214 27.95 -54.95 -44.85
N SER A 215 28.15 -53.88 -45.61
CA SER A 215 28.62 -53.95 -47.00
C SER A 215 30.04 -54.54 -47.10
N GLN A 216 30.91 -54.20 -46.14
CA GLN A 216 32.29 -54.67 -46.05
C GLN A 216 32.40 -56.18 -45.77
N PHE A 217 31.40 -56.79 -45.13
CA PHE A 217 31.39 -58.23 -44.80
C PHE A 217 31.25 -59.13 -46.02
N GLN A 218 30.44 -58.73 -46.99
CA GLN A 218 30.18 -59.54 -48.19
C GLN A 218 31.40 -59.62 -49.11
N GLU A 219 32.27 -58.61 -49.10
CA GLU A 219 33.48 -58.56 -49.92
C GLU A 219 34.56 -59.53 -49.41
N HIS A 220 34.69 -59.68 -48.08
CA HIS A 220 35.66 -60.58 -47.44
C HIS A 220 35.52 -62.05 -47.84
N GLN A 221 34.29 -62.54 -48.01
CA GLN A 221 34.03 -63.97 -48.28
C GLN A 221 34.53 -64.44 -49.65
N LYS A 222 34.59 -63.54 -50.64
CA LYS A 222 35.07 -63.87 -52.00
C LYS A 222 36.59 -64.06 -52.05
N VAL A 223 37.32 -63.27 -51.27
CA VAL A 223 38.80 -63.26 -51.23
C VAL A 223 39.38 -64.56 -50.66
N VAL A 224 38.65 -65.25 -49.78
CA VAL A 224 39.11 -66.49 -49.13
C VAL A 224 39.26 -67.67 -50.12
N ARG A 225 38.40 -67.77 -51.14
CA ARG A 225 38.42 -68.89 -52.11
C ARG A 225 39.60 -68.84 -53.09
N GLU A 226 40.04 -67.65 -53.48
CA GLU A 226 41.20 -67.48 -54.37
C GLU A 226 42.54 -67.83 -53.70
N LEU A 227 42.56 -67.82 -52.37
CA LEU A 227 43.74 -67.98 -51.54
C LEU A 227 44.25 -69.44 -51.51
N GLU A 228 43.34 -70.42 -51.56
CA GLU A 228 43.70 -71.85 -51.49
C GLU A 228 44.49 -72.35 -52.70
N ASN A 229 44.18 -71.87 -53.91
CA ASN A 229 44.81 -72.35 -55.15
C ASN A 229 46.27 -71.90 -55.29
N ILE A 230 46.57 -70.67 -54.87
CA ILE A 230 47.94 -70.11 -54.88
C ILE A 230 48.82 -70.77 -53.82
N THR A 231 48.21 -71.32 -52.76
CA THR A 231 48.94 -71.94 -51.63
C THR A 231 49.77 -73.17 -52.05
N ARG A 232 49.28 -74.01 -52.97
CA ARG A 232 50.01 -75.22 -53.42
C ARG A 232 51.30 -74.93 -54.19
N LEU A 233 51.30 -73.89 -55.03
CA LEU A 233 52.47 -73.44 -55.77
C LEU A 233 53.55 -72.88 -54.83
N CYS A 234 53.13 -72.20 -53.75
CA CYS A 234 54.05 -71.66 -52.75
C CYS A 234 54.76 -72.76 -51.94
N VAL A 235 54.09 -73.88 -51.61
CA VAL A 235 54.67 -74.96 -50.78
C VAL A 235 55.92 -75.59 -51.42
N ALA A 236 55.94 -75.79 -52.74
CA ALA A 236 57.10 -76.34 -53.46
C ALA A 236 58.32 -75.40 -53.44
N TRP A 237 58.10 -74.09 -53.61
CA TRP A 237 59.15 -73.07 -53.45
C TRP A 237 59.61 -72.95 -51.98
N GLN A 238 58.67 -73.14 -51.06
CA GLN A 238 58.90 -73.05 -49.62
C GLN A 238 59.87 -74.13 -49.14
N TYR A 239 59.82 -75.36 -49.68
CA TYR A 239 60.76 -76.42 -49.32
C TYR A 239 62.24 -76.05 -49.59
N VAL A 240 62.54 -75.54 -50.79
CA VAL A 240 63.92 -75.16 -51.17
C VAL A 240 64.41 -73.96 -50.36
N LYS A 241 63.56 -72.95 -50.16
CA LYS A 241 63.90 -71.75 -49.40
C LYS A 241 64.03 -72.00 -47.89
N THR A 242 63.26 -72.94 -47.34
CA THR A 242 63.28 -73.27 -45.90
C THR A 242 64.64 -73.81 -45.47
N LYS A 243 65.36 -74.49 -46.37
CA LYS A 243 66.70 -75.02 -46.13
C LYS A 243 67.78 -73.92 -46.01
N GLU A 244 67.74 -72.89 -46.85
CA GLU A 244 68.64 -71.74 -46.76
C GLU A 244 68.32 -70.84 -45.55
N LEU A 245 67.03 -70.71 -45.24
CA LEU A 245 66.55 -69.91 -44.11
C LEU A 245 66.91 -70.52 -42.74
N LEU A 246 67.05 -71.84 -42.66
CA LEU A 246 67.47 -72.54 -41.43
C LEU A 246 68.82 -72.02 -40.93
N THR A 247 69.82 -71.99 -41.81
CA THR A 247 71.18 -71.52 -41.51
C THR A 247 71.25 -70.05 -41.12
N THR A 248 70.37 -69.20 -41.67
CA THR A 248 70.30 -67.78 -41.28
C THR A 248 69.61 -67.55 -39.94
N SER A 249 68.63 -68.39 -39.57
CA SER A 249 67.88 -68.20 -38.32
C SER A 249 68.69 -68.57 -37.08
N GLU A 250 69.64 -69.52 -37.18
CA GLU A 250 70.56 -69.82 -36.09
C GLU A 250 71.49 -68.66 -35.73
N ALA A 251 71.90 -67.85 -36.71
CA ALA A 251 72.71 -66.65 -36.51
C ALA A 251 71.90 -65.51 -35.84
N GLN A 252 70.65 -65.32 -36.28
CA GLN A 252 69.74 -64.28 -35.76
C GLN A 252 69.35 -64.51 -34.29
N VAL A 253 69.26 -65.77 -33.83
CA VAL A 253 68.98 -66.09 -32.43
C VAL A 253 70.04 -65.50 -31.49
N ARG A 254 71.31 -65.48 -31.88
CA ARG A 254 72.39 -64.93 -31.05
C ARG A 254 72.30 -63.41 -30.91
N GLU A 255 72.09 -62.71 -32.03
CA GLU A 255 71.97 -61.24 -32.06
C GLU A 255 70.79 -60.73 -31.22
N VAL A 256 69.63 -61.40 -31.33
CA VAL A 256 68.42 -61.02 -30.57
C VAL A 256 68.57 -61.28 -29.06
N THR A 257 69.45 -62.23 -28.67
CA THR A 257 69.71 -62.52 -27.24
C THR A 257 70.42 -61.36 -26.57
N ASP A 258 71.38 -60.72 -27.26
CA ASP A 258 72.11 -59.56 -26.74
C ASP A 258 71.20 -58.32 -26.66
N GLU A 259 70.30 -58.12 -27.63
CA GLU A 259 69.32 -57.02 -27.60
C GLU A 259 68.32 -57.08 -26.42
N ILE A 260 67.97 -58.30 -25.96
CA ILE A 260 67.10 -58.48 -24.78
C ILE A 260 67.79 -58.00 -23.51
N GLN A 261 69.10 -58.22 -23.39
CA GLN A 261 69.86 -57.85 -22.21
C GLN A 261 69.94 -56.32 -22.06
N ASP A 262 70.20 -55.60 -23.16
CA ASP A 262 70.22 -54.13 -23.18
C ASP A 262 68.87 -53.53 -22.77
N LYS A 263 67.76 -54.13 -23.23
CA LYS A 263 66.40 -53.68 -22.88
C LYS A 263 66.06 -53.92 -21.41
N LYS A 264 66.54 -55.02 -20.81
CA LYS A 264 66.38 -55.30 -19.36
C LYS A 264 67.08 -54.25 -18.50
N ASP A 265 68.27 -53.81 -18.91
CA ASP A 265 69.00 -52.75 -18.21
C ASP A 265 68.31 -51.38 -18.35
N THR A 266 67.65 -51.11 -19.49
CA THR A 266 66.87 -49.88 -19.67
C THR A 266 65.63 -49.83 -18.76
N ILE A 267 64.92 -50.94 -18.59
CA ILE A 267 63.76 -51.06 -17.69
C ILE A 267 64.15 -50.73 -16.25
N LYS A 268 65.28 -51.27 -15.79
CA LYS A 268 65.80 -51.05 -14.43
C LYS A 268 66.12 -49.57 -14.15
N ASN A 269 66.65 -48.85 -15.14
CA ASN A 269 66.89 -47.41 -15.03
C ASN A 269 65.57 -46.61 -14.98
N ASN A 270 64.58 -46.96 -15.80
CA ASN A 270 63.27 -46.32 -15.80
C ASN A 270 62.49 -46.56 -14.49
N GLU A 271 62.59 -47.74 -13.89
CA GLU A 271 61.99 -48.04 -12.58
C GLU A 271 62.54 -47.18 -11.45
N ASN A 272 63.85 -46.93 -11.46
CA ASN A 272 64.48 -46.02 -10.50
C ASN A 272 64.00 -44.57 -10.69
N HIS A 273 63.81 -44.14 -11.94
CA HIS A 273 63.27 -42.82 -12.27
C HIS A 273 61.81 -42.67 -11.84
N SER A 274 60.98 -43.71 -12.04
CA SER A 274 59.59 -43.74 -11.56
C SER A 274 59.50 -43.62 -10.04
N LYS A 275 60.40 -44.28 -9.29
CA LYS A 275 60.44 -44.17 -7.82
C LYS A 275 60.81 -42.76 -7.34
N GLN A 276 61.62 -42.04 -8.10
CA GLN A 276 62.00 -40.67 -7.78
C GLN A 276 60.85 -39.69 -8.05
N LEU A 277 60.16 -39.84 -9.18
CA LEU A 277 58.94 -39.09 -9.50
C LEU A 277 57.83 -39.30 -8.47
N ASP A 278 57.67 -40.52 -7.94
CA ASP A 278 56.69 -40.79 -6.87
C ASP A 278 56.98 -40.01 -5.59
N LYS A 279 58.26 -39.90 -5.19
CA LYS A 279 58.64 -39.10 -4.02
C LYS A 279 58.29 -37.63 -4.22
N GLU A 280 58.60 -37.07 -5.38
CA GLU A 280 58.28 -35.68 -5.72
C GLU A 280 56.77 -35.40 -5.73
N VAL A 281 55.96 -36.34 -6.26
CA VAL A 281 54.49 -36.24 -6.24
C VAL A 281 53.95 -36.27 -4.80
N THR A 282 54.48 -37.14 -3.94
CA THR A 282 54.05 -37.21 -2.53
C THR A 282 54.39 -35.94 -1.74
N GLU A 283 55.55 -35.33 -1.98
CA GLU A 283 55.93 -34.07 -1.34
C GLU A 283 55.08 -32.89 -1.83
N LEU A 284 54.78 -32.84 -3.13
CA LEU A 284 53.92 -31.79 -3.70
C LEU A 284 52.48 -31.89 -3.20
N ASN A 285 51.92 -33.09 -3.09
CA ASN A 285 50.59 -33.30 -2.52
C ASN A 285 50.53 -32.84 -1.05
N LYS A 286 51.55 -33.19 -0.25
CA LYS A 286 51.62 -32.78 1.16
C LYS A 286 51.67 -31.26 1.32
N LYS A 287 52.41 -30.56 0.46
CA LYS A 287 52.47 -29.08 0.45
C LYS A 287 51.13 -28.44 0.05
N ILE A 288 50.38 -29.04 -0.88
CA ILE A 288 49.06 -28.53 -1.28
C ILE A 288 48.06 -28.64 -0.12
N ASP A 289 48.04 -29.80 0.55
CA ASP A 289 47.10 -30.05 1.66
C ASP A 289 47.38 -29.15 2.88
N GLU A 290 48.65 -29.00 3.26
CA GLU A 290 49.04 -28.23 4.45
C GLU A 290 48.93 -26.71 4.27
N GLU A 291 49.44 -26.18 3.14
CA GLU A 291 49.55 -24.72 2.93
C GLU A 291 48.33 -24.12 2.25
N SER A 292 47.75 -24.80 1.27
CA SER A 292 46.68 -24.24 0.42
C SER A 292 45.29 -24.64 0.90
N GLY A 293 45.14 -25.86 1.44
CA GLY A 293 43.86 -26.38 1.92
C GLY A 293 43.27 -25.63 3.13
N ASN A 294 44.11 -25.24 4.10
CA ASN A 294 43.67 -24.52 5.29
C ASN A 294 43.32 -23.05 4.99
N VAL A 295 44.15 -22.37 4.19
CA VAL A 295 43.92 -20.98 3.77
C VAL A 295 42.62 -20.87 2.96
N LEU A 296 42.35 -21.85 2.09
CA LEU A 296 41.13 -21.86 1.28
C LEU A 296 39.88 -22.11 2.13
N LYS A 297 39.95 -22.97 3.16
CA LYS A 297 38.86 -23.15 4.13
C LYS A 297 38.58 -21.88 4.93
N GLU A 298 39.62 -21.19 5.40
CA GLU A 298 39.46 -19.92 6.12
C GLU A 298 38.78 -18.85 5.24
N LEU A 299 39.23 -18.69 4.00
CA LEU A 299 38.62 -17.77 3.03
C LEU A 299 37.19 -18.15 2.66
N GLU A 300 36.87 -19.45 2.55
CA GLU A 300 35.50 -19.92 2.31
C GLU A 300 34.60 -19.67 3.53
N THR A 301 35.10 -19.80 4.76
CA THR A 301 34.34 -19.41 5.97
C THR A 301 34.10 -17.90 6.07
N GLU A 302 35.10 -17.10 5.69
CA GLU A 302 35.00 -15.63 5.64
C GLU A 302 34.00 -15.18 4.57
N LEU A 303 34.01 -15.82 3.39
CA LEU A 303 33.04 -15.58 2.32
C LEU A 303 31.61 -15.84 2.80
N VAL A 304 31.35 -16.98 3.46
CA VAL A 304 30.02 -17.33 3.98
C VAL A 304 29.53 -16.32 5.02
N ALA A 305 30.42 -15.77 5.85
CA ALA A 305 30.08 -14.73 6.81
C ALA A 305 29.71 -13.40 6.12
N LEU A 306 30.48 -12.99 5.11
CA LEU A 306 30.23 -11.77 4.33
C LEU A 306 28.98 -11.88 3.44
N GLU A 307 28.71 -13.04 2.84
CA GLU A 307 27.49 -13.30 2.05
C GLU A 307 26.23 -13.21 2.93
N LYS A 308 26.29 -13.62 4.20
CA LYS A 308 25.19 -13.40 5.16
C LYS A 308 24.96 -11.92 5.45
N LEU A 309 26.03 -11.13 5.57
CA LEU A 309 25.94 -9.69 5.77
C LEU A 309 25.39 -8.98 4.52
N GLU A 310 25.80 -9.40 3.32
CA GLU A 310 25.24 -8.91 2.05
C GLU A 310 23.75 -9.24 1.94
N ALA A 311 23.35 -10.47 2.26
CA ALA A 311 21.94 -10.87 2.24
C ALA A 311 21.08 -10.06 3.23
N SER A 312 21.60 -9.78 4.42
CA SER A 312 20.97 -8.92 5.42
C SER A 312 20.82 -7.48 4.91
N ALA A 313 21.90 -6.88 4.37
CA ALA A 313 21.87 -5.54 3.81
C ALA A 313 20.94 -5.43 2.59
N SER A 314 20.90 -6.46 1.74
CA SER A 314 19.99 -6.52 0.59
C SER A 314 18.52 -6.63 1.02
N ALA A 315 18.21 -7.32 2.12
CA ALA A 315 16.87 -7.39 2.66
C ALA A 315 16.42 -6.04 3.22
N SER A 316 17.28 -5.34 3.97
CA SER A 316 17.02 -3.99 4.48
C SER A 316 16.80 -2.98 3.35
N GLN A 317 17.61 -3.02 2.29
CA GLN A 317 17.46 -2.14 1.13
C GLN A 317 16.14 -2.39 0.37
N LYS A 318 15.75 -3.66 0.18
CA LYS A 318 14.44 -3.99 -0.42
C LYS A 318 13.27 -3.51 0.43
N ALA A 319 13.31 -3.74 1.74
CA ALA A 319 12.27 -3.29 2.66
C ALA A 319 12.10 -1.76 2.63
N ALA A 320 13.22 -1.01 2.66
CA ALA A 320 13.21 0.45 2.55
C ALA A 320 12.67 0.91 1.18
N SER A 321 13.07 0.26 0.08
CA SER A 321 12.59 0.59 -1.27
C SER A 321 11.09 0.35 -1.44
N GLU A 322 10.57 -0.77 -0.92
CA GLU A 322 9.14 -1.07 -0.93
C GLU A 322 8.34 -0.08 -0.08
N ALA A 323 8.88 0.33 1.07
CA ALA A 323 8.27 1.36 1.93
C ALA A 323 8.17 2.70 1.19
N VAL A 324 9.26 3.20 0.60
CA VAL A 324 9.28 4.43 -0.22
C VAL A 324 8.28 4.34 -1.38
N ALA A 325 8.23 3.21 -2.09
CA ALA A 325 7.30 3.02 -3.20
C ALA A 325 5.82 3.02 -2.75
N SER A 326 5.53 2.51 -1.56
CA SER A 326 4.17 2.49 -1.00
C SER A 326 3.70 3.89 -0.59
N HIS A 327 4.53 4.66 0.10
CA HIS A 327 4.23 6.04 0.52
C HIS A 327 4.16 6.98 -0.69
N GLY A 328 5.09 6.86 -1.64
CA GLY A 328 5.05 7.66 -2.88
C GLY A 328 3.86 7.36 -3.79
N LYS A 329 3.27 6.16 -3.72
CA LYS A 329 1.97 5.87 -4.38
C LYS A 329 0.80 6.54 -3.66
N ARG A 330 0.78 6.49 -2.32
CA ARG A 330 -0.26 7.16 -1.51
C ARG A 330 -0.24 8.66 -1.69
N ALA A 331 0.94 9.28 -1.63
CA ALA A 331 1.12 10.71 -1.88
C ALA A 331 0.65 11.11 -3.29
N ARG A 332 0.91 10.30 -4.33
CA ARG A 332 0.40 10.56 -5.69
C ARG A 332 -1.12 10.45 -5.80
N LEU A 333 -1.73 9.47 -5.13
CA LEU A 333 -3.18 9.32 -5.10
C LEU A 333 -3.86 10.49 -4.38
N LEU A 334 -3.32 10.89 -3.21
CA LEU A 334 -3.78 12.06 -2.45
C LEU A 334 -3.58 13.37 -3.21
N ALA A 335 -2.46 13.53 -3.93
CA ALA A 335 -2.24 14.71 -4.77
C ALA A 335 -3.26 14.79 -5.91
N ARG A 336 -3.61 13.66 -6.52
CA ARG A 336 -4.65 13.61 -7.56
C ARG A 336 -6.04 13.92 -7.00
N SER A 337 -6.42 13.33 -5.87
CA SER A 337 -7.71 13.65 -5.25
C SER A 337 -7.78 15.12 -4.86
N LEU A 338 -6.70 15.69 -4.31
CA LEU A 338 -6.62 17.11 -3.98
C LEU A 338 -6.85 18.00 -5.22
N THR A 339 -6.26 17.65 -6.37
CA THR A 339 -6.50 18.42 -7.60
C THR A 339 -7.93 18.31 -8.12
N GLU A 340 -8.57 17.15 -7.96
CA GLU A 340 -9.97 16.93 -8.34
C GLU A 340 -10.91 17.71 -7.38
N ASP A 341 -10.62 17.69 -6.08
CA ASP A 341 -11.35 18.41 -5.03
C ASP A 341 -11.18 19.93 -5.13
N ASP A 342 -9.99 20.43 -5.44
CA ASP A 342 -9.75 21.87 -5.70
C ASP A 342 -10.49 22.35 -6.96
N ALA A 343 -10.56 21.53 -8.01
CA ALA A 343 -11.35 21.82 -9.20
C ALA A 343 -12.86 21.82 -8.89
N ALA A 344 -13.35 20.88 -8.08
CA ALA A 344 -14.73 20.85 -7.61
C ALA A 344 -15.05 22.07 -6.73
N LEU A 345 -14.12 22.47 -5.85
CA LEU A 345 -14.28 23.63 -4.97
C LEU A 345 -14.35 24.93 -5.77
N THR A 346 -13.48 25.11 -6.76
CA THR A 346 -13.48 26.33 -7.61
C THR A 346 -14.75 26.44 -8.45
N THR A 347 -15.23 25.33 -9.02
CA THR A 347 -16.51 25.31 -9.77
C THR A 347 -17.70 25.59 -8.86
N LYS A 348 -17.77 24.98 -7.67
CA LYS A 348 -18.84 25.22 -6.69
C LYS A 348 -18.82 26.63 -6.12
N LYS A 349 -17.64 27.22 -5.85
CA LYS A 349 -17.51 28.64 -5.46
C LYS A 349 -18.01 29.59 -6.55
N ARG A 350 -17.75 29.28 -7.82
CA ARG A 350 -18.30 30.05 -8.94
C ARG A 350 -19.83 30.00 -8.97
N VAL A 351 -20.41 28.80 -8.84
CA VAL A 351 -21.86 28.60 -8.79
C VAL A 351 -22.48 29.29 -7.58
N LEU A 352 -21.82 29.28 -6.42
CA LEU A 352 -22.29 29.99 -5.21
C LEU A 352 -22.31 31.51 -5.43
N ASN A 353 -21.29 32.08 -6.09
CA ASN A 353 -21.24 33.50 -6.41
C ASN A 353 -22.34 33.90 -7.42
N GLU A 354 -22.55 33.09 -8.46
CA GLU A 354 -23.65 33.29 -9.41
C GLU A 354 -25.00 33.21 -8.70
N ALA A 355 -25.21 32.18 -7.86
CA ALA A 355 -26.42 32.02 -7.05
C ALA A 355 -26.66 33.18 -6.09
N SER A 356 -25.60 33.73 -5.46
CA SER A 356 -25.69 34.91 -4.57
C SER A 356 -26.28 36.12 -5.28
N SER A 357 -25.81 36.41 -6.50
CA SER A 357 -26.32 37.55 -7.29
C SER A 357 -27.79 37.38 -7.66
N THR A 358 -28.19 36.15 -8.03
CA THR A 358 -29.60 35.84 -8.34
C THR A 358 -30.48 35.88 -7.08
N PHE A 359 -29.97 35.41 -5.95
CA PHE A 359 -30.66 35.43 -4.67
C PHE A 359 -30.95 36.86 -4.19
N GLU A 360 -29.97 37.76 -4.30
CA GLU A 360 -30.15 39.18 -3.97
C GLU A 360 -31.20 39.86 -4.87
N SER A 361 -31.21 39.54 -6.16
CA SER A 361 -32.20 40.08 -7.11
C SER A 361 -33.62 39.59 -6.82
N LEU A 362 -33.78 38.30 -6.48
CA LEU A 362 -35.07 37.71 -6.14
C LEU A 362 -35.58 38.17 -4.77
N ARG A 363 -34.68 38.41 -3.81
CA ARG A 363 -35.02 39.01 -2.51
C ARG A 363 -35.59 40.41 -2.70
N ALA A 364 -34.92 41.25 -3.48
CA ALA A 364 -35.40 42.59 -3.81
C ALA A 364 -36.77 42.56 -4.53
N ALA A 365 -36.97 41.62 -5.46
CA ALA A 365 -38.23 41.43 -6.17
C ALA A 365 -39.37 40.94 -5.26
N SER A 366 -39.08 40.01 -4.34
CA SER A 366 -40.03 39.51 -3.33
C SER A 366 -40.44 40.63 -2.37
N ASP A 367 -39.48 41.43 -1.87
CA ASP A 367 -39.75 42.57 -0.98
C ASP A 367 -40.60 43.64 -1.68
N SER A 368 -40.32 43.92 -2.96
CA SER A 368 -41.14 44.84 -3.76
C SER A 368 -42.55 44.31 -4.00
N SER A 369 -42.70 43.00 -4.23
CA SER A 369 -44.01 42.37 -4.48
C SER A 369 -44.85 42.28 -3.21
N ALA A 370 -44.21 42.04 -2.05
CA ALA A 370 -44.86 42.04 -0.75
C ALA A 370 -45.37 43.44 -0.35
N LYS A 371 -44.59 44.50 -0.66
CA LYS A 371 -45.05 45.90 -0.51
C LYS A 371 -46.25 46.20 -1.40
N ALA A 372 -46.20 45.83 -2.68
CA ALA A 372 -47.32 46.01 -3.61
C ALA A 372 -48.58 45.22 -3.20
N LEU A 373 -48.41 44.02 -2.62
CA LEU A 373 -49.51 43.24 -2.04
C LEU A 373 -50.15 43.98 -0.85
N ALA A 374 -49.34 44.47 0.09
CA ALA A 374 -49.81 45.19 1.26
C ALA A 374 -50.60 46.45 0.87
N GLU A 375 -50.08 47.23 -0.09
CA GLU A 375 -50.77 48.41 -0.63
C GLU A 375 -52.10 48.05 -1.32
N ALA A 376 -52.14 46.94 -2.08
CA ALA A 376 -53.37 46.48 -2.73
C ALA A 376 -54.39 45.91 -1.73
N GLN A 377 -53.92 45.22 -0.67
CA GLN A 377 -54.73 44.74 0.44
C GLN A 377 -55.33 45.89 1.23
N GLU A 378 -54.56 46.92 1.54
CA GLU A 378 -55.06 48.13 2.21
C GLU A 378 -56.10 48.85 1.35
N ARG A 379 -55.88 48.97 0.04
CA ARG A 379 -56.87 49.58 -0.88
C ARG A 379 -58.15 48.76 -0.98
N PHE A 380 -58.08 47.43 -1.01
CA PHE A 380 -59.26 46.56 -1.03
C PHE A 380 -60.00 46.55 0.32
N LEU A 381 -59.26 46.47 1.44
CA LEU A 381 -59.82 46.56 2.80
C LEU A 381 -60.49 47.91 3.03
N ALA A 382 -59.86 49.04 2.64
CA ALA A 382 -60.46 50.37 2.77
C ALA A 382 -61.79 50.51 1.99
N VAL A 383 -61.93 49.78 0.89
CA VAL A 383 -63.14 49.76 0.05
C VAL A 383 -64.18 48.75 0.58
N SER A 384 -63.76 47.66 1.22
CA SER A 384 -64.62 46.58 1.74
C SER A 384 -65.07 46.74 3.20
N SER A 385 -64.26 47.35 4.09
CA SER A 385 -64.49 47.41 5.54
C SER A 385 -65.26 48.64 6.01
N GLY A 386 -65.54 49.59 5.11
CA GLY A 386 -66.23 50.84 5.43
C GLY A 386 -67.71 50.75 5.80
N LEU A 387 -68.30 49.55 6.06
CA LEU A 387 -69.73 49.43 6.37
C LEU A 387 -70.11 48.71 7.68
N GLU A 388 -69.33 47.77 8.23
CA GLU A 388 -69.82 46.93 9.35
C GLU A 388 -69.00 47.00 10.64
N ALA A 389 -67.67 47.14 10.58
CA ALA A 389 -66.83 47.22 11.78
C ALA A 389 -66.87 48.59 12.48
N GLU A 390 -67.20 49.66 11.75
CA GLU A 390 -67.21 51.03 12.28
C GLU A 390 -68.52 51.40 13.00
N VAL A 391 -69.65 50.76 12.65
CA VAL A 391 -70.95 50.99 13.32
C VAL A 391 -70.94 50.37 14.73
N HIS A 392 -70.34 49.19 14.88
CA HIS A 392 -70.26 48.47 16.15
C HIS A 392 -69.31 49.12 17.16
N ARG A 393 -68.18 49.70 16.69
CA ARG A 393 -67.21 50.39 17.55
C ARG A 393 -67.72 51.76 18.02
N ILE A 394 -68.43 52.49 17.15
CA ILE A 394 -68.95 53.84 17.43
C ILE A 394 -70.16 53.79 18.39
N PHE A 395 -71.02 52.77 18.35
CA PHE A 395 -72.14 52.65 19.30
C PHE A 395 -71.71 52.31 20.74
N ALA A 396 -70.65 51.51 20.90
CA ALA A 396 -70.11 51.14 22.22
C ALA A 396 -69.37 52.31 22.91
N GLU A 397 -68.66 53.14 22.13
CA GLU A 397 -67.90 54.29 22.65
C GLU A 397 -68.75 55.54 22.93
N THR A 398 -69.96 55.67 22.36
CA THR A 398 -70.75 56.92 22.48
C THR A 398 -71.80 56.98 23.59
N TYR A 399 -72.26 55.87 24.16
CA TYR A 399 -73.38 55.91 25.13
C TYR A 399 -73.19 55.17 26.47
N GLY A 400 -72.14 54.36 26.64
CA GLY A 400 -71.94 53.57 27.86
C GLY A 400 -73.07 52.56 28.15
N ASP A 401 -72.85 51.62 29.07
CA ASP A 401 -73.74 50.45 29.28
C ASP A 401 -75.18 50.75 29.76
N ASN A 402 -75.58 52.02 29.94
CA ASN A 402 -76.84 52.38 30.61
C ASN A 402 -77.80 53.29 29.82
N ALA A 403 -77.65 53.46 28.51
CA ALA A 403 -78.55 54.33 27.74
C ALA A 403 -79.15 53.64 26.50
N LEU A 404 -80.24 52.89 26.68
CA LEU A 404 -81.21 52.54 25.63
C LEU A 404 -82.58 52.26 26.28
N SER A 405 -83.67 52.73 25.67
CA SER A 405 -85.04 52.46 26.13
C SER A 405 -85.31 50.96 26.17
N ASN A 406 -86.10 50.50 27.16
CA ASN A 406 -86.36 49.07 27.42
C ASN A 406 -86.78 48.26 26.18
N THR A 407 -87.41 48.89 25.19
CA THR A 407 -87.81 48.28 23.90
C THR A 407 -86.64 47.89 23.00
N CYS A 408 -85.56 48.66 22.94
CA CYS A 408 -84.39 48.32 22.10
C CYS A 408 -83.55 47.19 22.74
N ARG A 409 -83.60 47.06 24.07
CA ARG A 409 -82.91 45.99 24.81
C ARG A 409 -83.54 44.62 24.58
N ASP A 410 -84.87 44.52 24.62
CA ASP A 410 -85.60 43.26 24.39
C ASP A 410 -85.46 42.76 22.96
N TRP A 411 -85.56 43.66 21.98
CA TRP A 411 -85.37 43.30 20.57
C TRP A 411 -83.95 42.83 20.25
N PHE A 412 -82.95 43.46 20.87
CA PHE A 412 -81.56 43.05 20.73
C PHE A 412 -81.25 41.72 21.46
N GLN A 413 -81.91 41.47 22.60
CA GLN A 413 -81.85 40.18 23.32
C GLN A 413 -82.53 39.05 22.53
N ARG A 414 -83.70 39.31 21.93
CA ARG A 414 -84.40 38.37 21.04
C ARG A 414 -83.55 38.02 19.82
N PHE A 415 -82.98 39.03 19.15
CA PHE A 415 -82.07 38.83 18.02
C PHE A 415 -80.80 38.04 18.41
N LYS A 416 -80.21 38.34 19.58
CA LYS A 416 -79.06 37.59 20.12
C LYS A 416 -79.40 36.12 20.42
N ASN A 417 -80.66 35.82 20.75
CA ASN A 417 -81.17 34.48 21.04
C ASN A 417 -81.83 33.79 19.82
N ILE A 418 -81.74 34.39 18.62
CA ILE A 418 -82.31 33.85 17.36
C ILE A 418 -83.85 33.74 17.42
N ASP A 419 -84.52 34.72 18.06
CA ASP A 419 -85.98 34.88 18.07
C ASP A 419 -86.37 36.04 17.14
N PHE A 420 -87.13 35.74 16.08
CA PHE A 420 -87.48 36.67 14.99
C PHE A 420 -88.99 36.97 14.89
N GLU A 421 -89.79 36.56 15.86
CA GLU A 421 -91.23 36.84 15.87
C GLU A 421 -91.51 38.33 16.17
N LEU A 422 -92.42 38.93 15.38
CA LEU A 422 -92.74 40.38 15.39
C LEU A 422 -93.90 40.76 16.33
N GLU A 423 -94.39 39.82 17.15
CA GLU A 423 -95.47 40.07 18.11
C GLU A 423 -94.93 40.21 19.55
N ASP A 424 -95.47 41.19 20.28
CA ASP A 424 -95.12 41.50 21.67
C ASP A 424 -96.06 40.77 22.66
N ASN A 425 -95.50 40.20 23.74
CA ASN A 425 -96.28 39.54 24.80
C ASN A 425 -97.05 40.55 25.67
N GLU A 426 -98.28 40.21 26.07
CA GLU A 426 -99.12 41.03 26.96
C GLU A 426 -98.48 41.28 28.33
N ARG A 427 -98.45 42.55 28.75
CA ARG A 427 -97.92 42.95 30.06
C ARG A 427 -98.97 42.86 31.14
N PHE A 428 -98.75 41.97 32.11
CA PHE A 428 -99.50 41.94 33.37
C PHE A 428 -99.07 43.08 34.30
N GLY A 429 -99.98 44.03 34.51
CA GLY A 429 -99.91 45.06 35.55
C GLY A 429 -101.32 45.58 35.81
N THR A 430 -101.76 45.52 37.07
CA THR A 430 -103.15 45.66 37.54
C THR A 430 -103.85 46.96 37.11
N PRO A 431 -104.95 46.90 36.34
CA PRO A 431 -105.80 48.06 36.05
C PRO A 431 -106.89 48.24 37.11
N LYS A 432 -107.06 49.47 37.62
CA LYS A 432 -108.32 49.88 38.25
C LYS A 432 -109.33 50.14 37.11
N LYS A 433 -110.39 49.33 37.10
CA LYS A 433 -111.35 49.13 36.01
C LYS A 433 -112.12 50.40 35.59
N PHE A 434 -112.05 50.75 34.31
CA PHE A 434 -113.15 51.33 33.53
C PHE A 434 -113.16 50.62 32.15
N LYS A 435 -114.34 50.35 31.58
CA LYS A 435 -114.47 49.59 30.32
C LYS A 435 -114.28 50.50 29.10
N ASP A 436 -113.42 50.10 28.17
CA ASP A 436 -113.05 50.90 26.98
C ASP A 436 -114.22 51.15 26.02
N GLU A 437 -115.23 50.28 25.99
CA GLU A 437 -116.42 50.40 25.14
C GLU A 437 -117.11 51.76 25.29
N LYS A 438 -117.21 52.31 26.52
CA LYS A 438 -117.83 53.62 26.76
C LYS A 438 -116.99 54.79 26.26
N LEU A 439 -115.66 54.66 26.22
CA LEU A 439 -114.77 55.71 25.71
C LEU A 439 -114.81 55.76 24.18
N GLU A 440 -114.85 54.59 23.52
CA GLU A 440 -115.03 54.48 22.07
C GLU A 440 -116.42 54.95 21.62
N GLU A 441 -117.47 54.65 22.39
CA GLU A 441 -118.84 55.12 22.10
C GLU A 441 -118.95 56.65 22.16
N LEU A 442 -118.32 57.29 23.16
CA LEU A 442 -118.27 58.76 23.28
C LEU A 442 -117.46 59.41 22.15
N LEU A 443 -116.35 58.81 21.74
CA LEU A 443 -115.53 59.29 20.62
C LEU A 443 -116.24 59.10 19.27
N ASN A 444 -116.99 58.01 19.09
CA ASN A 444 -117.78 57.79 17.88
C ASN A 444 -119.01 58.71 17.80
N GLN A 445 -119.61 59.09 18.94
CA GLN A 445 -120.71 60.06 18.99
C GLN A 445 -120.23 61.50 18.72
N ASN A 446 -119.08 61.90 19.24
CA ASN A 446 -118.54 63.24 19.01
C ASN A 446 -117.01 63.30 19.09
N ARG A 447 -116.36 63.30 17.92
CA ARG A 447 -114.89 63.28 17.78
C ARG A 447 -114.18 64.57 18.19
N CYS A 448 -114.93 65.62 18.55
CA CYS A 448 -114.40 66.94 18.90
C CYS A 448 -114.38 67.22 20.41
N GLN A 449 -114.73 66.24 21.25
CA GLN A 449 -114.75 66.43 22.71
C GLN A 449 -113.34 66.69 23.28
N THR A 450 -113.28 67.62 24.24
CA THR A 450 -112.04 67.94 24.95
C THR A 450 -111.72 66.91 26.04
N LEU A 451 -110.44 66.78 26.41
CA LEU A 451 -109.99 65.86 27.49
C LEU A 451 -110.74 66.10 28.81
N ARG A 452 -111.12 67.36 29.08
CA ARG A 452 -111.86 67.79 30.25
C ARG A 452 -113.32 67.34 30.23
N GLU A 453 -113.97 67.37 29.08
CA GLU A 453 -115.36 66.90 28.89
C GLU A 453 -115.42 65.37 28.99
N LEU A 454 -114.48 64.67 28.36
CA LEU A 454 -114.35 63.21 28.45
C LEU A 454 -114.09 62.76 29.90
N GLY A 455 -113.18 63.45 30.61
CA GLY A 455 -112.90 63.16 32.02
C GLY A 455 -114.10 63.38 32.95
N LYS A 456 -114.85 64.47 32.76
CA LYS A 456 -116.08 64.74 33.53
C LYS A 456 -117.16 63.69 33.28
N THR A 457 -117.38 63.29 32.03
CA THR A 457 -118.45 62.35 31.65
C THR A 457 -118.17 60.94 32.15
N LEU A 458 -116.88 60.57 32.18
CA LEU A 458 -116.42 59.24 32.60
C LEU A 458 -116.12 59.16 34.11
N GLN A 459 -116.18 60.29 34.83
CA GLN A 459 -115.75 60.41 36.24
C GLN A 459 -114.31 59.93 36.47
N VAL A 460 -113.38 60.29 35.59
CA VAL A 460 -111.96 59.96 35.70
C VAL A 460 -111.10 61.19 35.38
N ASP A 461 -109.91 61.30 35.99
CA ASP A 461 -108.99 62.39 35.72
C ASP A 461 -108.61 62.51 34.23
N GLU A 462 -108.39 63.75 33.76
CA GLU A 462 -107.95 64.07 32.39
C GLU A 462 -106.67 63.31 32.00
N SER A 463 -105.79 63.08 32.97
CA SER A 463 -104.56 62.31 32.77
C SER A 463 -104.81 60.84 32.44
N THR A 464 -105.89 60.26 32.94
CA THR A 464 -106.27 58.86 32.70
C THR A 464 -106.90 58.71 31.30
N VAL A 465 -107.76 59.66 30.91
CA VAL A 465 -108.32 59.73 29.55
C VAL A 465 -107.22 59.95 28.51
N SER A 466 -106.28 60.86 28.76
CA SER A 466 -105.14 61.11 27.87
C SER A 466 -104.24 59.88 27.71
N LYS A 467 -103.99 59.15 28.79
CA LYS A 467 -103.23 57.88 28.73
C LYS A 467 -103.99 56.82 27.93
N ARG A 468 -105.31 56.72 28.05
CA ARG A 468 -106.09 55.72 27.32
C ARG A 468 -106.25 56.04 25.83
N LEU A 469 -106.42 57.31 25.47
CA LEU A 469 -106.40 57.77 24.06
C LEU A 469 -105.06 57.50 23.36
N LYS A 470 -103.94 57.60 24.10
CA LYS A 470 -102.62 57.18 23.60
C LYS A 470 -102.52 55.66 23.39
N VAL A 471 -103.17 54.86 24.22
CA VAL A 471 -103.23 53.39 24.06
C VAL A 471 -104.06 53.00 22.84
N LEU A 472 -105.10 53.76 22.51
CA LEU A 472 -105.92 53.58 21.28
C LEU A 472 -105.27 54.19 20.01
N GLU A 473 -104.01 54.61 20.08
CA GLU A 473 -103.25 55.24 18.99
C GLU A 473 -103.93 56.46 18.34
N MET A 474 -104.77 57.17 19.10
CA MET A 474 -105.48 58.35 18.63
C MET A 474 -104.68 59.62 18.93
N ILE A 475 -104.49 60.47 17.92
CA ILE A 475 -103.86 61.78 18.04
C ILE A 475 -104.84 62.89 17.66
N GLN A 476 -104.77 64.02 18.37
CA GLN A 476 -105.63 65.16 18.11
C GLN A 476 -105.06 66.01 16.96
N LYS A 477 -105.76 66.08 15.83
CA LYS A 477 -105.42 66.94 14.67
C LYS A 477 -106.58 67.89 14.39
N GLN A 478 -106.32 69.19 14.44
CA GLN A 478 -107.32 70.25 14.20
C GLN A 478 -108.62 70.09 15.02
N GLY A 479 -108.50 69.63 16.27
CA GLY A 479 -109.64 69.44 17.17
C GLY A 479 -110.32 68.07 17.09
N LEU A 480 -110.00 67.22 16.11
CA LEU A 480 -110.52 65.85 16.00
C LEU A 480 -109.50 64.79 16.43
N TRP A 481 -109.96 63.72 17.08
CA TRP A 481 -109.17 62.53 17.39
C TRP A 481 -109.12 61.56 16.19
N VAL A 482 -107.92 61.21 15.70
CA VAL A 482 -107.69 60.39 14.48
C VAL A 482 -106.56 59.36 14.71
N PRO A 483 -106.62 58.12 14.16
CA PRO A 483 -105.53 57.12 14.26
C PRO A 483 -104.22 57.62 13.63
N TYR A 484 -103.06 57.20 14.18
CA TYR A 484 -101.73 57.65 13.77
C TYR A 484 -101.11 56.77 12.65
N GLU A 485 -101.01 57.27 11.41
CA GLU A 485 -100.25 56.63 10.31
C GLU A 485 -99.03 57.49 9.87
N LEU A 486 -97.84 56.87 9.77
CA LEU A 486 -96.57 57.51 9.36
C LEU A 486 -96.39 57.51 7.82
N LYS A 487 -96.00 58.66 7.23
CA LYS A 487 -95.72 58.78 5.78
C LYS A 487 -94.25 58.53 5.44
N LEU A 488 -94.01 57.87 4.31
CA LEU A 488 -92.67 57.50 3.77
C LEU A 488 -91.69 58.68 3.65
N ARG A 489 -92.20 59.88 3.33
CA ARG A 489 -91.41 61.11 3.19
C ARG A 489 -90.77 61.57 4.51
N ASP A 490 -91.41 61.29 5.65
CA ASP A 490 -90.89 61.66 6.98
C ASP A 490 -89.82 60.68 7.48
N ILE A 491 -89.86 59.43 7.00
CA ILE A 491 -88.79 58.43 7.22
C ILE A 491 -87.55 58.80 6.40
N GLU A 492 -87.73 59.20 5.14
CA GLU A 492 -86.64 59.68 4.27
C GLU A 492 -86.00 60.96 4.80
N TRP A 493 -86.80 61.91 5.30
CA TRP A 493 -86.28 63.16 5.86
C TRP A 493 -85.52 62.92 7.16
N ARG A 494 -85.97 61.97 8.00
CA ARG A 494 -85.25 61.54 9.20
C ARG A 494 -83.94 60.82 8.86
N PHE A 495 -83.92 59.98 7.82
CA PHE A 495 -82.70 59.32 7.35
C PHE A 495 -81.67 60.32 6.79
N LEU A 496 -82.12 61.29 5.99
CA LEU A 496 -81.26 62.33 5.41
C LEU A 496 -80.68 63.26 6.48
N THR A 497 -81.49 63.62 7.48
CA THR A 497 -81.06 64.46 8.61
C THR A 497 -80.07 63.74 9.52
N CYS A 498 -80.28 62.44 9.81
CA CYS A 498 -79.32 61.61 10.53
C CYS A 498 -77.99 61.46 9.77
N LYS A 499 -78.02 61.34 8.44
CA LYS A 499 -76.82 61.22 7.60
C LYS A 499 -76.00 62.51 7.56
N LEU A 500 -76.65 63.67 7.52
CA LEU A 500 -76.00 64.98 7.59
C LEU A 500 -75.37 65.22 8.98
N LEU A 501 -76.06 64.84 10.06
CA LEU A 501 -75.53 64.92 11.43
C LEU A 501 -74.33 63.97 11.65
N PHE A 502 -74.38 62.75 11.09
CA PHE A 502 -73.29 61.76 11.12
C PHE A 502 -72.00 62.28 10.45
N GLN A 503 -72.12 62.96 9.29
CA GLN A 503 -70.97 63.54 8.59
C GLN A 503 -70.40 64.79 9.30
N GLN A 504 -71.23 65.61 9.94
CA GLN A 504 -70.78 66.72 10.79
C GLN A 504 -69.99 66.24 12.02
N GLN A 505 -70.35 65.07 12.55
CA GLN A 505 -69.67 64.45 13.68
C GLN A 505 -68.33 63.81 13.24
N LYS A 506 -68.29 63.17 12.07
CA LYS A 506 -67.05 62.64 11.46
C LYS A 506 -66.00 63.73 11.25
N ARG A 507 -66.43 64.93 10.85
CA ARG A 507 -65.58 66.14 10.74
C ARG A 507 -65.02 66.62 12.08
N LYS A 508 -65.75 66.45 13.19
CA LYS A 508 -65.26 66.80 14.54
C LYS A 508 -64.24 65.78 15.04
N VAL A 509 -64.44 64.49 14.75
CA VAL A 509 -63.53 63.40 15.15
C VAL A 509 -62.19 63.49 14.43
N THR A 510 -62.16 63.71 13.12
CA THR A 510 -60.90 63.85 12.37
C THR A 510 -60.10 65.09 12.79
N LYS A 511 -60.78 66.16 13.21
CA LYS A 511 -60.14 67.36 13.77
C LYS A 511 -59.60 67.12 15.19
N LYS A 512 -60.23 66.24 15.96
CA LYS A 512 -59.78 65.79 17.29
C LYS A 512 -58.56 64.88 17.19
N GLU A 513 -58.54 63.94 16.25
CA GLU A 513 -57.38 63.07 15.97
C GLU A 513 -56.14 63.88 15.54
N ALA A 514 -56.32 64.92 14.73
CA ALA A 514 -55.24 65.84 14.37
C ALA A 514 -54.69 66.61 15.59
N SER A 515 -55.55 66.96 16.56
CA SER A 515 -55.11 67.60 17.80
C SER A 515 -54.45 66.64 18.79
N GLU A 516 -54.92 65.39 18.87
CA GLU A 516 -54.37 64.34 19.73
C GLU A 516 -52.98 63.87 19.25
N ALA A 517 -52.80 63.73 17.93
CA ALA A 517 -51.49 63.51 17.32
C ALA A 517 -50.53 64.68 17.61
N SER A 518 -51.01 65.92 17.56
CA SER A 518 -50.20 67.10 17.95
C SER A 518 -49.75 67.04 19.41
N THR A 519 -50.58 66.57 20.33
CA THR A 519 -50.19 66.39 21.74
C THR A 519 -49.19 65.25 21.94
N ARG A 520 -49.33 64.13 21.22
CA ARG A 520 -48.34 63.02 21.26
C ARG A 520 -46.98 63.45 20.73
N ILE A 521 -46.95 64.24 19.65
CA ILE A 521 -45.72 64.86 19.13
C ILE A 521 -45.04 65.71 20.21
N THR A 522 -45.80 66.47 21.01
CA THR A 522 -45.22 67.29 22.08
C THR A 522 -44.70 66.46 23.25
N GLN A 523 -45.41 65.39 23.63
CA GLN A 523 -45.00 64.50 24.72
C GLN A 523 -43.75 63.69 24.35
N ASN A 524 -43.74 63.05 23.17
CA ASN A 524 -42.59 62.30 22.66
C ASN A 524 -41.38 63.22 22.44
N ASN A 525 -41.58 64.48 22.05
CA ASN A 525 -40.49 65.46 21.98
C ASN A 525 -39.91 65.81 23.36
N MET A 526 -40.73 65.88 24.41
CA MET A 526 -40.24 66.13 25.77
C MET A 526 -39.43 64.94 26.29
N GLU A 527 -39.89 63.72 26.06
CA GLU A 527 -39.18 62.49 26.46
C GLU A 527 -37.88 62.31 25.66
N LYS A 528 -37.91 62.58 24.34
CA LYS A 528 -36.70 62.60 23.51
C LYS A 528 -35.68 63.61 24.04
N LYS A 529 -36.11 64.82 24.38
CA LYS A 529 -35.22 65.84 24.99
C LYS A 529 -34.66 65.40 26.35
N HIS A 530 -35.43 64.67 27.15
CA HIS A 530 -34.97 64.11 28.41
C HIS A 530 -33.92 63.01 28.18
N CYS A 531 -34.14 62.09 27.24
CA CYS A 531 -33.16 61.07 26.85
C CYS A 531 -31.88 61.69 26.24
N GLU A 532 -32.01 62.69 25.37
CA GLU A 532 -30.87 63.46 24.83
C GLU A 532 -30.12 64.25 25.92
N GLY A 533 -30.84 64.77 26.92
CA GLY A 533 -30.25 65.41 28.09
C GLY A 533 -29.45 64.43 28.95
N ARG A 534 -29.99 63.24 29.20
CA ARG A 534 -29.32 62.17 29.96
C ARG A 534 -28.14 61.59 29.19
N LEU A 535 -28.25 61.45 27.87
CA LEU A 535 -27.15 61.13 26.96
C LEU A 535 -26.01 62.14 27.08
N LYS A 536 -26.29 63.45 27.08
CA LYS A 536 -25.25 64.47 27.25
C LYS A 536 -24.54 64.41 28.60
N ILE A 537 -25.23 63.97 29.66
CA ILE A 537 -24.64 63.79 30.99
C ILE A 537 -23.75 62.54 31.00
N LEU A 538 -24.28 61.41 30.53
CA LEU A 538 -23.54 60.15 30.45
C LEU A 538 -22.37 60.24 29.46
N GLU A 539 -22.49 60.96 28.35
CA GLU A 539 -21.39 61.23 27.41
C GLU A 539 -20.28 62.10 28.04
N LYS A 540 -20.62 63.01 28.95
CA LYS A 540 -19.63 63.76 29.74
C LYS A 540 -18.94 62.87 30.78
N GLU A 541 -19.66 61.95 31.43
CA GLU A 541 -19.10 60.96 32.36
C GLU A 541 -18.27 59.88 31.66
N PHE A 542 -18.67 59.51 30.43
CA PHE A 542 -17.92 58.63 29.54
C PHE A 542 -16.60 59.29 29.12
N ASN A 543 -16.64 60.55 28.68
CA ASN A 543 -15.42 61.29 28.34
C ASN A 543 -14.48 61.51 29.54
N SER A 544 -14.97 61.54 30.79
CA SER A 544 -14.12 61.65 31.98
C SER A 544 -13.46 60.31 32.36
N THR A 545 -14.14 59.18 32.13
CA THR A 545 -13.59 57.83 32.35
C THR A 545 -12.74 57.32 31.17
N SER A 546 -12.81 57.96 30.01
CA SER A 546 -12.01 57.67 28.81
C SER A 546 -10.51 57.65 29.07
N THR A 547 -10.00 58.50 29.98
CA THR A 547 -8.56 58.56 30.28
C THR A 547 -8.01 57.30 30.97
N GLN A 548 -8.82 56.63 31.79
CA GLN A 548 -8.44 55.37 32.45
C GLN A 548 -8.47 54.22 31.44
N PHE A 549 -9.52 54.18 30.61
CA PHE A 549 -9.70 53.19 29.54
C PHE A 549 -8.61 53.31 28.47
N GLN A 550 -8.24 54.53 28.06
CA GLN A 550 -7.13 54.77 27.14
C GLN A 550 -5.80 54.30 27.73
N LYS A 551 -5.55 54.53 29.03
CA LYS A 551 -4.33 54.05 29.71
C LYS A 551 -4.26 52.53 29.74
N ASP A 552 -5.38 51.85 30.02
CA ASP A 552 -5.42 50.39 30.03
C ASP A 552 -5.34 49.80 28.61
N GLN A 553 -5.89 50.50 27.60
CA GLN A 553 -5.78 50.13 26.18
C GLN A 553 -4.37 50.38 25.62
N ASP A 554 -3.72 51.47 26.02
CA ASP A 554 -2.31 51.78 25.72
C ASP A 554 -1.36 50.83 26.46
N ASN A 555 -1.70 50.41 27.68
CA ASN A 555 -0.95 49.38 28.42
C ASN A 555 -1.05 48.04 27.70
N ILE A 556 -2.24 47.65 27.21
CA ILE A 556 -2.37 46.46 26.35
C ILE A 556 -1.55 46.62 25.07
N GLY A 557 -1.59 47.79 24.41
CA GLY A 557 -0.79 48.05 23.21
C GLY A 557 0.73 47.99 23.44
N ARG A 558 1.22 48.51 24.58
CA ARG A 558 2.63 48.42 24.99
C ARG A 558 3.02 46.99 25.36
N MET A 559 2.20 46.29 26.15
CA MET A 559 2.45 44.90 26.54
C MET A 559 2.36 43.94 25.34
N GLN A 560 1.54 44.25 24.32
CA GLN A 560 1.49 43.51 23.06
C GLN A 560 2.71 43.77 22.17
N ALA A 561 3.28 44.97 22.19
CA ALA A 561 4.51 45.29 21.44
C ALA A 561 5.78 44.71 22.12
N ASP A 562 5.80 44.65 23.45
CA ASP A 562 6.88 44.00 24.21
C ASP A 562 6.77 42.46 24.24
N ALA A 563 5.61 41.92 23.84
CA ALA A 563 5.32 40.50 23.69
C ALA A 563 5.91 39.88 22.40
N ASP A 564 6.44 40.67 21.46
CA ASP A 564 7.04 40.13 20.24
C ASP A 564 8.42 39.50 20.53
N LEU A 565 8.41 38.19 20.80
CA LEU A 565 9.59 37.31 20.95
C LEU A 565 10.45 37.19 19.67
N THR A 566 10.04 37.80 18.56
CA THR A 566 10.64 37.69 17.22
C THR A 566 12.02 38.33 17.08
N LYS A 567 12.52 39.04 18.10
CA LYS A 567 13.84 39.69 18.07
C LYS A 567 15.02 38.80 18.47
N MET A 568 14.80 37.57 18.98
CA MET A 568 15.89 36.66 19.33
C MET A 568 15.96 35.47 18.36
N ASN A 569 17.00 35.44 17.52
CA ASN A 569 17.32 34.37 16.57
C ASN A 569 17.81 33.08 17.26
N PHE A 570 17.00 32.50 18.15
CA PHE A 570 17.31 31.23 18.81
C PHE A 570 16.47 30.10 18.22
N SER A 571 17.13 29.09 17.65
CA SER A 571 16.49 27.88 17.14
C SER A 571 16.88 26.68 18.01
N GLU A 572 15.91 26.08 18.69
CA GLU A 572 16.08 24.95 19.60
C GLU A 572 16.67 23.72 18.89
N GLU A 573 16.20 23.46 17.67
CA GLU A 573 16.67 22.38 16.79
C GLU A 573 18.17 22.49 16.50
N ARG A 574 18.67 23.69 16.17
CA ARG A 574 20.10 23.90 15.93
C ARG A 574 20.95 23.65 17.17
N ASN A 575 20.46 24.00 18.36
CA ASN A 575 21.18 23.75 19.62
C ASN A 575 21.28 22.24 19.94
N GLU A 576 20.21 21.48 19.68
CA GLU A 576 20.24 20.02 19.81
C GLU A 576 21.15 19.35 18.78
N THR A 577 21.14 19.82 17.52
CA THR A 577 22.08 19.33 16.50
C THR A 577 23.54 19.63 16.87
N LEU A 578 23.84 20.80 17.43
CA LEU A 578 25.19 21.16 17.89
C LEU A 578 25.64 20.32 19.10
N LYS A 579 24.72 19.98 20.02
CA LYS A 579 25.00 19.10 21.15
C LYS A 579 25.29 17.67 20.70
N THR A 580 24.54 17.16 19.73
CA THR A 580 24.73 15.82 19.20
C THR A 580 26.00 15.72 18.35
N THR A 581 26.31 16.72 17.52
CA THR A 581 27.59 16.78 16.77
C THR A 581 28.81 16.91 17.68
N CYS A 582 28.74 17.68 18.78
CA CYS A 582 29.84 17.70 19.75
C CYS A 582 30.06 16.34 20.43
N ARG A 583 28.99 15.61 20.76
CA ARG A 583 29.08 14.26 21.37
C ARG A 583 29.65 13.22 20.41
N THR A 584 29.25 13.26 19.14
CA THR A 584 29.78 12.36 18.10
C THR A 584 31.25 12.64 17.83
N LEU A 585 31.65 13.90 17.65
CA LEU A 585 33.05 14.30 17.51
C LEU A 585 33.91 13.92 18.73
N GLN A 586 33.39 14.02 19.96
CA GLN A 586 34.08 13.54 21.16
C GLN A 586 34.33 12.03 21.14
N ASN A 587 33.35 11.23 20.70
CA ASN A 587 33.50 9.79 20.56
C ASN A 587 34.51 9.42 19.46
N GLU A 588 34.48 10.13 18.33
CA GLU A 588 35.45 9.96 17.25
C GLU A 588 36.87 10.30 17.68
N ILE A 589 37.07 11.42 18.38
CA ILE A 589 38.37 11.80 18.95
C ILE A 589 38.85 10.72 19.91
N ARG A 590 37.98 10.20 20.80
CA ARG A 590 38.35 9.13 21.72
C ARG A 590 38.78 7.85 20.98
N SER A 591 38.08 7.48 19.91
CA SER A 591 38.43 6.34 19.07
C SER A 591 39.77 6.54 18.36
N LYS A 592 39.94 7.68 17.67
CA LYS A 592 41.18 8.05 16.97
C LYS A 592 42.36 8.15 17.94
N ARG A 593 42.17 8.72 19.13
CA ARG A 593 43.21 8.80 20.19
C ARG A 593 43.63 7.40 20.65
N ASN A 594 42.68 6.50 20.90
CA ASN A 594 43.00 5.11 21.22
C ASN A 594 43.76 4.39 20.09
N MET A 595 43.46 4.68 18.82
CA MET A 595 44.17 4.11 17.68
C MET A 595 45.61 4.65 17.56
N VAL A 596 45.78 5.97 17.74
CA VAL A 596 47.09 6.63 17.81
C VAL A 596 47.90 6.05 18.96
N ASP A 597 47.33 5.90 20.15
CA ASP A 597 48.02 5.34 21.32
C ASP A 597 48.45 3.89 21.09
N ARG A 598 47.61 3.04 20.46
CA ARG A 598 47.95 1.66 20.11
C ARG A 598 49.09 1.56 19.09
N LEU A 599 49.03 2.36 18.02
CA LEU A 599 50.07 2.39 16.99
C LEU A 599 51.38 2.96 17.54
N SER A 600 51.30 4.04 18.33
CA SER A 600 52.44 4.66 19.02
C SER A 600 53.11 3.70 20.01
N ALA A 601 52.32 2.91 20.76
CA ALA A 601 52.84 1.86 21.65
C ALA A 601 53.58 0.75 20.88
N THR A 602 53.08 0.38 19.70
CA THR A 602 53.72 -0.62 18.82
C THR A 602 55.03 -0.08 18.23
N LEU A 603 55.11 1.22 17.99
CA LEU A 603 56.25 1.93 17.39
C LEU A 603 57.21 2.55 18.42
N HIS A 604 57.26 2.03 19.66
CA HIS A 604 58.05 2.61 20.75
C HIS A 604 59.54 2.82 20.40
N ARG A 605 60.12 1.95 19.56
CA ARG A 605 61.50 2.06 19.05
C ARG A 605 61.77 3.28 18.15
N CYS A 606 60.73 3.90 17.59
CA CYS A 606 60.82 5.07 16.75
C CYS A 606 60.74 6.39 17.53
N ASN A 607 60.36 6.32 18.82
CA ASN A 607 60.28 7.48 19.70
C ASN A 607 61.58 7.63 20.49
N PHE A 608 62.30 8.73 20.27
CA PHE A 608 63.47 9.08 21.07
C PHE A 608 63.04 9.91 22.27
N GLN A 609 63.16 9.33 23.47
CA GLN A 609 62.90 10.01 24.74
C GLN A 609 64.24 10.35 25.41
N TYR A 610 64.40 11.59 25.84
CA TYR A 610 65.55 12.06 26.61
C TYR A 610 65.09 13.14 27.59
N ARG A 611 65.83 13.28 28.68
CA ARG A 611 65.68 14.38 29.64
C ARG A 611 66.50 15.57 29.18
N ASP A 612 65.97 16.78 29.36
CA ASP A 612 66.70 18.00 29.00
C ASP A 612 68.03 18.08 29.78
N PRO A 613 69.19 18.17 29.10
CA PRO A 613 70.52 18.15 29.74
C PRO A 613 70.78 19.31 30.71
N TYR A 614 70.07 20.43 30.55
CA TYR A 614 70.09 21.61 31.41
C TYR A 614 68.77 22.40 31.28
N SER A 615 68.49 23.28 32.26
CA SER A 615 67.31 24.15 32.26
C SER A 615 67.36 25.13 31.07
N ASN A 616 66.29 25.21 30.27
CA ASN A 616 66.20 25.96 29.00
C ASN A 616 67.03 25.38 27.83
N PHE A 617 67.20 24.05 27.78
CA PHE A 617 67.73 23.37 26.60
C PHE A 617 66.81 23.59 25.38
N ASP A 618 67.40 24.04 24.28
CA ASP A 618 66.67 24.20 23.02
C ASP A 618 66.46 22.85 22.35
N ARG A 619 65.22 22.34 22.41
CA ARG A 619 64.84 21.03 21.85
C ARG A 619 64.90 21.00 20.32
N SER A 620 64.92 22.15 19.65
CA SER A 620 65.04 22.20 18.18
C SER A 620 66.38 21.67 17.67
N LYS A 621 67.42 21.65 18.53
CA LYS A 621 68.74 21.09 18.23
C LYS A 621 68.73 19.56 18.04
N VAL A 622 67.66 18.90 18.49
CA VAL A 622 67.44 17.47 18.29
C VAL A 622 66.31 17.31 17.28
N ALA A 623 66.65 17.04 16.02
CA ALA A 623 65.66 16.89 14.95
C ALA A 623 64.79 15.64 15.14
N GLY A 624 65.35 14.57 15.71
CA GLY A 624 64.62 13.34 16.02
C GLY A 624 65.14 12.11 15.26
N THR A 625 64.39 11.02 15.31
CA THR A 625 64.75 9.76 14.65
C THR A 625 64.61 9.87 13.14
N VAL A 626 65.55 9.27 12.39
CA VAL A 626 65.57 9.30 10.92
C VAL A 626 64.24 8.79 10.34
N CYS A 627 63.64 7.75 10.92
CA CYS A 627 62.37 7.20 10.46
C CYS A 627 61.18 8.18 10.51
N LYS A 628 61.20 9.21 11.38
CA LYS A 628 60.17 10.27 11.41
C LYS A 628 60.48 11.45 10.50
N LEU A 629 61.75 11.62 10.12
CA LEU A 629 62.23 12.73 9.29
C LEU A 629 62.11 12.46 7.79
N ILE A 630 61.76 11.23 7.40
CA ILE A 630 61.56 10.83 6.00
C ILE A 630 60.08 10.59 5.71
N ARG A 631 59.64 10.98 4.52
CA ARG A 631 58.35 10.60 3.94
C ARG A 631 58.61 9.86 2.63
N VAL A 632 58.08 8.65 2.53
CA VAL A 632 58.29 7.81 1.34
C VAL A 632 57.33 8.24 0.23
N CYS A 633 57.81 8.38 -1.01
CA CYS A 633 56.97 8.84 -2.12
C CYS A 633 55.92 7.79 -2.53
N ASP A 634 56.25 6.51 -2.43
CA ASP A 634 55.35 5.41 -2.76
C ASP A 634 55.52 4.22 -1.79
N SER A 635 54.38 3.71 -1.32
CA SER A 635 54.23 2.64 -0.33
C SER A 635 54.92 1.33 -0.72
N VAL A 636 55.07 1.07 -2.03
CA VAL A 636 55.70 -0.14 -2.56
C VAL A 636 57.17 -0.25 -2.14
N TYR A 637 57.86 0.88 -2.01
CA TYR A 637 59.29 0.92 -1.70
C TYR A 637 59.61 0.90 -0.20
N CYS A 638 58.61 1.01 0.68
CA CYS A 638 58.81 1.09 2.14
C CYS A 638 59.68 -0.05 2.69
N ARG A 639 59.44 -1.28 2.22
CA ARG A 639 60.19 -2.46 2.67
C ARG A 639 61.64 -2.46 2.17
N ALA A 640 61.85 -2.06 0.92
CA ALA A 640 63.18 -1.93 0.34
C ALA A 640 63.99 -0.83 1.03
N LEU A 641 63.37 0.31 1.34
CA LEU A 641 63.99 1.42 2.07
C LEU A 641 64.33 1.04 3.52
N GLU A 642 63.48 0.24 4.18
CA GLU A 642 63.76 -0.33 5.50
C GLU A 642 65.02 -1.20 5.51
N LYS A 643 65.17 -2.04 4.50
CA LYS A 643 66.35 -2.92 4.34
C LYS A 643 67.58 -2.17 3.83
N ALA A 644 67.39 -1.11 3.04
CA ALA A 644 68.45 -0.24 2.58
C ALA A 644 69.14 0.47 3.75
N ALA A 645 68.36 1.10 4.63
CA ALA A 645 68.87 1.81 5.80
C ALA A 645 69.19 0.89 6.99
N GLY A 646 68.47 -0.23 7.14
CA GLY A 646 68.67 -1.19 8.23
C GLY A 646 68.56 -0.52 9.60
N GLY A 647 69.50 -0.81 10.50
CA GLY A 647 69.53 -0.21 11.84
C GLY A 647 69.70 1.32 11.85
N LYS A 648 70.18 1.93 10.76
CA LYS A 648 70.40 3.39 10.67
C LYS A 648 69.09 4.19 10.72
N LEU A 649 67.94 3.56 10.47
CA LEU A 649 66.61 4.18 10.56
C LEU A 649 66.24 4.68 11.96
N PHE A 650 66.78 4.04 12.99
CA PHE A 650 66.50 4.38 14.39
C PHE A 650 67.53 5.34 14.98
N ASN A 651 68.48 5.81 14.17
CA ASN A 651 69.45 6.80 14.60
C ASN A 651 68.77 8.16 14.75
N VAL A 652 69.29 8.99 15.65
CA VAL A 652 68.72 10.31 15.95
C VAL A 652 69.62 11.39 15.36
N VAL A 653 69.04 12.31 14.60
CA VAL A 653 69.74 13.44 13.98
C VAL A 653 69.82 14.60 14.96
N VAL A 654 71.03 15.15 15.12
CA VAL A 654 71.35 16.23 16.05
C VAL A 654 72.17 17.28 15.31
N ASP A 655 72.04 18.55 15.69
CA ASP A 655 72.75 19.67 15.07
C ASP A 655 74.29 19.49 15.08
N ASN A 656 74.86 19.16 16.24
CA ASN A 656 76.31 19.16 16.48
C ASN A 656 76.80 17.99 17.35
N GLU A 657 78.12 17.78 17.37
CA GLU A 657 78.78 16.79 18.25
C GLU A 657 78.63 17.14 19.74
N GLU A 658 78.73 18.42 20.11
CA GLU A 658 78.67 18.86 21.51
C GLU A 658 77.31 18.57 22.15
N THR A 659 76.23 18.84 21.44
CA THR A 659 74.85 18.52 21.85
C THR A 659 74.64 17.01 21.91
N SER A 660 75.21 16.26 20.96
CA SER A 660 75.20 14.78 21.00
C SER A 660 75.87 14.25 22.27
N LYS A 661 77.03 14.82 22.64
CA LYS A 661 77.75 14.45 23.88
C LYS A 661 76.95 14.81 25.13
N MET A 662 76.31 16.00 25.15
CA MET A 662 75.47 16.44 26.28
C MET A 662 74.27 15.52 26.49
N ILE A 663 73.59 15.12 25.41
CA ILE A 663 72.42 14.23 25.45
C ILE A 663 72.83 12.84 25.93
N LEU A 664 73.96 12.30 25.46
CA LEU A 664 74.46 11.00 25.93
C LEU A 664 74.89 11.01 27.39
N GLN A 665 75.47 12.10 27.90
CA GLN A 665 75.99 12.17 29.27
C GLN A 665 74.94 12.57 30.32
N ARG A 666 73.97 13.42 29.95
CA ARG A 666 73.03 14.04 30.91
C ARG A 666 71.56 13.83 30.53
N GLY A 667 71.27 13.18 29.40
CA GLY A 667 69.91 13.01 28.88
C GLY A 667 69.15 11.78 29.35
N ASP A 668 69.73 10.98 30.26
CA ASP A 668 69.07 9.81 30.89
C ASP A 668 68.33 8.89 29.90
N ILE A 669 69.06 8.45 28.87
CA ILE A 669 68.50 7.68 27.75
C ILE A 669 68.32 6.22 28.19
N GLN A 670 67.12 5.67 28.04
CA GLN A 670 66.78 4.32 28.54
C GLN A 670 67.30 3.16 27.67
N GLY A 671 68.03 3.44 26.58
CA GLY A 671 68.52 2.41 25.66
C GLY A 671 69.76 2.83 24.87
N ARG A 672 70.37 1.87 24.15
CA ARG A 672 71.51 2.12 23.27
C ARG A 672 71.03 2.85 22.01
N VAL A 673 71.43 4.12 21.86
CA VAL A 673 71.06 4.98 20.74
C VAL A 673 72.32 5.45 20.00
N THR A 674 72.21 5.61 18.68
CA THR A 674 73.27 6.20 17.85
C THR A 674 72.82 7.60 17.42
N LEU A 675 73.59 8.62 17.79
CA LEU A 675 73.33 10.01 17.41
C LEU A 675 74.15 10.37 16.15
N ILE A 676 73.55 11.13 15.24
CA ILE A 676 74.14 11.59 14.00
C ILE A 676 74.31 13.12 14.09
N PRO A 677 75.52 13.61 14.40
CA PRO A 677 75.81 15.04 14.40
C PRO A 677 75.99 15.56 12.97
N LEU A 678 75.12 16.47 12.54
CA LEU A 678 75.10 17.01 11.16
C LEU A 678 76.41 17.71 10.78
N ASN A 679 77.12 18.29 11.74
CA ASN A 679 78.38 19.00 11.49
C ASN A 679 79.61 18.09 11.21
N LYS A 680 79.52 16.77 11.43
CA LYS A 680 80.65 15.83 11.28
C LYS A 680 80.46 14.76 10.23
N ILE A 681 79.23 14.45 9.86
CA ILE A 681 78.95 13.44 8.84
C ILE A 681 79.26 13.97 7.44
N SER A 682 79.73 13.09 6.57
CA SER A 682 79.85 13.34 5.13
C SER A 682 79.04 12.29 4.37
N GLY A 683 78.03 12.75 3.63
CA GLY A 683 77.27 11.92 2.70
C GLY A 683 78.03 11.75 1.38
N SER A 684 77.94 10.58 0.77
CA SER A 684 78.39 10.37 -0.62
C SER A 684 77.24 9.79 -1.42
N VAL A 685 77.01 10.35 -2.61
CA VAL A 685 75.96 9.93 -3.53
C VAL A 685 76.59 9.26 -4.74
N ILE A 686 75.93 8.23 -5.27
CA ILE A 686 76.36 7.55 -6.50
C ILE A 686 76.40 8.55 -7.66
N ASP A 687 77.51 8.57 -8.39
CA ASP A 687 77.68 9.42 -9.57
C ASP A 687 76.64 9.09 -10.66
N ARG A 688 76.14 10.13 -11.34
CA ARG A 688 75.06 10.01 -12.32
C ARG A 688 75.43 9.14 -13.52
N ALA A 689 76.70 9.08 -13.91
CA ALA A 689 77.13 8.17 -14.98
C ALA A 689 77.06 6.70 -14.55
N THR A 690 77.37 6.42 -13.28
CA THR A 690 77.28 5.07 -12.71
C THR A 690 75.82 4.64 -12.52
N LEU A 691 74.93 5.57 -12.13
CA LEU A 691 73.49 5.31 -12.03
C LEU A 691 72.87 4.99 -13.40
N ARG A 692 73.23 5.75 -14.45
CA ARG A 692 72.76 5.46 -15.83
C ARG A 692 73.23 4.09 -16.32
N LEU A 693 74.50 3.74 -16.07
CA LEU A 693 75.03 2.42 -16.41
C LEU A 693 74.29 1.31 -15.65
N ALA A 694 73.96 1.53 -14.37
CA ALA A 694 73.17 0.59 -13.59
C ALA A 694 71.75 0.41 -14.12
N GLN A 695 71.13 1.49 -14.59
CA GLN A 695 69.82 1.46 -15.25
C GLN A 695 69.86 0.73 -16.59
N GLU A 696 70.89 0.95 -17.41
CA GLU A 696 71.10 0.20 -18.67
C GLU A 696 71.27 -1.30 -18.42
N VAL A 697 72.11 -1.68 -17.45
CA VAL A 697 72.37 -3.08 -17.09
C VAL A 697 71.14 -3.75 -16.45
N GLY A 698 70.35 -2.99 -15.69
CA GLY A 698 69.15 -3.47 -14.99
C GLY A 698 67.86 -3.44 -15.81
N GLY A 699 67.91 -3.00 -17.07
CA GLY A 699 66.74 -3.01 -17.97
C GLY A 699 65.83 -1.79 -17.86
N GLY A 700 66.33 -0.65 -17.39
CA GLY A 700 65.66 0.65 -17.42
C GLY A 700 65.56 1.36 -16.05
N PRO A 701 65.16 2.64 -16.04
CA PRO A 701 65.01 3.45 -14.83
C PRO A 701 63.85 2.99 -13.92
N GLU A 702 62.90 2.21 -14.44
CA GLU A 702 61.84 1.60 -13.63
C GLU A 702 62.34 0.41 -12.80
N ASN A 703 63.39 -0.27 -13.27
CA ASN A 703 63.93 -1.46 -12.63
C ASN A 703 65.07 -1.17 -11.66
N VAL A 704 65.75 -0.02 -11.80
CA VAL A 704 66.86 0.39 -10.93
C VAL A 704 66.75 1.87 -10.58
N GLN A 705 66.51 2.14 -9.31
CA GLN A 705 66.33 3.51 -8.78
C GLN A 705 67.27 3.77 -7.60
N LEU A 706 67.62 5.03 -7.39
CA LEU A 706 68.41 5.44 -6.22
C LEU A 706 67.49 5.54 -5.00
N ALA A 707 67.89 4.95 -3.87
CA ALA A 707 67.06 4.98 -2.65
C ALA A 707 66.81 6.41 -2.14
N LEU A 708 67.73 7.34 -2.41
CA LEU A 708 67.62 8.76 -2.06
C LEU A 708 66.50 9.48 -2.84
N ASP A 709 66.22 9.08 -4.08
CA ASP A 709 65.22 9.74 -4.94
C ASP A 709 63.78 9.33 -4.56
N LEU A 710 63.63 8.24 -3.79
CA LEU A 710 62.35 7.67 -3.38
C LEU A 710 61.84 8.19 -2.03
N ILE A 711 62.62 9.05 -1.37
CA ILE A 711 62.29 9.66 -0.10
C ILE A 711 62.23 11.18 -0.23
N SER A 712 61.30 11.78 0.49
CA SER A 712 61.18 13.23 0.67
C SER A 712 61.55 13.58 2.11
N PHE A 713 62.32 14.65 2.27
CA PHE A 713 62.87 15.10 3.55
C PHE A 713 63.21 16.59 3.47
N ASP A 714 63.32 17.25 4.63
CA ASP A 714 63.72 18.66 4.69
C ASP A 714 65.20 18.85 4.36
N GLU A 715 65.52 19.92 3.64
CA GLU A 715 66.87 20.18 3.10
C GLU A 715 67.95 20.29 4.20
N CYS A 716 67.57 20.70 5.41
CA CYS A 716 68.45 20.73 6.59
C CYS A 716 69.04 19.35 6.96
N HIS A 717 68.36 18.25 6.59
CA HIS A 717 68.76 16.88 6.92
C HIS A 717 69.45 16.16 5.75
N ARG A 718 69.68 16.86 4.63
CA ARG A 718 70.19 16.28 3.39
C ARG A 718 71.48 15.47 3.55
N VAL A 719 72.45 16.01 4.30
CA VAL A 719 73.75 15.34 4.53
C VAL A 719 73.57 13.99 5.25
N ALA A 720 72.59 13.90 6.16
CA ALA A 720 72.27 12.66 6.86
C ALA A 720 71.58 11.65 5.93
N MET A 721 70.68 12.10 5.06
CA MET A 721 69.99 11.23 4.10
C MET A 721 70.94 10.72 3.01
N GLU A 722 71.86 11.56 2.52
CA GLU A 722 72.91 11.15 1.59
C GLU A 722 73.84 10.09 2.21
N TRP A 723 74.16 10.21 3.50
CA TRP A 723 74.97 9.21 4.21
C TRP A 723 74.25 7.86 4.42
N ILE A 724 72.93 7.87 4.55
CA ILE A 724 72.13 6.66 4.80
C ILE A 724 71.70 5.97 3.50
N PHE A 725 71.16 6.74 2.55
CA PHE A 725 70.52 6.23 1.33
C PHE A 725 71.33 6.49 0.04
N GLY A 726 72.32 7.38 0.06
CA GLY A 726 73.04 7.83 -1.15
C GLY A 726 73.87 6.75 -1.88
N ASN A 727 74.20 5.65 -1.21
CA ASN A 727 75.01 4.55 -1.75
C ASN A 727 74.24 3.25 -2.04
N THR A 728 72.91 3.27 -1.93
CA THR A 728 72.07 2.07 -2.12
C THR A 728 71.16 2.23 -3.33
N LEU A 729 71.14 1.22 -4.19
CA LEU A 729 70.20 1.12 -5.32
C LEU A 729 69.05 0.19 -4.94
N ILE A 730 67.86 0.50 -5.43
CA ILE A 730 66.67 -0.33 -5.30
C ILE A 730 66.40 -0.98 -6.66
N CYS A 731 66.20 -2.29 -6.65
CA CYS A 731 65.92 -3.09 -7.84
C CYS A 731 64.59 -3.82 -7.71
N ASN A 732 63.96 -4.17 -8.82
CA ASN A 732 62.70 -4.93 -8.78
C ASN A 732 62.94 -6.39 -8.41
N ASP A 733 63.88 -7.05 -9.09
CA ASP A 733 64.13 -8.49 -8.97
C ASP A 733 65.52 -8.84 -8.42
N LEU A 734 65.64 -9.99 -7.78
CA LEU A 734 66.91 -10.49 -7.27
C LEU A 734 67.96 -10.70 -8.36
N ASP A 735 67.56 -11.12 -9.56
CA ASP A 735 68.49 -11.34 -10.67
C ASP A 735 68.99 -10.03 -11.27
N THR A 736 68.15 -9.00 -11.31
CA THR A 736 68.59 -7.64 -11.67
C THR A 736 69.56 -7.08 -10.63
N ALA A 737 69.25 -7.27 -9.34
CA ALA A 737 70.12 -6.86 -8.24
C ALA A 737 71.49 -7.56 -8.30
N LYS A 738 71.54 -8.88 -8.57
CA LYS A 738 72.82 -9.61 -8.76
C LYS A 738 73.63 -9.06 -9.94
N LYS A 739 72.98 -8.86 -11.09
CA LYS A 739 73.64 -8.35 -12.30
C LYS A 739 74.25 -6.96 -12.07
N VAL A 740 73.50 -6.07 -11.43
CA VAL A 740 73.92 -4.69 -11.15
C VAL A 740 74.99 -4.64 -10.06
N THR A 741 74.83 -5.38 -8.96
CA THR A 741 75.76 -5.39 -7.83
C THR A 741 77.14 -5.95 -8.19
N PHE A 742 77.21 -7.06 -8.93
CA PHE A 742 78.48 -7.70 -9.29
C PHE A 742 79.11 -7.16 -10.57
N HIS A 743 78.48 -6.20 -11.25
CA HIS A 743 79.06 -5.57 -12.42
C HIS A 743 80.37 -4.84 -12.06
N PRO A 744 81.49 -5.08 -12.78
CA PRO A 744 82.83 -4.61 -12.38
C PRO A 744 82.95 -3.09 -12.16
N ARG A 745 82.15 -2.31 -12.88
CA ARG A 745 82.14 -0.83 -12.83
C ARG A 745 81.11 -0.24 -11.86
N ILE A 746 80.09 -1.00 -11.45
CA ILE A 746 79.00 -0.48 -10.60
C ILE A 746 79.33 -0.75 -9.14
N LYS A 747 79.51 -2.03 -8.74
CA LYS A 747 79.89 -2.45 -7.37
C LYS A 747 79.20 -1.62 -6.28
N ARG A 748 77.86 -1.53 -6.33
CA ARG A 748 77.02 -0.88 -5.32
C ARG A 748 76.05 -1.86 -4.69
N LYS A 749 75.66 -1.59 -3.44
CA LYS A 749 74.66 -2.36 -2.70
C LYS A 749 73.30 -2.20 -3.38
N CYS A 750 72.67 -3.31 -3.74
CA CYS A 750 71.32 -3.30 -4.32
C CYS A 750 70.35 -4.04 -3.39
N VAL A 751 69.15 -3.47 -3.23
CA VAL A 751 68.06 -4.03 -2.42
C VAL A 751 66.84 -4.25 -3.30
N THR A 752 66.21 -5.42 -3.22
CA THR A 752 64.99 -5.71 -3.99
C THR A 752 63.74 -5.13 -3.33
N LEU A 753 62.64 -4.99 -4.06
CA LEU A 753 61.32 -4.61 -3.51
C LEU A 753 60.87 -5.56 -2.37
N CYS A 754 61.18 -6.84 -2.50
CA CYS A 754 60.90 -7.86 -1.48
C CYS A 754 61.76 -7.72 -0.21
N GLY A 755 62.83 -6.92 -0.27
CA GLY A 755 63.74 -6.68 0.85
C GLY A 755 64.96 -7.60 0.89
N ASP A 756 65.31 -8.23 -0.23
CA ASP A 756 66.55 -9.00 -0.37
C ASP A 756 67.72 -8.04 -0.61
N VAL A 757 68.87 -8.31 0.01
CA VAL A 757 70.05 -7.45 -0.04
C VAL A 757 71.17 -8.18 -0.78
N THR A 758 71.75 -7.50 -1.76
CA THR A 758 72.93 -7.93 -2.50
C THR A 758 74.05 -6.91 -2.28
N ASP A 759 75.16 -7.35 -1.69
CA ASP A 759 76.30 -6.50 -1.39
C ASP A 759 77.49 -6.82 -2.33
N PRO A 760 78.21 -5.82 -2.86
CA PRO A 760 79.44 -6.03 -3.62
C PRO A 760 80.52 -6.84 -2.89
N ALA A 761 80.47 -6.89 -1.55
CA ALA A 761 81.32 -7.73 -0.73
C ALA A 761 81.01 -9.25 -0.84
N GLY A 762 79.97 -9.64 -1.59
CA GLY A 762 79.56 -11.03 -1.79
C GLY A 762 78.46 -11.50 -0.84
N THR A 763 77.96 -10.63 0.04
CA THR A 763 76.88 -10.96 0.97
C THR A 763 75.53 -10.95 0.24
N LEU A 764 74.80 -12.06 0.34
CA LEU A 764 73.45 -12.24 -0.17
C LEU A 764 72.54 -12.57 1.02
N SER A 765 71.56 -11.71 1.30
CA SER A 765 70.59 -11.93 2.37
C SER A 765 69.18 -11.86 1.78
N GLY A 766 68.42 -12.96 1.90
CA GLY A 766 67.06 -13.07 1.42
C GLY A 766 66.29 -14.15 2.16
N GLY A 767 64.96 -14.04 2.19
CA GLY A 767 64.08 -14.95 2.93
C GLY A 767 62.61 -14.56 2.79
N ALA A 768 61.71 -15.37 3.36
CA ALA A 768 60.28 -15.07 3.29
C ALA A 768 59.99 -13.72 3.96
N PRO A 769 59.23 -12.81 3.30
CA PRO A 769 58.89 -11.53 3.88
C PRO A 769 58.12 -11.74 5.20
N PRO A 770 58.56 -11.18 6.35
CA PRO A 770 57.78 -11.22 7.57
C PRO A 770 56.35 -10.68 7.35
N LYS A 771 55.36 -11.33 7.98
CA LYS A 771 53.93 -11.00 7.87
C LYS A 771 53.55 -9.63 8.46
N THR A 772 54.45 -9.02 9.23
CA THR A 772 54.25 -7.69 9.82
C THR A 772 54.38 -6.60 8.76
N LYS A 773 53.51 -5.60 8.83
CA LYS A 773 53.59 -4.40 7.97
C LYS A 773 54.95 -3.70 8.14
N PRO A 774 55.48 -3.08 7.07
CA PRO A 774 56.67 -2.22 7.17
C PRO A 774 56.46 -1.10 8.20
N ILE A 775 57.49 -0.80 8.99
CA ILE A 775 57.51 0.24 10.03
C ILE A 775 57.28 1.63 9.43
N LEU A 776 57.84 1.94 8.26
CA LEU A 776 57.66 3.22 7.56
C LEU A 776 56.20 3.42 7.13
N LEU A 777 55.53 2.34 6.70
CA LEU A 777 54.11 2.38 6.38
C LEU A 777 53.26 2.65 7.62
N GLN A 778 53.58 1.99 8.74
CA GLN A 778 52.90 2.22 10.03
C GLN A 778 53.12 3.64 10.59
N LEU A 779 54.30 4.23 10.36
CA LEU A 779 54.59 5.62 10.74
C LEU A 779 53.81 6.62 9.89
N GLN A 780 53.62 6.33 8.59
CA GLN A 780 52.77 7.15 7.73
C GLN A 780 51.30 7.07 8.14
N GLU A 781 50.78 5.86 8.42
CA GLU A 781 49.43 5.66 8.98
C GLU A 781 49.26 6.42 10.31
N LEU A 782 50.27 6.41 11.17
CA LEU A 782 50.26 7.14 12.44
C LEU A 782 50.22 8.66 12.22
N ALA A 783 51.03 9.20 11.31
CA ALA A 783 51.06 10.63 11.01
C ALA A 783 49.73 11.14 10.42
N GLU A 784 49.10 10.34 9.55
CA GLU A 784 47.77 10.64 8.99
C GLU A 784 46.69 10.62 10.08
N LEU A 785 46.72 9.63 10.99
CA LEU A 785 45.79 9.55 12.12
C LEU A 785 45.98 10.70 13.11
N GLU A 786 47.22 11.10 13.40
CA GLU A 786 47.53 12.28 14.22
C GLU A 786 47.00 13.57 13.58
N GLN A 787 47.14 13.72 12.26
CA GLN A 787 46.59 14.87 11.53
C GLN A 787 45.05 14.88 11.58
N GLN A 788 44.41 13.73 11.35
CA GLN A 788 42.96 13.60 11.44
C GLN A 788 42.43 13.85 12.86
N LEU A 789 43.18 13.43 13.88
CA LEU A 789 42.88 13.72 15.27
C LEU A 789 42.95 15.24 15.53
N ALA A 790 44.02 15.91 15.08
CA ALA A 790 44.19 17.35 15.26
C ALA A 790 43.08 18.16 14.58
N VAL A 791 42.67 17.77 13.36
CA VAL A 791 41.54 18.40 12.65
C VAL A 791 40.23 18.20 13.43
N ALA A 792 39.97 16.99 13.90
CA ALA A 792 38.76 16.69 14.68
C ALA A 792 38.74 17.45 16.03
N GLU A 793 39.87 17.54 16.72
CA GLU A 793 40.01 18.32 17.96
C GLU A 793 39.80 19.83 17.71
N ALA A 794 40.28 20.37 16.59
CA ALA A 794 40.03 21.75 16.19
C ALA A 794 38.54 22.01 15.86
N GLN A 795 37.88 21.08 15.16
CA GLN A 795 36.44 21.17 14.87
C GLN A 795 35.61 21.10 16.16
N LEU A 796 35.94 20.18 17.07
CA LEU A 796 35.30 20.10 18.38
C LEU A 796 35.52 21.40 19.18
N SER A 797 36.71 22.00 19.13
CA SER A 797 36.98 23.28 19.78
C SER A 797 36.10 24.41 19.23
N ASN A 798 35.89 24.47 17.92
CA ASN A 798 35.04 25.46 17.29
C ASN A 798 33.56 25.27 17.65
N HIS A 799 33.04 24.04 17.51
CA HIS A 799 31.64 23.76 17.83
C HIS A 799 31.34 23.86 19.33
N THR A 800 32.30 23.57 20.21
CA THR A 800 32.12 23.80 21.66
C THR A 800 32.12 25.28 22.02
N LYS A 801 32.88 26.14 21.31
CA LYS A 801 32.77 27.60 21.44
C LYS A 801 31.41 28.11 20.97
N GLU A 802 30.94 27.64 19.81
CA GLU A 802 29.60 27.95 19.29
C GLU A 802 28.50 27.50 20.25
N LEU A 803 28.59 26.28 20.77
CA LEU A 803 27.64 25.72 21.73
C LEU A 803 27.61 26.52 23.04
N LYS A 804 28.76 26.97 23.55
CA LYS A 804 28.80 27.88 24.71
C LYS A 804 28.12 29.22 24.43
N SER A 805 28.36 29.81 23.26
CA SER A 805 27.69 31.06 22.87
C SER A 805 26.18 30.87 22.73
N MET A 806 25.73 29.76 22.16
CA MET A 806 24.32 29.42 21.99
C MET A 806 23.64 29.03 23.30
N GLN A 807 24.36 28.44 24.26
CA GLN A 807 23.84 28.16 25.60
C GLN A 807 23.56 29.45 26.38
N GLN A 808 24.43 30.46 26.29
CA GLN A 808 24.17 31.77 26.89
C GLN A 808 22.94 32.45 26.28
N VAL A 809 22.75 32.31 24.96
CA VAL A 809 21.55 32.78 24.27
C VAL A 809 20.31 31.95 24.67
N ALA A 810 20.45 30.64 24.87
CA ALA A 810 19.36 29.76 25.32
C ALA A 810 18.90 30.07 26.74
N GLU A 811 19.83 30.36 27.66
CA GLU A 811 19.52 30.73 29.04
C GLU A 811 18.82 32.09 29.11
N SER A 812 19.30 33.07 28.33
CA SER A 812 18.63 34.37 28.20
C SER A 812 17.28 34.28 27.48
N TYR A 813 17.16 33.41 26.47
CA TYR A 813 15.88 33.10 25.82
C TYR A 813 14.90 32.46 26.78
N SER A 814 15.30 31.44 27.54
CA SER A 814 14.46 30.78 28.55
C SER A 814 13.99 31.76 29.63
N ALA A 815 14.88 32.61 30.13
CA ALA A 815 14.52 33.66 31.10
C ALA A 815 13.55 34.70 30.50
N THR A 816 13.72 35.05 29.22
CA THR A 816 12.84 35.98 28.51
C THR A 816 11.49 35.33 28.17
N HIS A 817 11.48 34.05 27.84
CA HIS A 817 10.30 33.26 27.54
C HIS A 817 9.42 33.08 28.79
N GLN A 818 10.02 32.78 29.95
CA GLN A 818 9.30 32.78 31.23
C GLN A 818 8.72 34.15 31.58
N ARG A 819 9.46 35.23 31.33
CA ARG A 819 8.95 36.61 31.49
C ARG A 819 7.79 36.89 30.54
N TYR A 820 7.89 36.41 29.29
CA TYR A 820 6.84 36.53 28.29
C TYR A 820 5.57 35.79 28.71
N GLU A 821 5.69 34.56 29.22
CA GLU A 821 4.52 33.79 29.70
C GLU A 821 3.80 34.51 30.84
N VAL A 822 4.56 35.04 31.81
CA VAL A 822 4.00 35.85 32.90
C VAL A 822 3.32 37.10 32.34
N MET A 823 3.96 37.82 31.42
CA MET A 823 3.43 39.06 30.84
C MET A 823 2.21 38.82 29.95
N SER A 824 2.16 37.68 29.23
CA SER A 824 0.99 37.24 28.46
C SER A 824 -0.19 36.92 29.37
N HIS A 825 0.05 36.26 30.50
CA HIS A 825 -0.99 35.98 31.48
C HIS A 825 -1.50 37.28 32.16
N GLU A 826 -0.59 38.20 32.50
CA GLU A 826 -0.97 39.54 32.99
C GLU A 826 -1.82 40.29 31.96
N LEU A 827 -1.50 40.18 30.67
CA LEU A 827 -2.24 40.79 29.57
C LEU A 827 -3.66 40.22 29.46
N GLU A 828 -3.84 38.91 29.63
CA GLU A 828 -5.17 38.29 29.71
C GLU A 828 -5.98 38.80 30.90
N VAL A 829 -5.36 38.94 32.06
CA VAL A 829 -6.00 39.49 33.27
C VAL A 829 -6.41 40.95 33.07
N VAL A 830 -5.56 41.77 32.41
CA VAL A 830 -5.87 43.17 32.10
C VAL A 830 -6.99 43.29 31.06
N LYS A 831 -7.01 42.43 30.03
CA LYS A 831 -8.12 42.34 29.06
C LYS A 831 -9.45 42.00 29.74
N ALA A 832 -9.44 41.04 30.67
CA ALA A 832 -10.63 40.67 31.44
C ALA A 832 -11.13 41.82 32.33
N ARG A 833 -10.22 42.57 32.96
CA ARG A 833 -10.57 43.78 33.72
C ARG A 833 -11.19 44.87 32.83
N LEU A 834 -10.64 45.08 31.63
CA LEU A 834 -11.09 46.11 30.70
C LEU A 834 -12.54 45.88 30.24
N ALA A 835 -12.96 44.62 30.03
CA ALA A 835 -14.35 44.27 29.73
C ALA A 835 -15.35 44.60 30.86
N THR A 836 -14.87 44.70 32.11
CA THR A 836 -15.70 44.99 33.30
C THR A 836 -15.64 46.44 33.77
N THR A 837 -14.92 47.32 33.08
CA THR A 837 -14.77 48.73 33.50
C THR A 837 -16.07 49.53 33.32
N SER A 838 -16.27 50.52 34.21
CA SER A 838 -17.45 51.40 34.16
C SER A 838 -17.60 52.11 32.82
N HIS A 839 -16.50 52.40 32.12
CA HIS A 839 -16.51 53.00 30.79
C HIS A 839 -17.17 52.10 29.73
N ALA A 840 -16.95 50.79 29.77
CA ALA A 840 -17.59 49.84 28.85
C ALA A 840 -19.10 49.66 29.15
N GLN A 841 -19.49 49.74 30.43
CA GLN A 841 -20.89 49.71 30.86
C GLN A 841 -21.63 51.00 30.49
N LEU A 842 -20.99 52.16 30.69
CA LEU A 842 -21.51 53.46 30.27
C LEU A 842 -21.64 53.55 28.74
N TYR A 843 -20.73 52.94 27.97
CA TYR A 843 -20.85 52.84 26.51
C TYR A 843 -22.13 52.11 26.10
N GLN A 844 -22.38 50.93 26.67
CA GLN A 844 -23.59 50.14 26.40
C GLN A 844 -24.87 50.91 26.80
N GLU A 845 -24.84 51.62 27.92
CA GLU A 845 -25.98 52.42 28.38
C GLU A 845 -26.23 53.65 27.47
N ILE A 846 -25.17 54.33 27.01
CA ILE A 846 -25.25 55.42 26.03
C ILE A 846 -25.81 54.91 24.70
N GLU A 847 -25.36 53.76 24.23
CA GLU A 847 -25.85 53.16 22.99
C GLU A 847 -27.34 52.81 23.08
N SER A 848 -27.77 52.24 24.22
CA SER A 848 -29.19 51.94 24.48
C SER A 848 -30.07 53.20 24.53
N LEU A 849 -29.59 54.30 25.12
CA LEU A 849 -30.32 55.56 25.19
C LEU A 849 -30.33 56.29 23.84
N ARG A 850 -29.28 56.15 23.01
CA ARG A 850 -29.24 56.65 21.63
C ARG A 850 -30.26 55.93 20.77
N GLU A 851 -30.37 54.61 20.89
CA GLU A 851 -31.42 53.85 20.21
C GLU A 851 -32.82 54.28 20.65
N GLN A 852 -33.05 54.49 21.94
CA GLN A 852 -34.34 54.97 22.45
C GLN A 852 -34.68 56.37 21.91
N ALA A 853 -33.71 57.29 21.88
CA ALA A 853 -33.89 58.62 21.30
C ALA A 853 -34.17 58.57 19.79
N ALA A 854 -33.52 57.64 19.06
CA ALA A 854 -33.78 57.40 17.64
C ALA A 854 -35.17 56.82 17.39
N ARG A 855 -35.63 55.88 18.22
CA ARG A 855 -37.00 55.32 18.15
C ARG A 855 -38.06 56.38 18.44
N LEU A 856 -37.86 57.21 19.46
CA LEU A 856 -38.75 58.35 19.75
C LEU A 856 -38.75 59.37 18.61
N ALA A 857 -37.61 59.60 17.97
CA ALA A 857 -37.52 60.47 16.79
C ALA A 857 -38.30 59.92 15.58
N ALA A 858 -38.22 58.61 15.34
CA ALA A 858 -39.00 57.94 14.30
C ALA A 858 -40.51 58.02 14.59
N SER A 859 -40.92 57.76 15.83
CA SER A 859 -42.32 57.87 16.28
C SER A 859 -42.87 59.30 16.14
N ILE A 860 -42.05 60.33 16.41
CA ILE A 860 -42.42 61.73 16.17
C ILE A 860 -42.66 62.01 14.68
N GLU A 861 -41.83 61.44 13.80
CA GLU A 861 -41.98 61.64 12.35
C GLU A 861 -43.20 60.89 11.81
N GLU A 862 -43.49 59.70 12.33
CA GLU A 862 -44.74 58.98 12.06
C GLU A 862 -45.97 59.77 12.52
N ASP A 863 -45.97 60.31 13.75
CA ASP A 863 -47.08 61.12 14.25
C ASP A 863 -47.26 62.44 13.45
N LYS A 864 -46.19 63.03 12.91
CA LYS A 864 -46.28 64.19 11.98
C LYS A 864 -46.89 63.81 10.63
N ILE A 865 -46.57 62.63 10.12
CA ILE A 865 -47.20 62.09 8.90
C ILE A 865 -48.69 61.88 9.17
N ILE A 866 -49.06 61.30 10.31
CA ILE A 866 -50.46 61.12 10.74
C ILE A 866 -51.18 62.48 10.85
N GLN A 867 -50.51 63.52 11.38
CA GLN A 867 -51.07 64.88 11.44
C GLN A 867 -51.32 65.47 10.05
N ARG A 868 -50.38 65.31 9.10
CA ARG A 868 -50.54 65.77 7.71
C ARG A 868 -51.63 64.98 6.98
N ASP A 869 -51.71 63.68 7.18
CA ASP A 869 -52.69 62.81 6.55
C ASP A 869 -54.10 63.06 7.10
N ALA A 870 -54.25 63.34 8.38
CA ALA A 870 -55.53 63.76 8.97
C ALA A 870 -55.97 65.14 8.46
N ALA A 871 -55.03 66.07 8.26
CA ALA A 871 -55.31 67.41 7.71
C ALA A 871 -55.69 67.38 6.22
N THR A 872 -55.02 66.55 5.42
CA THR A 872 -55.36 66.35 4.01
C THR A 872 -56.69 65.61 3.84
N LYS A 873 -56.97 64.58 4.67
CA LYS A 873 -58.27 63.89 4.71
C LYS A 873 -59.43 64.83 5.09
N ALA A 874 -59.19 65.83 5.93
CA ALA A 874 -60.20 66.85 6.27
C ALA A 874 -60.54 67.75 5.07
N ASN A 875 -59.54 68.12 4.25
CA ASN A 875 -59.74 68.85 2.99
C ASN A 875 -60.35 67.98 1.88
N ASP A 876 -59.98 66.71 1.81
CA ASP A 876 -60.49 65.75 0.82
C ASP A 876 -61.98 65.41 1.05
N LEU A 877 -62.44 65.43 2.30
CA LEU A 877 -63.86 65.31 2.62
C LEU A 877 -64.65 66.55 2.18
N GLU A 878 -64.01 67.70 2.00
CA GLU A 878 -64.62 68.94 1.52
C GLU A 878 -64.89 68.89 0.00
N THR A 879 -64.01 68.23 -0.75
CA THR A 879 -64.14 68.06 -2.22
C THR A 879 -65.09 66.92 -2.59
N LYS A 880 -65.12 65.84 -1.80
CA LYS A 880 -65.96 64.63 -2.02
C LYS A 880 -67.45 64.82 -1.71
N VAL A 881 -67.87 65.96 -1.16
CA VAL A 881 -69.29 66.30 -0.92
C VAL A 881 -70.07 66.61 -2.21
N LYS A 882 -69.39 66.87 -3.33
CA LYS A 882 -70.05 67.37 -4.56
C LYS A 882 -70.50 66.33 -5.59
N ASP A 883 -70.04 65.06 -5.58
CA ASP A 883 -70.47 64.09 -6.63
C ASP A 883 -70.27 62.59 -6.25
N ILE A 884 -71.33 61.87 -5.86
CA ILE A 884 -71.20 60.58 -5.12
C ILE A 884 -71.65 59.31 -5.87
N LYS A 885 -72.52 59.37 -6.90
CA LYS A 885 -73.20 58.14 -7.37
C LYS A 885 -72.40 57.26 -8.37
N GLY A 886 -71.54 57.81 -9.23
CA GLY A 886 -70.89 57.04 -10.31
C GLY A 886 -69.48 56.49 -10.03
N HIS A 887 -68.77 57.06 -9.05
CA HIS A 887 -67.37 56.72 -8.74
C HIS A 887 -67.24 55.38 -7.98
N ARG A 888 -68.26 55.03 -7.20
CA ARG A 888 -68.20 53.96 -6.19
C ARG A 888 -68.12 52.55 -6.78
N GLU A 889 -68.82 52.31 -7.89
CA GLU A 889 -68.92 50.98 -8.51
C GLU A 889 -67.69 50.63 -9.38
N ARG A 890 -67.03 51.64 -9.95
CA ARG A 890 -65.81 51.46 -10.77
C ARG A 890 -64.56 51.23 -9.93
N GLU A 891 -64.48 51.88 -8.76
CA GLU A 891 -63.36 51.72 -7.84
C GLU A 891 -63.32 50.33 -7.19
N PHE A 892 -64.49 49.78 -6.83
CA PHE A 892 -64.58 48.45 -6.20
C PHE A 892 -64.04 47.34 -7.10
N LYS A 893 -64.50 47.29 -8.37
CA LYS A 893 -64.01 46.30 -9.35
C LYS A 893 -62.53 46.47 -9.69
N LYS A 894 -62.03 47.70 -9.76
CA LYS A 894 -60.61 47.96 -10.03
C LYS A 894 -59.72 47.54 -8.85
N ALA A 895 -60.15 47.78 -7.61
CA ALA A 895 -59.41 47.40 -6.42
C ALA A 895 -59.33 45.88 -6.23
N GLU A 896 -60.42 45.15 -6.51
CA GLU A 896 -60.46 43.69 -6.44
C GLU A 896 -59.54 43.01 -7.47
N GLN A 897 -59.53 43.51 -8.71
CA GLN A 897 -58.63 43.01 -9.76
C GLN A 897 -57.16 43.29 -9.42
N ALA A 898 -56.85 44.49 -8.92
CA ALA A 898 -55.49 44.85 -8.51
C ALA A 898 -54.97 43.97 -7.36
N LEU A 899 -55.82 43.66 -6.37
CA LEU A 899 -55.47 42.77 -5.26
C LEU A 899 -55.13 41.36 -5.73
N ASN A 900 -55.95 40.77 -6.59
CA ASN A 900 -55.74 39.40 -7.06
C ASN A 900 -54.46 39.25 -7.91
N VAL A 901 -54.10 40.28 -8.71
CA VAL A 901 -52.85 40.29 -9.48
C VAL A 901 -51.64 40.42 -8.55
N ALA A 902 -51.68 41.35 -7.58
CA ALA A 902 -50.60 41.53 -6.61
C ALA A 902 -50.41 40.29 -5.72
N LYS A 903 -51.49 39.60 -5.34
CA LYS A 903 -51.46 38.35 -4.55
C LYS A 903 -50.77 37.21 -5.27
N LYS A 904 -51.13 36.97 -6.54
CA LYS A 904 -50.47 35.94 -7.36
C LYS A 904 -48.98 36.23 -7.55
N ALA A 905 -48.61 37.49 -7.81
CA ALA A 905 -47.22 37.88 -7.99
C ALA A 905 -46.39 37.73 -6.70
N ALA A 906 -46.94 38.10 -5.54
CA ALA A 906 -46.26 37.95 -4.25
C ALA A 906 -46.10 36.48 -3.82
N GLU A 907 -47.13 35.64 -4.03
CA GLU A 907 -47.05 34.20 -3.73
C GLU A 907 -46.02 33.48 -4.63
N GLN A 908 -45.97 33.83 -5.93
CA GLN A 908 -44.98 33.29 -6.86
C GLN A 908 -43.55 33.69 -6.48
N ASN A 909 -43.28 34.99 -6.29
CA ASN A 909 -41.95 35.49 -5.96
C ASN A 909 -41.47 35.03 -4.56
N SER A 910 -42.36 34.94 -3.57
CA SER A 910 -42.02 34.42 -2.24
C SER A 910 -41.70 32.91 -2.27
N GLY A 911 -42.44 32.13 -3.07
CA GLY A 911 -42.17 30.71 -3.27
C GLY A 911 -40.83 30.45 -3.96
N GLU A 912 -40.53 31.20 -5.03
CA GLU A 912 -39.24 31.10 -5.74
C GLU A 912 -38.07 31.54 -4.86
N TRP A 913 -38.21 32.62 -4.10
CA TRP A 913 -37.18 33.08 -3.16
C TRP A 913 -36.89 32.04 -2.07
N LYS A 914 -37.90 31.48 -1.40
CA LYS A 914 -37.71 30.44 -0.37
C LYS A 914 -37.02 29.19 -0.92
N ARG A 915 -37.37 28.79 -2.15
CA ARG A 915 -36.72 27.67 -2.82
C ARG A 915 -35.24 27.96 -3.09
N ARG A 916 -34.91 29.17 -3.56
CA ARG A 916 -33.52 29.60 -3.80
C ARG A 916 -32.71 29.85 -2.53
N GLU A 917 -33.36 30.25 -1.44
CA GLU A 917 -32.75 30.37 -0.10
C GLU A 917 -32.26 29.01 0.40
N GLN A 918 -33.11 27.99 0.31
CA GLN A 918 -32.73 26.61 0.64
C GLN A 918 -31.60 26.10 -0.24
N GLU A 919 -31.68 26.33 -1.56
CA GLU A 919 -30.61 25.95 -2.50
C GLU A 919 -29.28 26.68 -2.19
N PHE A 920 -29.31 27.97 -1.84
CA PHE A 920 -28.13 28.74 -1.49
C PHE A 920 -27.48 28.26 -0.19
N GLU A 921 -28.25 28.00 0.86
CA GLU A 921 -27.73 27.46 2.13
C GLU A 921 -27.14 26.05 1.94
N THR A 922 -27.78 25.20 1.12
CA THR A 922 -27.20 23.87 0.80
C THR A 922 -25.87 24.00 0.06
N LEU A 923 -25.77 24.88 -0.95
CA LEU A 923 -24.51 25.12 -1.69
C LEU A 923 -23.42 25.70 -0.79
N ARG A 924 -23.78 26.57 0.16
CA ARG A 924 -22.84 27.15 1.12
C ARG A 924 -22.26 26.09 2.05
N LEU A 925 -23.09 25.19 2.57
CA LEU A 925 -22.63 24.06 3.40
C LEU A 925 -21.74 23.09 2.60
N GLU A 926 -22.11 22.78 1.36
CA GLU A 926 -21.28 21.97 0.46
C GLU A 926 -19.89 22.58 0.21
N VAL A 927 -19.81 23.90 -0.02
CA VAL A 927 -18.54 24.61 -0.18
C VAL A 927 -17.71 24.55 1.10
N ALA A 928 -18.32 24.79 2.26
CA ALA A 928 -17.62 24.76 3.55
C ALA A 928 -17.09 23.35 3.90
N ASP A 929 -17.85 22.30 3.59
CA ASP A 929 -17.39 20.92 3.78
C ASP A 929 -16.26 20.56 2.81
N LEU A 930 -16.36 20.94 1.53
CA LEU A 930 -15.27 20.75 0.56
C LEU A 930 -13.99 21.50 0.95
N GLU A 931 -14.10 22.73 1.47
CA GLU A 931 -12.94 23.48 1.99
C GLU A 931 -12.25 22.73 3.14
N ARG A 932 -13.05 22.14 4.06
CA ARG A 932 -12.51 21.32 5.15
C ARG A 932 -11.83 20.07 4.61
N THR A 933 -12.43 19.39 3.63
CA THR A 933 -11.86 18.17 3.01
C THR A 933 -10.57 18.45 2.25
N VAL A 934 -10.48 19.59 1.53
CA VAL A 934 -9.25 20.03 0.86
C VAL A 934 -8.16 20.31 1.90
N ALA A 935 -8.48 21.01 2.99
CA ALA A 935 -7.51 21.28 4.07
C ALA A 935 -7.00 20.00 4.74
N THR A 936 -7.88 19.03 5.04
CA THR A 936 -7.44 17.74 5.61
C THR A 936 -6.63 16.90 4.63
N SER A 937 -7.00 16.88 3.35
CA SER A 937 -6.25 16.13 2.33
C SER A 937 -4.88 16.74 2.07
N ARG A 938 -4.75 18.07 2.16
CA ARG A 938 -3.48 18.80 2.01
C ARG A 938 -2.50 18.49 3.15
N THR A 939 -2.98 18.51 4.40
CA THR A 939 -2.16 18.15 5.56
C THR A 939 -1.75 16.68 5.55
N GLN A 940 -2.63 15.78 5.12
CA GLN A 940 -2.29 14.36 4.91
C GLN A 940 -1.23 14.18 3.83
N LEU A 941 -1.32 14.92 2.72
CA LEU A 941 -0.32 14.89 1.65
C LEU A 941 1.06 15.39 2.12
N GLU A 942 1.11 16.45 2.92
CA GLU A 942 2.37 16.96 3.49
C GLU A 942 3.01 15.94 4.44
N ASN A 943 2.22 15.31 5.31
CA ASN A 943 2.71 14.26 6.22
C ASN A 943 3.26 13.04 5.45
N GLU A 944 2.55 12.58 4.41
CA GLU A 944 2.98 11.46 3.59
C GLU A 944 4.25 11.80 2.77
N ARG A 945 4.39 13.03 2.29
CA ARG A 945 5.61 13.50 1.61
C ARG A 945 6.80 13.58 2.56
N ALA A 946 6.61 14.10 3.78
CA ALA A 946 7.66 14.15 4.79
C ALA A 946 8.14 12.74 5.19
N ALA A 947 7.21 11.79 5.35
CA ALA A 947 7.54 10.39 5.59
C ALA A 947 8.28 9.74 4.41
N GLU A 948 7.89 10.06 3.17
CA GLU A 948 8.59 9.61 1.96
C GLU A 948 10.04 10.13 1.92
N GLU A 949 10.27 11.39 2.28
CA GLU A 949 11.61 12.01 2.33
C GLU A 949 12.52 11.27 3.34
N GLN A 950 12.04 11.04 4.56
CA GLN A 950 12.78 10.31 5.59
C GLN A 950 13.12 8.87 5.18
N LEU A 951 12.18 8.18 4.53
CA LEU A 951 12.41 6.82 4.03
C LEU A 951 13.40 6.79 2.86
N LYS A 952 13.49 7.86 2.04
CA LYS A 952 14.51 7.97 0.99
C LYS A 952 15.91 8.10 1.57
N GLU A 953 16.09 8.82 2.67
CA GLU A 953 17.37 8.90 3.38
C GLU A 953 17.80 7.52 3.91
N GLN A 954 16.88 6.80 4.56
CA GLN A 954 17.13 5.43 5.03
C GLN A 954 17.47 4.46 3.88
N LEU A 955 16.83 4.64 2.71
CA LEU A 955 17.14 3.86 1.52
C LEU A 955 18.58 4.15 1.02
N GLN A 956 19.01 5.41 0.99
CA GLN A 956 20.37 5.77 0.60
C GLN A 956 21.42 5.17 1.53
N GLU A 957 21.16 5.18 2.85
CA GLU A 957 22.03 4.56 3.83
C GLU A 957 22.13 3.03 3.61
N ALA A 958 20.99 2.36 3.42
CA ALA A 958 20.95 0.93 3.14
C ALA A 958 21.64 0.57 1.81
N GLU A 959 21.54 1.42 0.78
CA GLU A 959 22.25 1.26 -0.49
C GLU A 959 23.77 1.38 -0.34
N GLN A 960 24.24 2.33 0.47
CA GLN A 960 25.67 2.44 0.80
C GLN A 960 26.18 1.20 1.53
N GLN A 961 25.45 0.72 2.54
CA GLN A 961 25.80 -0.50 3.28
C GLN A 961 25.86 -1.73 2.36
N LEU A 962 24.90 -1.88 1.46
CA LEU A 962 24.89 -2.96 0.47
C LEU A 962 26.08 -2.87 -0.49
N LYS A 963 26.46 -1.66 -0.91
CA LYS A 963 27.61 -1.45 -1.80
C LYS A 963 28.91 -1.89 -1.13
N VAL A 964 29.14 -1.47 0.11
CA VAL A 964 30.31 -1.88 0.90
C VAL A 964 30.34 -3.40 1.08
N ALA A 965 29.22 -4.02 1.45
CA ALA A 965 29.15 -5.48 1.60
C ALA A 965 29.47 -6.23 0.29
N LYS A 966 28.94 -5.76 -0.85
CA LYS A 966 29.20 -6.34 -2.17
C LYS A 966 30.67 -6.24 -2.59
N ASP A 967 31.31 -5.11 -2.31
CA ASP A 967 32.70 -4.91 -2.69
C ASP A 967 33.62 -5.82 -1.85
N ASN A 968 33.33 -6.00 -0.55
CA ASN A 968 34.03 -6.95 0.31
C ASN A 968 33.86 -8.41 -0.17
N VAL A 969 32.65 -8.81 -0.55
CA VAL A 969 32.39 -10.17 -1.11
C VAL A 969 33.19 -10.39 -2.39
N LYS A 970 33.23 -9.39 -3.30
CA LYS A 970 34.02 -9.47 -4.53
C LYS A 970 35.53 -9.61 -4.25
N GLU A 971 36.04 -8.88 -3.27
CA GLU A 971 37.46 -8.94 -2.91
C GLU A 971 37.84 -10.35 -2.44
N VAL A 972 37.06 -10.94 -1.53
CA VAL A 972 37.30 -12.31 -1.04
C VAL A 972 37.11 -13.34 -2.15
N GLN A 973 36.10 -13.20 -3.02
CA GLN A 973 35.94 -14.07 -4.19
C GLN A 973 37.14 -14.02 -5.14
N ASN A 974 37.72 -12.84 -5.37
CA ASN A 974 38.92 -12.71 -6.19
C ASN A 974 40.13 -13.39 -5.53
N ARG A 975 40.28 -13.29 -4.21
CA ARG A 975 41.31 -14.01 -3.45
C ARG A 975 41.13 -15.53 -3.49
N ILE A 976 39.89 -16.02 -3.43
CA ILE A 976 39.60 -17.45 -3.61
C ILE A 976 39.94 -17.90 -5.04
N LYS A 977 39.63 -17.08 -6.06
CA LYS A 977 39.97 -17.39 -7.45
C LYS A 977 41.48 -17.47 -7.67
N SER A 978 42.27 -16.55 -7.12
CA SER A 978 43.73 -16.60 -7.25
C SER A 978 44.31 -17.85 -6.57
N GLN A 979 43.86 -18.17 -5.35
CA GLN A 979 44.24 -19.40 -4.64
C GLN A 979 43.84 -20.67 -5.41
N LYS A 980 42.63 -20.74 -5.96
CA LYS A 980 42.18 -21.87 -6.80
C LYS A 980 43.01 -21.99 -8.08
N ALA A 981 43.44 -20.89 -8.69
CA ALA A 981 44.31 -20.89 -9.86
C ALA A 981 45.73 -21.41 -9.53
N GLU A 982 46.28 -21.06 -8.37
CA GLU A 982 47.56 -21.62 -7.89
C GLU A 982 47.46 -23.13 -7.61
N ILE A 983 46.37 -23.59 -7.00
CA ILE A 983 46.12 -25.02 -6.80
C ILE A 983 45.98 -25.74 -8.15
N ALA A 984 45.30 -25.14 -9.13
CA ALA A 984 45.14 -25.70 -10.46
C ALA A 984 46.48 -25.81 -11.21
N SER A 985 47.37 -24.82 -11.09
CA SER A 985 48.70 -24.88 -11.72
C SER A 985 49.59 -25.95 -11.09
N LYS A 986 49.57 -26.09 -9.75
CA LYS A 986 50.26 -27.17 -9.03
C LYS A 986 49.71 -28.56 -9.38
N ASN A 987 48.38 -28.71 -9.45
CA ASN A 987 47.72 -29.94 -9.89
C ASN A 987 48.03 -30.28 -11.36
N SER A 988 48.15 -29.28 -12.23
CA SER A 988 48.60 -29.50 -13.60
C SER A 988 50.03 -30.03 -13.67
N ASN A 989 50.92 -29.56 -12.79
CA ASN A 989 52.29 -30.06 -12.73
C ASN A 989 52.34 -31.49 -12.19
N ILE A 990 51.54 -31.82 -11.16
CA ILE A 990 51.38 -33.21 -10.68
C ILE A 990 50.86 -34.11 -11.80
N ALA A 991 49.86 -33.66 -12.57
CA ALA A 991 49.34 -34.41 -13.71
C ALA A 991 50.40 -34.64 -14.80
N LYS A 992 51.30 -33.68 -15.05
CA LYS A 992 52.43 -33.86 -15.98
C LYS A 992 53.42 -34.91 -15.46
N LEU A 993 53.77 -34.86 -14.17
CA LEU A 993 54.66 -35.84 -13.54
C LEU A 993 54.06 -37.25 -13.54
N LEU A 994 52.76 -37.37 -13.24
CA LEU A 994 52.04 -38.64 -13.33
C LEU A 994 51.93 -39.17 -14.76
N ARG A 995 51.69 -38.30 -15.76
CA ARG A 995 51.75 -38.70 -17.18
C ARG A 995 53.12 -39.18 -17.57
N HIS A 996 54.18 -38.49 -17.14
CA HIS A 996 55.56 -38.91 -17.44
C HIS A 996 55.87 -40.27 -16.79
N LYS A 997 55.41 -40.48 -15.56
CA LYS A 997 55.46 -41.80 -14.91
C LYS A 997 54.69 -42.86 -15.70
N GLU A 998 53.46 -42.58 -16.11
CA GLU A 998 52.66 -43.49 -16.92
C GLU A 998 53.30 -43.77 -18.28
N GLU A 999 53.96 -42.79 -18.89
CA GLU A 999 54.75 -42.95 -20.11
C GLU A 999 55.94 -43.87 -19.87
N LEU A 1000 56.69 -43.69 -18.79
CA LEU A 1000 57.80 -44.59 -18.42
C LEU A 1000 57.30 -46.00 -18.11
N VAL A 1001 56.15 -46.15 -17.45
CA VAL A 1001 55.51 -47.45 -17.19
C VAL A 1001 54.99 -48.07 -18.48
N LYS A 1002 54.44 -47.28 -19.41
CA LYS A 1002 54.05 -47.75 -20.75
C LYS A 1002 55.26 -48.16 -21.56
N ILE A 1003 56.35 -47.39 -21.53
CA ILE A 1003 57.62 -47.72 -22.17
C ILE A 1003 58.19 -49.01 -21.56
N ASN A 1004 58.13 -49.18 -20.24
CA ASN A 1004 58.57 -50.41 -19.59
C ASN A 1004 57.68 -51.59 -19.96
N ASN A 1005 56.36 -51.45 -19.93
CA ASN A 1005 55.44 -52.49 -20.36
C ASN A 1005 55.62 -52.82 -21.84
N ASP A 1006 55.84 -51.82 -22.69
CA ASP A 1006 56.15 -52.00 -24.11
C ASP A 1006 57.50 -52.69 -24.28
N LEU A 1007 58.53 -52.32 -23.51
CA LEU A 1007 59.83 -52.98 -23.53
C LEU A 1007 59.74 -54.40 -22.99
N GLU A 1008 58.91 -54.67 -21.97
CA GLU A 1008 58.63 -56.01 -21.45
C GLU A 1008 57.84 -56.83 -22.45
N LEU A 1009 56.89 -56.23 -23.18
CA LEU A 1009 56.18 -56.86 -24.27
C LEU A 1009 57.12 -57.10 -25.45
N LYS A 1010 58.02 -56.17 -25.78
CA LYS A 1010 59.08 -56.38 -26.78
C LYS A 1010 60.05 -57.45 -26.30
N ILE A 1011 60.42 -57.50 -25.03
CA ILE A 1011 61.27 -58.55 -24.48
C ILE A 1011 60.54 -59.87 -24.58
N LYS A 1012 59.27 -59.95 -24.19
CA LYS A 1012 58.46 -61.16 -24.38
C LYS A 1012 58.34 -61.50 -25.86
N GLU A 1013 58.12 -60.55 -26.76
CA GLU A 1013 58.08 -60.75 -28.20
C GLU A 1013 59.45 -61.19 -28.74
N LEU A 1014 60.56 -60.70 -28.19
CA LEU A 1014 61.91 -61.08 -28.58
C LEU A 1014 62.29 -62.43 -27.96
N GLU A 1015 61.82 -62.75 -26.76
CA GLU A 1015 61.95 -64.05 -26.09
C GLU A 1015 61.06 -65.08 -26.79
N TYR A 1016 59.86 -64.70 -27.22
CA TYR A 1016 58.99 -65.46 -28.11
C TYR A 1016 59.58 -65.54 -29.49
N LYS A 1017 60.21 -64.49 -30.06
CA LYS A 1017 60.92 -64.57 -31.35
C LYS A 1017 62.16 -65.41 -31.23
N ILE A 1018 62.87 -65.42 -30.10
CA ILE A 1018 63.99 -66.33 -29.87
C ILE A 1018 63.43 -67.73 -29.79
N LYS A 1019 62.40 -67.94 -28.97
CA LYS A 1019 61.74 -69.23 -28.85
C LYS A 1019 61.11 -69.67 -30.16
N ASP A 1020 60.60 -68.75 -30.98
CA ASP A 1020 59.98 -68.96 -32.27
C ASP A 1020 61.02 -69.10 -33.35
N LEU A 1021 62.18 -68.45 -33.29
CA LEU A 1021 63.30 -68.67 -34.20
C LEU A 1021 64.05 -69.95 -33.85
N GLN A 1022 64.04 -70.35 -32.58
CA GLN A 1022 64.54 -71.64 -32.09
C GLN A 1022 63.54 -72.75 -32.37
N THR A 1023 62.24 -72.53 -32.16
CA THR A 1023 61.20 -73.47 -32.56
C THR A 1023 61.04 -73.47 -34.06
N GLU A 1024 61.28 -72.38 -34.80
CA GLU A 1024 61.34 -72.34 -36.26
C GLU A 1024 62.64 -72.94 -36.76
N ALA A 1025 63.77 -72.80 -36.08
CA ALA A 1025 64.96 -73.56 -36.45
C ALA A 1025 64.65 -75.05 -36.32
N THR A 1026 64.15 -75.47 -35.15
CA THR A 1026 63.78 -76.87 -34.90
C THR A 1026 62.53 -77.33 -35.65
N GLU A 1027 61.62 -76.45 -36.04
CA GLU A 1027 60.43 -76.73 -36.85
C GLU A 1027 60.74 -76.62 -38.31
N ARG A 1028 61.72 -75.84 -38.76
CA ARG A 1028 62.19 -75.83 -40.14
C ARG A 1028 63.04 -77.06 -40.37
N GLU A 1029 63.80 -77.51 -39.36
CA GLU A 1029 64.33 -78.88 -39.30
C GLU A 1029 63.21 -79.90 -39.34
N LYS A 1030 62.26 -79.87 -38.39
CA LYS A 1030 61.12 -80.80 -38.38
C LYS A 1030 60.15 -80.62 -39.53
N LYS A 1031 60.13 -79.49 -40.26
CA LYS A 1031 59.30 -79.21 -41.46
C LYS A 1031 60.05 -79.60 -42.70
N LEU A 1032 61.38 -79.55 -42.72
CA LEU A 1032 62.13 -80.27 -43.73
C LEU A 1032 61.80 -81.76 -43.60
N GLU A 1033 61.89 -82.30 -42.38
CA GLU A 1033 61.49 -83.69 -42.09
C GLU A 1033 59.99 -83.93 -42.35
N LYS A 1034 59.09 -83.03 -41.93
CA LYS A 1034 57.64 -83.19 -42.11
C LYS A 1034 57.16 -82.93 -43.52
N LEU A 1035 57.72 -81.98 -44.27
CA LEU A 1035 57.40 -81.81 -45.69
C LEU A 1035 57.87 -83.03 -46.46
N GLU A 1036 58.98 -83.66 -46.05
CA GLU A 1036 59.44 -84.94 -46.56
C GLU A 1036 58.49 -86.11 -46.19
N THR A 1037 57.77 -86.05 -45.05
CA THR A 1037 56.79 -87.08 -44.64
C THR A 1037 55.33 -86.84 -45.08
N ASP A 1038 54.78 -85.64 -44.90
CA ASP A 1038 53.37 -85.24 -45.09
C ASP A 1038 52.99 -85.06 -46.57
N HIS A 1039 53.98 -84.68 -47.37
CA HIS A 1039 53.84 -84.52 -48.79
C HIS A 1039 54.78 -85.52 -49.45
N SER A 1040 54.34 -86.79 -49.47
CA SER A 1040 55.07 -87.91 -50.07
C SER A 1040 55.46 -87.71 -51.54
N TRP A 1041 54.80 -86.77 -52.24
CA TRP A 1041 55.16 -86.35 -53.58
C TRP A 1041 56.43 -85.49 -53.62
N ILE A 1042 56.82 -84.82 -52.52
CA ILE A 1042 58.05 -84.02 -52.42
C ILE A 1042 59.29 -84.88 -52.57
N SER A 1043 59.33 -86.08 -52.00
CA SER A 1043 60.47 -87.01 -52.15
C SER A 1043 60.56 -87.62 -53.55
N SER A 1044 59.46 -87.67 -54.29
CA SER A 1044 59.35 -88.19 -55.66
C SER A 1044 59.60 -87.11 -56.73
N GLU A 1045 59.25 -85.85 -56.43
CA GLU A 1045 59.25 -84.73 -57.38
C GLU A 1045 60.33 -83.66 -57.09
N ARG A 1046 61.20 -83.86 -56.07
CA ARG A 1046 62.28 -82.93 -55.66
C ARG A 1046 63.22 -82.55 -56.81
N GLU A 1047 63.47 -83.47 -57.73
CA GLU A 1047 64.36 -83.26 -58.89
C GLU A 1047 63.74 -82.32 -59.95
N TYR A 1048 62.40 -82.16 -59.95
CA TYR A 1048 61.67 -81.28 -60.86
C TYR A 1048 61.37 -79.90 -60.27
N PHE A 1049 61.75 -79.64 -59.01
CA PHE A 1049 61.57 -78.34 -58.37
C PHE A 1049 62.52 -77.32 -58.99
N GLY A 1050 61.95 -76.39 -59.77
CA GLY A 1050 62.70 -75.38 -60.51
C GLY A 1050 63.07 -75.76 -61.95
N ALA A 1051 62.52 -76.84 -62.50
CA ALA A 1051 62.67 -77.20 -63.91
C ALA A 1051 61.79 -76.31 -64.82
N ALA A 1052 62.34 -75.84 -65.96
CA ALA A 1052 61.66 -74.91 -66.86
C ALA A 1052 60.51 -75.57 -67.65
N GLY A 1053 59.33 -74.92 -67.69
CA GLY A 1053 58.15 -75.32 -68.46
C GLY A 1053 57.14 -76.25 -67.75
N GLY A 1054 57.37 -76.62 -66.48
CA GLY A 1054 56.51 -77.53 -65.70
C GLY A 1054 55.51 -76.86 -64.75
N LEU A 1055 54.74 -77.66 -63.99
CA LEU A 1055 53.76 -77.17 -63.00
C LEU A 1055 54.42 -76.36 -61.85
N TYR A 1056 55.72 -76.58 -61.59
CA TYR A 1056 56.56 -75.94 -60.55
C TYR A 1056 57.72 -75.11 -61.14
N ASP A 1057 57.49 -74.47 -62.29
CA ASP A 1057 58.44 -73.52 -62.87
C ASP A 1057 58.44 -72.19 -62.07
N PHE A 1058 59.49 -71.98 -61.27
CA PHE A 1058 59.60 -70.83 -60.37
C PHE A 1058 59.84 -69.49 -61.12
N GLN A 1059 60.39 -69.53 -62.33
CA GLN A 1059 60.66 -68.33 -63.14
C GLN A 1059 59.44 -67.95 -64.02
N ALA A 1060 58.81 -68.91 -64.72
CA ALA A 1060 57.69 -68.62 -65.61
C ALA A 1060 56.38 -68.26 -64.87
N ARG A 1061 56.10 -68.89 -63.72
CA ARG A 1061 54.94 -68.58 -62.86
C ARG A 1061 55.24 -67.55 -61.76
N GLN A 1062 56.47 -67.00 -61.74
CA GLN A 1062 56.97 -66.04 -60.75
C GLN A 1062 56.61 -66.46 -59.30
N ALA A 1063 57.14 -67.60 -58.83
CA ALA A 1063 56.80 -68.13 -57.50
C ALA A 1063 57.16 -67.18 -56.34
N ASN A 1064 58.16 -66.33 -56.56
CA ASN A 1064 58.57 -65.18 -55.75
C ASN A 1064 57.51 -64.06 -55.68
N VAL A 1065 56.68 -63.86 -56.71
CA VAL A 1065 55.56 -62.88 -56.73
C VAL A 1065 54.21 -63.53 -56.41
N ALA A 1066 54.07 -64.84 -56.65
CA ALA A 1066 52.92 -65.64 -56.24
C ALA A 1066 52.70 -65.59 -54.71
N GLY A 1067 53.79 -65.51 -53.94
CA GLY A 1067 53.76 -65.20 -52.51
C GLY A 1067 53.19 -63.81 -52.20
N ALA A 1068 53.58 -62.76 -52.94
CA ALA A 1068 53.04 -61.40 -52.76
C ALA A 1068 51.56 -61.33 -53.13
N ARG A 1069 51.11 -62.08 -54.14
CA ARG A 1069 49.70 -62.20 -54.50
C ARG A 1069 48.90 -62.98 -53.46
N LEU A 1070 49.48 -64.05 -52.90
CA LEU A 1070 48.95 -64.77 -51.73
C LEU A 1070 48.86 -63.83 -50.51
N GLN A 1071 49.87 -62.99 -50.30
CA GLN A 1071 49.95 -62.04 -49.19
C GLN A 1071 49.01 -60.85 -49.41
N GLN A 1072 48.82 -60.35 -50.63
CA GLN A 1072 47.82 -59.33 -50.96
C GLN A 1072 46.41 -59.86 -50.75
N LEU A 1073 46.13 -61.12 -51.11
CA LEU A 1073 44.85 -61.77 -50.83
C LEU A 1073 44.67 -62.06 -49.33
N LYS A 1074 45.73 -62.46 -48.61
CA LYS A 1074 45.75 -62.60 -47.14
C LYS A 1074 45.62 -61.25 -46.42
N GLU A 1075 46.24 -60.18 -46.91
CA GLU A 1075 46.15 -58.82 -46.38
C GLU A 1075 44.82 -58.18 -46.72
N ARG A 1076 44.24 -58.46 -47.88
CA ARG A 1076 42.90 -58.01 -48.24
C ARG A 1076 41.86 -58.73 -47.38
N ARG A 1077 42.04 -60.03 -47.11
CA ARG A 1077 41.31 -60.77 -46.09
C ARG A 1077 41.53 -60.12 -44.70
N ASP A 1078 42.79 -59.95 -44.28
CA ASP A 1078 43.36 -59.05 -43.25
C ASP A 1078 42.57 -57.78 -42.94
N LYS A 1079 42.61 -56.87 -43.90
CA LYS A 1079 42.12 -55.50 -43.82
C LYS A 1079 40.60 -55.50 -43.74
N LEU A 1080 39.94 -56.33 -44.55
CA LEU A 1080 38.50 -56.51 -44.46
C LEU A 1080 38.13 -57.15 -43.10
N ALA A 1081 38.88 -58.15 -42.62
CA ALA A 1081 38.64 -58.84 -41.34
C ALA A 1081 38.81 -57.95 -40.10
N ARG A 1082 39.73 -56.97 -40.12
CA ARG A 1082 39.98 -56.06 -38.97
C ARG A 1082 38.85 -55.07 -38.68
N GLY A 1083 38.07 -54.70 -39.69
CA GLY A 1083 36.89 -53.82 -39.54
C GLY A 1083 35.56 -54.57 -39.42
N LEU A 1084 35.61 -55.91 -39.40
CA LEU A 1084 34.43 -56.72 -39.62
C LEU A 1084 33.68 -57.05 -38.33
N ASN A 1085 32.55 -56.37 -38.14
CA ASN A 1085 31.56 -56.79 -37.17
C ASN A 1085 30.67 -57.89 -37.80
N ALA A 1086 30.98 -59.15 -37.54
CA ALA A 1086 30.19 -60.29 -38.02
C ALA A 1086 28.72 -60.29 -37.54
N ARG A 1087 28.39 -59.45 -36.54
CA ARG A 1087 27.03 -59.23 -36.01
C ARG A 1087 26.39 -57.93 -36.49
N ALA A 1088 27.03 -57.15 -37.37
CA ALA A 1088 26.51 -55.86 -37.87
C ALA A 1088 25.09 -56.00 -38.44
N HIS A 1089 24.82 -57.09 -39.17
CA HIS A 1089 23.49 -57.36 -39.71
C HIS A 1089 22.42 -57.55 -38.62
N THR A 1090 22.77 -58.18 -37.50
CA THR A 1090 21.86 -58.43 -36.37
C THR A 1090 21.66 -57.19 -35.49
N LEU A 1091 22.71 -56.38 -35.34
CA LEU A 1091 22.66 -55.12 -34.56
C LEU A 1091 21.90 -54.02 -35.29
N LEU A 1092 22.04 -53.93 -36.61
CA LEU A 1092 21.29 -53.00 -37.44
C LEU A 1092 19.77 -53.22 -37.31
N GLY A 1093 19.32 -54.47 -37.31
CA GLY A 1093 17.90 -54.79 -37.09
C GLY A 1093 17.37 -54.34 -35.72
N LYS A 1094 18.19 -54.41 -34.67
CA LYS A 1094 17.81 -53.96 -33.32
C LYS A 1094 17.72 -52.43 -33.22
N GLU A 1095 18.66 -51.71 -33.82
CA GLU A 1095 18.67 -50.24 -33.81
C GLU A 1095 17.56 -49.65 -34.71
N GLU A 1096 17.23 -50.32 -35.82
CA GLU A 1096 16.05 -49.99 -36.65
C GLU A 1096 14.74 -50.18 -35.87
N GLU A 1097 14.61 -51.24 -35.07
CA GLU A 1097 13.45 -51.47 -34.20
C GLU A 1097 13.33 -50.36 -33.14
N GLN A 1098 14.44 -49.98 -32.50
CA GLN A 1098 14.47 -48.87 -31.54
C GLN A 1098 14.07 -47.53 -32.17
N TYR A 1099 14.55 -47.24 -33.38
CA TYR A 1099 14.14 -46.04 -34.13
C TYR A 1099 12.63 -46.02 -34.37
N GLN A 1100 12.05 -47.15 -34.80
CA GLN A 1100 10.61 -47.29 -35.02
C GLN A 1100 9.81 -47.13 -33.71
N ASP A 1101 10.32 -47.62 -32.58
CA ASP A 1101 9.70 -47.45 -31.26
C ASP A 1101 9.67 -46.00 -30.80
N VAL A 1102 10.78 -45.28 -30.94
CA VAL A 1102 10.86 -43.86 -30.57
C VAL A 1102 9.95 -43.02 -31.48
N MET A 1103 9.90 -43.33 -32.77
CA MET A 1103 8.97 -42.69 -33.72
C MET A 1103 7.50 -42.96 -33.40
N ARG A 1104 7.16 -44.18 -32.97
CA ARG A 1104 5.81 -44.50 -32.46
C ARG A 1104 5.46 -43.68 -31.22
N LYS A 1105 6.38 -43.58 -30.24
CA LYS A 1105 6.18 -42.77 -29.02
C LYS A 1105 5.97 -41.29 -29.35
N LYS A 1106 6.76 -40.73 -30.27
CA LYS A 1106 6.60 -39.34 -30.73
C LYS A 1106 5.19 -39.09 -31.30
N LYS A 1107 4.70 -39.95 -32.19
CA LYS A 1107 3.34 -39.84 -32.77
C LYS A 1107 2.24 -39.89 -31.71
N ILE A 1108 2.38 -40.74 -30.68
CA ILE A 1108 1.41 -40.81 -29.57
C ILE A 1108 1.38 -39.49 -28.80
N VAL A 1109 2.55 -38.92 -28.47
CA VAL A 1109 2.63 -37.66 -27.73
C VAL A 1109 2.09 -36.48 -28.54
N GLU A 1110 2.32 -36.44 -29.85
CA GLU A 1110 1.75 -35.43 -30.76
C GLU A 1110 0.21 -35.53 -30.82
N ALA A 1111 -0.32 -36.75 -30.91
CA ALA A 1111 -1.77 -36.99 -30.91
C ALA A 1111 -2.43 -36.60 -29.57
N ASP A 1112 -1.79 -36.92 -28.43
CA ASP A 1112 -2.25 -36.49 -27.10
C ASP A 1112 -2.28 -34.98 -26.96
N ARG A 1113 -1.23 -34.29 -27.45
CA ARG A 1113 -1.16 -32.83 -27.45
C ARG A 1113 -2.29 -32.22 -28.27
N ALA A 1114 -2.55 -32.73 -29.47
CA ALA A 1114 -3.63 -32.26 -30.32
C ALA A 1114 -5.01 -32.41 -29.63
N LYS A 1115 -5.25 -33.55 -28.97
CA LYS A 1115 -6.48 -33.77 -28.17
C LYS A 1115 -6.62 -32.77 -27.03
N LEU A 1116 -5.55 -32.46 -26.30
CA LEU A 1116 -5.60 -31.48 -25.20
C LEU A 1116 -5.94 -30.06 -25.70
N VAL A 1117 -5.41 -29.66 -26.86
CA VAL A 1117 -5.74 -28.38 -27.49
C VAL A 1117 -7.21 -28.34 -27.90
N GLN A 1118 -7.75 -29.44 -28.45
CA GLN A 1118 -9.17 -29.54 -28.78
C GLN A 1118 -10.04 -29.43 -27.52
N VAL A 1119 -9.71 -30.16 -26.45
CA VAL A 1119 -10.44 -30.10 -25.17
C VAL A 1119 -10.43 -28.67 -24.59
N MET A 1120 -9.32 -27.93 -24.71
CA MET A 1120 -9.28 -26.53 -24.28
C MET A 1120 -10.26 -25.64 -25.04
N ALA A 1121 -10.34 -25.79 -26.37
CA ALA A 1121 -11.30 -25.06 -27.20
C ALA A 1121 -12.75 -25.38 -26.81
N GLU A 1122 -13.07 -26.66 -26.58
CA GLU A 1122 -14.40 -27.10 -26.12
C GLU A 1122 -14.75 -26.55 -24.73
N LEU A 1123 -13.78 -26.44 -23.82
CA LEU A 1123 -13.98 -25.87 -22.49
C LEU A 1123 -14.25 -24.36 -22.55
N ASP A 1124 -13.57 -23.63 -23.44
CA ASP A 1124 -13.80 -22.19 -23.64
C ASP A 1124 -15.20 -21.91 -24.21
N GLU A 1125 -15.64 -22.72 -25.17
CA GLU A 1125 -16.99 -22.58 -25.74
C GLU A 1125 -18.07 -22.88 -24.71
N LYS A 1126 -17.89 -23.94 -23.90
CA LYS A 1126 -18.80 -24.27 -22.78
C LYS A 1126 -18.80 -23.18 -21.71
N LYS A 1127 -17.65 -22.59 -21.39
CA LYS A 1127 -17.55 -21.43 -20.46
C LYS A 1127 -18.43 -20.29 -20.96
N LYS A 1128 -18.25 -19.88 -22.22
CA LYS A 1128 -18.97 -18.76 -22.83
C LYS A 1128 -20.49 -18.99 -22.84
N LYS A 1129 -20.94 -20.18 -23.27
CA LYS A 1129 -22.36 -20.55 -23.28
C LYS A 1129 -22.97 -20.50 -21.88
N THR A 1130 -22.31 -21.14 -20.90
CA THR A 1130 -22.80 -21.20 -19.51
C THR A 1130 -22.90 -19.80 -18.90
N LEU A 1131 -21.93 -18.92 -19.18
CA LEU A 1131 -21.91 -17.57 -18.66
C LEU A 1131 -23.03 -16.69 -19.23
N ILE A 1132 -23.28 -16.78 -20.54
CA ILE A 1132 -24.37 -16.01 -21.19
C ILE A 1132 -25.72 -16.45 -20.62
N THR A 1133 -25.96 -17.76 -20.54
CA THR A 1133 -27.20 -18.30 -19.94
C THR A 1133 -27.35 -17.87 -18.48
N ALA A 1134 -26.27 -17.86 -17.70
CA ALA A 1134 -26.29 -17.39 -16.32
C ALA A 1134 -26.63 -15.88 -16.23
N CYS A 1135 -26.03 -15.05 -17.07
CA CYS A 1135 -26.30 -13.61 -17.09
C CYS A 1135 -27.75 -13.29 -17.47
N GLU A 1136 -28.32 -14.00 -18.46
CA GLU A 1136 -29.72 -13.85 -18.85
C GLU A 1136 -30.69 -14.24 -17.74
N GLN A 1137 -30.43 -15.37 -17.08
CA GLN A 1137 -31.27 -15.86 -15.99
C GLN A 1137 -31.19 -14.94 -14.76
N VAL A 1138 -29.97 -14.56 -14.34
CA VAL A 1138 -29.75 -13.58 -13.27
C VAL A 1138 -30.44 -12.26 -13.57
N ASN A 1139 -30.42 -11.79 -14.82
CA ASN A 1139 -31.10 -10.55 -15.20
C ASN A 1139 -32.62 -10.62 -15.06
N ARG A 1140 -33.24 -11.77 -15.40
CA ARG A 1140 -34.68 -11.98 -15.20
C ARG A 1140 -35.03 -11.98 -13.72
N ASP A 1141 -34.27 -12.72 -12.93
CA ASP A 1141 -34.51 -12.88 -11.49
C ASP A 1141 -34.24 -11.56 -10.75
N PHE A 1142 -33.21 -10.81 -11.15
CA PHE A 1142 -32.87 -9.51 -10.61
C PHE A 1142 -33.96 -8.46 -10.88
N GLY A 1143 -34.48 -8.40 -12.10
CA GLY A 1143 -35.60 -7.53 -12.44
C GLY A 1143 -36.86 -7.89 -11.65
N SER A 1144 -37.18 -9.18 -11.53
CA SER A 1144 -38.34 -9.67 -10.78
C SER A 1144 -38.24 -9.31 -9.29
N ILE A 1145 -37.14 -9.66 -8.62
CA ILE A 1145 -36.94 -9.41 -7.19
C ILE A 1145 -36.93 -7.92 -6.89
N PHE A 1146 -36.28 -7.12 -7.72
CA PHE A 1146 -36.22 -5.66 -7.51
C PHE A 1146 -37.59 -4.99 -7.68
N SER A 1147 -38.38 -5.42 -8.67
CA SER A 1147 -39.74 -4.90 -8.88
C SER A 1147 -40.73 -5.27 -7.76
N MET A 1148 -40.51 -6.43 -7.10
CA MET A 1148 -41.30 -6.86 -5.95
C MET A 1148 -40.95 -6.06 -4.68
N LEU A 1149 -39.67 -5.75 -4.47
CA LEU A 1149 -39.20 -4.97 -3.32
C LEU A 1149 -39.55 -3.48 -3.44
N LEU A 1150 -39.54 -2.94 -4.67
CA LEU A 1150 -39.89 -1.56 -5.00
C LEU A 1150 -40.85 -1.52 -6.21
N PRO A 1151 -42.17 -1.33 -6.00
CA PRO A 1151 -43.14 -1.19 -7.08
C PRO A 1151 -42.78 -0.02 -8.02
N GLY A 1152 -42.80 -0.23 -9.33
CA GLY A 1152 -42.47 0.78 -10.34
C GLY A 1152 -40.98 0.95 -10.66
N ALA A 1153 -40.11 0.12 -10.06
CA ALA A 1153 -38.67 0.11 -10.32
C ALA A 1153 -38.24 -1.12 -11.14
N GLN A 1154 -37.22 -0.96 -11.98
CA GLN A 1154 -36.63 -2.00 -12.82
C GLN A 1154 -35.11 -2.00 -12.67
N ALA A 1155 -34.48 -3.17 -12.77
CA ALA A 1155 -33.02 -3.28 -12.75
C ALA A 1155 -32.53 -4.37 -13.72
N LYS A 1156 -31.35 -4.17 -14.32
CA LYS A 1156 -30.70 -5.12 -15.22
C LYS A 1156 -29.18 -4.97 -15.20
N LEU A 1157 -28.46 -6.04 -15.55
CA LEU A 1157 -27.03 -6.05 -15.83
C LEU A 1157 -26.80 -5.86 -17.33
N LYS A 1158 -25.99 -4.86 -17.70
CA LYS A 1158 -25.56 -4.61 -19.09
C LYS A 1158 -24.03 -4.59 -19.12
N PRO A 1159 -23.34 -4.98 -20.21
CA PRO A 1159 -21.92 -4.64 -20.36
C PRO A 1159 -21.74 -3.10 -20.54
N PRO A 1160 -20.62 -2.52 -20.07
CA PRO A 1160 -20.25 -1.14 -20.34
C PRO A 1160 -20.17 -0.86 -21.85
N ASP A 1161 -20.36 0.38 -22.26
CA ASP A 1161 -20.39 0.74 -23.68
C ASP A 1161 -19.03 0.44 -24.36
N GLY A 1162 -19.07 -0.36 -25.43
CA GLY A 1162 -17.89 -0.83 -26.16
C GLY A 1162 -17.28 -2.15 -25.67
N GLN A 1163 -17.80 -2.77 -24.61
CA GLN A 1163 -17.29 -4.03 -24.05
C GLN A 1163 -18.26 -5.21 -24.27
N THR A 1164 -17.71 -6.42 -24.19
CA THR A 1164 -18.51 -7.67 -24.21
C THR A 1164 -18.84 -8.15 -22.79
N VAL A 1165 -19.85 -9.03 -22.67
CA VAL A 1165 -20.25 -9.67 -21.40
C VAL A 1165 -19.08 -10.41 -20.70
N LEU A 1166 -18.03 -10.78 -21.46
CA LEU A 1166 -16.84 -11.45 -20.95
C LEU A 1166 -15.80 -10.48 -20.34
N GLU A 1167 -15.96 -9.18 -20.53
CA GLU A 1167 -15.00 -8.16 -20.10
C GLU A 1167 -15.49 -7.38 -18.87
N GLY A 1168 -16.80 -7.19 -18.73
CA GLY A 1168 -17.39 -6.53 -17.56
C GLY A 1168 -18.91 -6.44 -17.59
N LEU A 1169 -19.51 -6.25 -16.42
CA LEU A 1169 -20.96 -6.03 -16.23
C LEU A 1169 -21.22 -4.85 -15.31
N GLU A 1170 -22.13 -3.96 -15.70
CA GLU A 1170 -22.62 -2.82 -14.93
C GLU A 1170 -24.11 -2.98 -14.57
N VAL A 1171 -24.49 -2.47 -13.41
CA VAL A 1171 -25.90 -2.47 -12.94
C VAL A 1171 -26.58 -1.19 -13.44
N LYS A 1172 -27.69 -1.34 -14.17
CA LYS A 1172 -28.59 -0.23 -14.52
C LYS A 1172 -29.90 -0.34 -13.77
N VAL A 1173 -30.35 0.78 -13.22
CA VAL A 1173 -31.62 0.91 -12.48
C VAL A 1173 -32.51 1.90 -13.22
N GLY A 1174 -33.81 1.63 -13.26
CA GLY A 1174 -34.81 2.54 -13.79
C GLY A 1174 -36.02 2.67 -12.88
N PHE A 1175 -36.63 3.86 -12.85
CA PHE A 1175 -37.88 4.13 -12.14
C PHE A 1175 -38.88 4.73 -13.11
N ASN A 1176 -40.13 4.27 -13.08
CA ASN A 1176 -41.21 4.83 -13.90
C ASN A 1176 -40.81 4.96 -15.39
N ASN A 1177 -40.14 3.95 -15.94
CA ASN A 1177 -39.60 3.89 -17.31
C ASN A 1177 -38.43 4.85 -17.65
N THR A 1178 -37.83 5.51 -16.66
CA THR A 1178 -36.61 6.32 -16.83
C THR A 1178 -35.38 5.59 -16.29
N TRP A 1179 -34.37 5.36 -17.13
CA TRP A 1179 -33.11 4.68 -16.75
C TRP A 1179 -32.08 5.70 -16.25
N LYS A 1180 -31.41 5.38 -15.14
CA LYS A 1180 -30.36 6.23 -14.54
C LYS A 1180 -28.97 5.79 -15.00
N GLU A 1181 -28.07 6.75 -15.16
CA GLU A 1181 -26.69 6.50 -15.58
C GLU A 1181 -25.76 6.13 -14.41
N SER A 1182 -26.02 6.65 -13.21
CA SER A 1182 -25.19 6.39 -12.03
C SER A 1182 -26.01 5.91 -10.83
N LEU A 1183 -25.46 4.92 -10.10
CA LEU A 1183 -25.98 4.43 -8.82
C LEU A 1183 -25.88 5.48 -7.70
N GLY A 1184 -25.11 6.57 -7.91
CA GLY A 1184 -24.92 7.65 -6.93
C GLY A 1184 -26.16 8.52 -6.70
N GLU A 1185 -27.10 8.55 -7.65
CA GLU A 1185 -28.35 9.33 -7.57
C GLU A 1185 -29.42 8.68 -6.67
N LEU A 1186 -29.16 7.46 -6.18
CA LEU A 1186 -30.08 6.68 -5.37
C LEU A 1186 -29.93 6.98 -3.87
N SER A 1187 -31.03 6.91 -3.12
CA SER A 1187 -30.96 6.99 -1.65
C SER A 1187 -30.15 5.82 -1.07
N GLY A 1188 -29.55 6.01 0.11
CA GLY A 1188 -28.74 4.94 0.74
C GLY A 1188 -29.52 3.64 0.99
N GLY A 1189 -30.81 3.75 1.32
CA GLY A 1189 -31.72 2.61 1.45
C GLY A 1189 -32.02 1.94 0.10
N GLN A 1190 -32.26 2.71 -0.97
CA GLN A 1190 -32.49 2.18 -2.31
C GLN A 1190 -31.26 1.50 -2.89
N ARG A 1191 -30.06 2.06 -2.70
CA ARG A 1191 -28.80 1.40 -3.06
C ARG A 1191 -28.67 0.06 -2.36
N SER A 1192 -28.91 0.03 -1.06
CA SER A 1192 -28.87 -1.22 -0.27
C SER A 1192 -29.87 -2.26 -0.80
N LEU A 1193 -31.05 -1.84 -1.23
CA LEU A 1193 -32.04 -2.72 -1.88
C LEU A 1193 -31.60 -3.23 -3.25
N VAL A 1194 -30.95 -2.40 -4.09
CA VAL A 1194 -30.41 -2.82 -5.39
C VAL A 1194 -29.35 -3.91 -5.20
N ALA A 1195 -28.39 -3.71 -4.28
CA ALA A 1195 -27.37 -4.73 -4.01
C ALA A 1195 -27.95 -5.98 -3.37
N LEU A 1196 -28.89 -5.85 -2.44
CA LEU A 1196 -29.57 -7.00 -1.86
C LEU A 1196 -30.33 -7.80 -2.92
N SER A 1197 -31.03 -7.11 -3.84
CA SER A 1197 -31.76 -7.75 -4.95
C SER A 1197 -30.82 -8.47 -5.92
N LEU A 1198 -29.67 -7.88 -6.24
CA LEU A 1198 -28.67 -8.51 -7.08
C LEU A 1198 -28.11 -9.76 -6.40
N VAL A 1199 -27.74 -9.65 -5.13
CA VAL A 1199 -27.24 -10.78 -4.35
C VAL A 1199 -28.28 -11.90 -4.29
N LEU A 1200 -29.55 -11.59 -4.03
CA LEU A 1200 -30.63 -12.58 -4.00
C LEU A 1200 -30.88 -13.22 -5.36
N ALA A 1201 -30.82 -12.47 -6.46
CA ALA A 1201 -30.93 -13.02 -7.82
C ALA A 1201 -29.79 -14.00 -8.13
N MET A 1202 -28.56 -13.70 -7.67
CA MET A 1202 -27.44 -14.64 -7.76
C MET A 1202 -27.69 -15.91 -6.94
N LEU A 1203 -28.30 -15.77 -5.76
CA LEU A 1203 -28.65 -16.92 -4.90
C LEU A 1203 -29.76 -17.78 -5.52
N LEU A 1204 -30.69 -17.19 -6.26
CA LEU A 1204 -31.76 -17.91 -6.95
C LEU A 1204 -31.23 -18.73 -8.13
N PHE A 1205 -30.25 -18.20 -8.87
CA PHE A 1205 -29.62 -18.89 -10.00
C PHE A 1205 -28.97 -20.23 -9.58
N LYS A 1206 -28.37 -20.26 -8.37
CA LYS A 1206 -27.78 -21.47 -7.80
C LYS A 1206 -28.21 -21.61 -6.33
N PRO A 1207 -29.36 -22.24 -6.07
CA PRO A 1207 -29.92 -22.33 -4.73
C PRO A 1207 -29.01 -23.15 -3.82
N ALA A 1208 -28.75 -22.64 -2.63
CA ALA A 1208 -28.03 -23.33 -1.56
C ALA A 1208 -29.04 -23.81 -0.52
N PRO A 1209 -28.76 -24.93 0.18
CA PRO A 1209 -29.67 -25.45 1.20
C PRO A 1209 -29.74 -24.60 2.48
N LEU A 1210 -28.77 -23.70 2.69
CA LEU A 1210 -28.65 -22.84 3.87
C LEU A 1210 -28.21 -21.45 3.44
N TYR A 1211 -28.83 -20.40 3.98
CA TYR A 1211 -28.46 -18.99 3.82
C TYR A 1211 -28.35 -18.30 5.19
N ILE A 1212 -27.31 -17.49 5.33
CA ILE A 1212 -27.01 -16.76 6.56
C ILE A 1212 -26.93 -15.27 6.25
N LEU A 1213 -27.77 -14.48 6.91
CA LEU A 1213 -27.86 -13.02 6.76
C LEU A 1213 -27.60 -12.35 8.11
N ASP A 1214 -26.64 -11.43 8.16
CA ASP A 1214 -26.20 -10.77 9.39
C ASP A 1214 -26.38 -9.26 9.28
N GLU A 1215 -27.37 -8.72 10.01
CA GLU A 1215 -27.69 -7.28 10.11
C GLU A 1215 -27.86 -6.59 8.74
N VAL A 1216 -28.38 -7.31 7.75
CA VAL A 1216 -28.63 -6.81 6.38
C VAL A 1216 -29.68 -5.70 6.32
N ASP A 1217 -30.46 -5.55 7.39
CA ASP A 1217 -31.55 -4.61 7.56
C ASP A 1217 -31.13 -3.30 8.22
N ALA A 1218 -29.88 -3.14 8.65
CA ALA A 1218 -29.41 -1.97 9.42
C ALA A 1218 -29.74 -0.63 8.72
N ALA A 1219 -29.53 -0.55 7.40
CA ALA A 1219 -29.74 0.66 6.58
C ALA A 1219 -31.13 0.76 5.90
N LEU A 1220 -32.08 -0.13 6.23
CA LEU A 1220 -33.38 -0.24 5.56
C LEU A 1220 -34.56 0.19 6.44
N ASP A 1221 -35.57 0.84 5.86
CA ASP A 1221 -36.77 1.25 6.60
C ASP A 1221 -37.71 0.08 6.94
N LEU A 1222 -38.60 0.28 7.91
CA LEU A 1222 -39.51 -0.76 8.40
C LEU A 1222 -40.40 -1.34 7.29
N SER A 1223 -40.91 -0.51 6.37
CA SER A 1223 -41.72 -0.95 5.21
C SER A 1223 -40.94 -1.87 4.27
N HIS A 1224 -39.67 -1.54 4.00
CA HIS A 1224 -38.81 -2.34 3.14
C HIS A 1224 -38.41 -3.67 3.80
N THR A 1225 -38.13 -3.67 5.10
CA THR A 1225 -37.80 -4.91 5.83
C THR A 1225 -38.98 -5.91 5.88
N GLN A 1226 -40.22 -5.42 5.93
CA GLN A 1226 -41.40 -6.28 5.87
C GLN A 1226 -41.56 -6.95 4.49
N ASN A 1227 -41.34 -6.20 3.41
CA ASN A 1227 -41.39 -6.71 2.03
C ASN A 1227 -40.29 -7.76 1.78
N ILE A 1228 -39.09 -7.57 2.35
CA ILE A 1228 -38.00 -8.55 2.28
C ILE A 1228 -38.40 -9.87 2.95
N GLY A 1229 -39.01 -9.81 4.13
CA GLY A 1229 -39.47 -11.01 4.84
C GLY A 1229 -40.51 -11.80 4.05
N GLN A 1230 -41.40 -11.11 3.31
CA GLN A 1230 -42.37 -11.75 2.42
C GLN A 1230 -41.71 -12.34 1.16
N MET A 1231 -40.82 -11.59 0.51
CA MET A 1231 -40.08 -12.04 -0.67
C MET A 1231 -39.26 -13.30 -0.38
N LEU A 1232 -38.58 -13.37 0.77
CA LEU A 1232 -37.80 -14.55 1.16
C LEU A 1232 -38.68 -15.81 1.28
N LYS A 1233 -39.90 -15.67 1.84
CA LYS A 1233 -40.87 -16.77 1.93
C LYS A 1233 -41.41 -17.20 0.57
N GLU A 1234 -41.64 -16.25 -0.34
CA GLU A 1234 -42.23 -16.55 -1.64
C GLU A 1234 -41.23 -17.19 -2.60
N HIS A 1235 -40.00 -16.68 -2.67
CA HIS A 1235 -39.00 -17.10 -3.66
C HIS A 1235 -38.08 -18.25 -3.19
N PHE A 1236 -37.90 -18.47 -1.89
CA PHE A 1236 -36.91 -19.44 -1.37
C PHE A 1236 -37.51 -20.51 -0.45
N LYS A 1237 -38.46 -21.30 -0.96
CA LYS A 1237 -39.19 -22.35 -0.19
C LYS A 1237 -38.37 -23.60 0.15
N HIS A 1238 -37.22 -23.79 -0.47
CA HIS A 1238 -36.39 -24.99 -0.33
C HIS A 1238 -35.02 -24.72 0.32
N SER A 1239 -34.86 -23.54 0.93
CA SER A 1239 -33.62 -23.10 1.53
C SER A 1239 -33.86 -22.63 2.96
N GLN A 1240 -32.98 -23.02 3.87
CA GLN A 1240 -33.06 -22.60 5.27
C GLN A 1240 -32.41 -21.23 5.45
N PHE A 1241 -33.15 -20.24 5.93
CA PHE A 1241 -32.62 -18.91 6.30
C PHE A 1241 -32.37 -18.83 7.79
N ILE A 1242 -31.20 -18.31 8.14
CA ILE A 1242 -30.84 -17.89 9.50
C ILE A 1242 -30.46 -16.41 9.43
N ILE A 1243 -31.29 -15.56 10.04
CA ILE A 1243 -31.17 -14.10 9.95
C ILE A 1243 -30.92 -13.52 11.33
N VAL A 1244 -29.87 -12.73 11.49
CA VAL A 1244 -29.68 -11.86 12.67
C VAL A 1244 -30.21 -10.48 12.33
N SER A 1245 -31.21 -10.02 13.09
CA SER A 1245 -31.85 -8.72 12.88
C SER A 1245 -32.35 -8.12 14.20
N LEU A 1246 -32.32 -6.79 14.26
CA LEU A 1246 -32.84 -5.99 15.37
C LEU A 1246 -34.21 -5.35 15.05
N LYS A 1247 -34.70 -5.46 13.81
CA LYS A 1247 -35.92 -4.77 13.36
C LYS A 1247 -37.12 -5.70 13.33
N ASP A 1248 -38.22 -5.24 13.94
CA ASP A 1248 -39.47 -5.99 14.09
C ASP A 1248 -40.02 -6.52 12.75
N GLY A 1249 -39.91 -5.74 11.67
CA GLY A 1249 -40.39 -6.12 10.34
C GLY A 1249 -39.75 -7.39 9.76
N MET A 1250 -38.52 -7.72 10.16
CA MET A 1250 -37.78 -8.87 9.66
C MET A 1250 -38.06 -10.14 10.47
N PHE A 1251 -37.99 -10.06 11.80
CA PHE A 1251 -38.11 -11.25 12.65
C PHE A 1251 -39.56 -11.64 12.97
N ASN A 1252 -40.54 -10.74 12.83
CA ASN A 1252 -41.97 -11.10 12.92
C ASN A 1252 -42.41 -12.05 11.81
N ASN A 1253 -41.71 -12.03 10.68
CA ASN A 1253 -41.94 -12.95 9.58
C ASN A 1253 -41.27 -14.32 9.78
N ALA A 1254 -40.39 -14.51 10.77
CA ALA A 1254 -39.73 -15.79 10.98
C ALA A 1254 -40.63 -16.84 11.62
N ASN A 1255 -40.44 -18.10 11.23
CA ASN A 1255 -41.18 -19.25 11.77
C ASN A 1255 -40.72 -19.56 13.20
N VAL A 1256 -39.40 -19.48 13.43
CA VAL A 1256 -38.76 -19.67 14.74
C VAL A 1256 -37.89 -18.46 15.07
N LEU A 1257 -38.03 -17.98 16.31
CA LEU A 1257 -37.29 -16.86 16.87
C LEU A 1257 -36.37 -17.34 17.99
N PHE A 1258 -35.08 -17.05 17.89
CA PHE A 1258 -34.09 -17.27 18.93
C PHE A 1258 -33.74 -15.93 19.59
N ARG A 1259 -34.05 -15.79 20.88
CA ARG A 1259 -33.70 -14.62 21.70
C ARG A 1259 -32.44 -14.90 22.49
N THR A 1260 -31.41 -14.10 22.27
CA THR A 1260 -30.17 -14.16 23.05
C THR A 1260 -30.26 -13.25 24.28
N MET A 1261 -29.81 -13.75 25.42
CA MET A 1261 -29.71 -13.01 26.68
C MET A 1261 -28.28 -13.13 27.21
N PHE A 1262 -27.89 -12.17 28.05
CA PHE A 1262 -26.60 -12.20 28.73
C PHE A 1262 -26.86 -12.38 30.23
N VAL A 1263 -26.41 -13.50 30.79
CA VAL A 1263 -26.65 -13.91 32.18
C VAL A 1263 -25.32 -14.32 32.80
N ASP A 1264 -24.96 -13.74 33.95
CA ASP A 1264 -23.74 -14.06 34.71
C ASP A 1264 -22.43 -14.04 33.90
N GLY A 1265 -22.30 -13.08 32.98
CA GLY A 1265 -21.10 -12.93 32.15
C GLY A 1265 -21.01 -13.91 30.97
N MET A 1266 -22.06 -14.70 30.71
CA MET A 1266 -22.15 -15.66 29.60
C MET A 1266 -23.42 -15.43 28.77
N SER A 1267 -23.36 -15.77 27.48
CA SER A 1267 -24.52 -15.73 26.59
C SER A 1267 -25.41 -16.96 26.77
N SER A 1268 -26.73 -16.77 26.78
CA SER A 1268 -27.75 -17.84 26.75
C SER A 1268 -28.75 -17.60 25.62
N VAL A 1269 -29.44 -18.66 25.18
CA VAL A 1269 -30.39 -18.59 24.05
C VAL A 1269 -31.74 -19.19 24.47
N GLN A 1270 -32.81 -18.42 24.25
CA GLN A 1270 -34.19 -18.85 24.43
C GLN A 1270 -34.89 -18.96 23.08
N ARG A 1271 -35.69 -20.01 22.89
CA ARG A 1271 -36.45 -20.25 21.66
C ARG A 1271 -37.92 -19.87 21.83
N THR A 1272 -38.48 -19.23 20.82
CA THR A 1272 -39.92 -18.95 20.70
C THR A 1272 -40.39 -19.34 19.30
N VAL A 1273 -41.57 -19.95 19.21
CA VAL A 1273 -42.18 -20.33 17.93
C VAL A 1273 -43.30 -19.35 17.64
N ASN A 1274 -43.28 -18.73 16.46
CA ASN A 1274 -44.42 -17.93 16.02
C ASN A 1274 -45.50 -18.88 15.48
N PRO A 1275 -46.75 -18.82 15.98
CA PRO A 1275 -47.82 -19.59 15.40
C PRO A 1275 -48.00 -19.18 13.93
N ARG A 1276 -48.00 -20.17 13.02
CA ARG A 1276 -48.25 -19.92 11.59
C ARG A 1276 -49.58 -19.17 11.44
N ARG A 1277 -49.55 -17.99 10.84
CA ARG A 1277 -50.75 -17.33 10.30
C ARG A 1277 -51.04 -17.88 8.92
#